data_AF-A0A1H9YVV7-F1
#
_entry.id   AF-A0A1H9YVV7-F1
#
_cell.length_a   1.000
_cell.length_b   1.000
_cell.length_c   1.000
_cell.angle_alpha   90.00
_cell.angle_beta   90.00
_cell.angle_gamma   90.00
#
_symmetry.space_group_name_H-M   'P 1'
#
loop_
_entity.id
_entity.type
_entity.pdbx_description
1 polymer ?
#
loop_
_entity_poly.entity_id
_entity_poly.type
_entity_poly.pdbx_seq_one_letter_code
_entity_poly.pdbx_strand_id
1 'polypeptide(L)'
;MNRLYSVVWNHSLNLFQVTSELVHSTVTNKKSTNKKKSTSFLTKKLRITLLFQSIIISTSANAIDLGLTASLADVIAQINAINAQIVNLSTQITQTNTNLVTTNNSLTTLSTTVGGLSTTTAKLTTDLANTNANITTTNTNLGNLTGTVTGLNNTVTGLNTTVGGLSTTTATLTTDLASTNANLASTNTNLTNLTGTVTGLNNIVTGLDTSVGGLSTTTATLATDLATTNANLATTNTNLTNLTGTVTGLNNTVTGLNTTVDGLSTTTATLTTDLANTNANVATTNTNLSNLAEAMTSLSGVNTSLITDLTSIQDNLAIINTNVTGLTDTVNDLSNLTTTLNTNLQLTDATLATTNNELVTVKTDLSGLTGTVNGLNTSFNTIDSSITGINGNLSGLTLRTNALEESISTTDESLASILATMNDLNNVTGDYSSLVSAIAGINLTTTQLSNDIAATNSGVSLLSDNVSAISANVAVLDTANVNLSAGLVQANANIVDTNLRVDNLVTEVGSVSQDLLGITPALDVINTSIVIDPINSSIAIGIGDGITGPIATATGESSLAIGGNAQALGTGATAIGTGAIAAAVNTLALGEGANAQGDFSTAIGTRSEASTMFSIAIGEESKALGEATIALGLMAKANGNNSLVLGNNTLTTLEAVNSVAIGAGSVADRQNVISFGAGTNAASLALGLPATRILANVSAGTQLTDAVNVQQLLEYQTHYFSVNPVPEKDPALIQCGFLSGPDTDNYCNTGATGDNATAIGISSTAYGQDALAIGNSSSAFGVASLGVGLNSKAEGNNSVAFGNQAQSSGENSIAVGYQSKALGEYAVTLGANATIDSTSQNSIAIGLNARANQGSTSAVAIGNAATVENGVVNGVALGSGSISTENNTVSFGNANLKRRIMWVDNGIENFDAVNVLQLYGSKDNAILMQNKNVNLFTLDQRVTSLEGGSGGSGGGTGGGAGSSPFFIANTNSSNATATGANSVAAGGGASASGNNAVALGEGSVANRDNSVSIGSVGNERQITNVAAGTNATDAVNKGQLDTSIGNIKNEFITSLQDCKTSGDCNVTITQDNPYVKVTPKSGSQDAKAIGSGSVSLGGNSEALAEGSIAIGEGSKVANNATNSVAIGQNSVADRANTFSVGSKGNERIIANVARGVDKYDAVNLEQFNEGINNLKFDTDSKLNDLRNDLENKTDKLAAGIASSMAMSGIPQAFAPGTGSFGMGVAGYDDKGAVAFGISTITTDGHWSTKIQGSTNTEGEFGGSFGVGYHW
;
A
#
# COMPACT_ATOMS: atom_id res chain seq x y z
N MET A 1 -4.44 21.89 54.74
CA MET A 1 -3.53 23.02 55.06
C MET A 1 -3.65 24.01 53.90
N ASN A 2 -4.56 24.97 53.92
CA ASN A 2 -4.63 26.18 54.75
C ASN A 2 -3.32 26.99 54.76
N ARG A 3 -3.37 28.13 54.07
CA ARG A 3 -2.71 29.42 54.37
C ARG A 3 -1.18 29.51 54.27
N LEU A 4 -0.73 30.31 53.29
CA LEU A 4 0.18 31.47 53.37
C LEU A 4 0.73 31.67 51.92
N TYR A 5 0.55 32.75 51.17
CA TYR A 5 0.40 34.15 51.52
C TYR A 5 -0.41 34.88 50.43
N SER A 6 -1.56 35.41 50.82
CA SER A 6 -2.24 36.53 50.16
C SER A 6 -2.08 37.74 51.06
N VAL A 7 -1.51 38.85 50.56
CA VAL A 7 -1.91 40.27 50.75
C VAL A 7 -0.99 41.01 49.77
N VAL A 8 -1.45 41.60 48.66
CA VAL A 8 -1.97 42.97 48.57
C VAL A 8 -2.68 43.14 47.22
N TRP A 9 -3.96 43.57 47.30
CA TRP A 9 -4.76 44.36 46.34
C TRP A 9 -5.24 43.72 45.03
N ASN A 10 -6.52 43.45 44.74
CA ASN A 10 -7.86 43.91 45.20
C ASN A 10 -8.49 45.10 44.44
N HIS A 11 -9.70 44.81 43.94
CA HIS A 11 -10.88 45.65 43.68
C HIS A 11 -11.02 46.53 42.42
N SER A 12 -11.87 46.04 41.49
CA SER A 12 -13.18 46.62 41.08
C SER A 12 -13.39 46.88 39.59
N LEU A 13 -14.40 46.19 39.03
CA LEU A 13 -15.41 46.62 38.02
C LEU A 13 -14.88 47.26 36.74
N ASN A 14 -15.29 46.95 35.51
CA ASN A 14 -16.40 46.24 34.86
C ASN A 14 -16.02 46.38 33.35
N LEU A 15 -16.32 45.52 32.38
CA LEU A 15 -17.64 45.02 31.98
C LEU A 15 -17.43 44.15 30.72
N PHE A 16 -17.99 42.93 30.75
CA PHE A 16 -18.53 42.13 29.63
C PHE A 16 -17.57 41.54 28.56
N GLN A 17 -17.38 40.20 28.50
CA GLN A 17 -18.29 39.16 27.94
C GLN A 17 -18.47 39.31 26.40
N VAL A 18 -18.44 38.30 25.53
CA VAL A 18 -18.62 36.84 25.63
C VAL A 18 -18.13 36.19 24.32
N THR A 19 -17.78 34.92 24.41
CA THR A 19 -17.44 33.95 23.35
C THR A 19 -18.63 33.56 22.45
N SER A 20 -18.34 33.31 21.17
CA SER A 20 -18.87 32.25 20.27
C SER A 20 -20.37 31.95 20.17
N GLU A 21 -20.87 31.90 18.92
CA GLU A 21 -21.84 30.94 18.35
C GLU A 21 -22.12 31.43 16.90
N LEU A 22 -22.45 30.68 15.85
CA LEU A 22 -22.56 29.27 15.48
C LEU A 22 -23.03 29.30 13.99
N VAL A 23 -22.91 28.16 13.29
CA VAL A 23 -23.71 27.77 12.09
C VAL A 23 -23.17 28.13 10.69
N HIS A 24 -22.63 27.09 10.05
CA HIS A 24 -22.79 26.71 8.64
C HIS A 24 -23.79 27.53 7.81
N SER A 25 -23.39 27.98 6.62
CA SER A 25 -23.83 27.39 5.34
C SER A 25 -23.72 28.36 4.17
N THR A 26 -23.25 27.80 3.05
CA THR A 26 -23.68 28.07 1.67
C THR A 26 -23.32 29.39 0.96
N VAL A 27 -22.82 29.17 -0.27
CA VAL A 27 -23.29 29.79 -1.52
C VAL A 27 -22.56 31.06 -2.00
N THR A 28 -21.61 30.79 -2.90
CA THR A 28 -21.50 31.32 -4.28
C THR A 28 -21.66 32.81 -4.59
N ASN A 29 -20.75 33.26 -5.47
CA ASN A 29 -20.96 34.15 -6.62
C ASN A 29 -21.48 35.61 -6.44
N LYS A 30 -20.64 36.49 -7.03
CA LYS A 30 -20.99 37.66 -7.86
C LYS A 30 -21.39 39.01 -7.22
N LYS A 31 -20.71 40.02 -7.79
CA LYS A 31 -21.06 41.44 -8.04
C LYS A 31 -20.70 42.51 -6.98
N SER A 32 -19.60 43.21 -7.30
CA SER A 32 -19.45 44.68 -7.47
C SER A 32 -20.42 45.61 -6.73
N THR A 33 -19.88 46.54 -5.92
CA THR A 33 -20.20 47.99 -5.99
C THR A 33 -19.25 48.88 -5.15
N ASN A 34 -18.55 49.79 -5.84
CA ASN A 34 -18.14 51.18 -5.55
C ASN A 34 -18.24 51.87 -4.15
N LYS A 35 -17.13 52.59 -3.83
CA LYS A 35 -16.98 53.98 -3.30
C LYS A 35 -17.58 54.37 -1.92
N LYS A 36 -16.71 54.82 -0.98
CA LYS A 36 -16.46 56.23 -0.50
C LYS A 36 -15.98 56.31 0.97
N LYS A 37 -15.04 57.26 1.21
CA LYS A 37 -14.82 58.09 2.44
C LYS A 37 -14.28 57.36 3.69
N SER A 38 -13.42 57.91 4.57
CA SER A 38 -12.72 59.21 4.73
C SER A 38 -11.76 59.07 5.94
N THR A 39 -10.62 59.77 5.98
CA THR A 39 -10.15 60.77 7.00
C THR A 39 -8.94 60.24 7.81
N SER A 40 -7.92 60.98 8.27
CA SER A 40 -7.48 62.38 8.19
C SER A 40 -6.18 62.52 9.03
N PHE A 41 -5.42 63.60 8.86
CA PHE A 41 -4.21 64.06 9.60
C PHE A 41 -2.90 63.30 9.27
N LEU A 42 -1.88 63.88 8.62
CA LEU A 42 -1.29 65.20 8.86
C LEU A 42 -0.55 65.69 7.60
N THR A 43 -1.19 66.55 6.82
CA THR A 43 -0.60 67.34 5.73
C THR A 43 -0.39 68.77 6.23
N LYS A 44 0.85 69.16 6.58
CA LYS A 44 1.20 70.59 6.79
C LYS A 44 2.71 70.85 6.74
N LYS A 45 3.31 70.73 5.55
CA LYS A 45 4.45 71.54 5.07
C LYS A 45 4.82 71.10 3.65
N LEU A 46 5.30 72.06 2.85
CA LEU A 46 5.70 71.97 1.45
C LEU A 46 4.57 71.92 0.39
N ARG A 47 3.75 72.98 0.39
CA ARG A 47 3.44 73.68 -0.86
C ARG A 47 4.44 74.82 -0.97
N ILE A 48 5.37 74.73 -1.91
CA ILE A 48 6.03 75.79 -2.70
C ILE A 48 6.91 75.02 -3.69
N THR A 49 7.01 75.52 -4.92
CA THR A 49 7.74 74.94 -6.08
C THR A 49 6.92 74.05 -7.02
N LEU A 50 5.69 74.45 -7.33
CA LEU A 50 5.04 74.17 -8.62
C LEU A 50 4.03 75.29 -8.89
N LEU A 51 4.56 76.50 -9.09
CA LEU A 51 3.78 77.68 -9.51
C LEU A 51 4.72 78.78 -10.01
N PHE A 52 5.61 78.47 -10.97
CA PHE A 52 6.30 79.50 -11.76
C PHE A 52 6.65 78.95 -13.15
N GLN A 53 5.61 78.88 -13.98
CA GLN A 53 5.76 79.11 -15.42
C GLN A 53 4.65 80.09 -15.81
N SER A 54 4.90 81.39 -15.60
CA SER A 54 4.17 82.52 -16.18
C SER A 54 4.88 83.86 -15.82
N ILE A 55 5.54 84.48 -16.80
CA ILE A 55 5.50 85.94 -17.11
C ILE A 55 6.14 86.89 -16.05
N ILE A 56 7.36 87.43 -16.27
CA ILE A 56 7.73 88.70 -16.96
C ILE A 56 7.49 90.00 -16.14
N ILE A 57 8.61 90.70 -15.88
CA ILE A 57 8.87 92.16 -15.74
C ILE A 57 8.24 92.92 -14.55
N SER A 58 9.08 93.50 -13.67
CA SER A 58 9.48 94.94 -13.66
C SER A 58 9.85 95.49 -12.26
N THR A 59 11.01 96.18 -12.20
CA THR A 59 11.31 97.42 -11.42
C THR A 59 11.10 97.44 -9.89
N SER A 60 11.94 98.02 -9.03
CA SER A 60 13.10 98.90 -9.16
C SER A 60 13.60 99.27 -7.74
N ALA A 61 14.92 99.39 -7.61
CA ALA A 61 15.64 100.49 -6.94
C ALA A 61 15.60 100.71 -5.41
N ASN A 62 16.83 100.89 -4.90
CA ASN A 62 17.30 101.85 -3.88
C ASN A 62 16.99 101.53 -2.41
N ALA A 63 18.00 101.13 -1.65
CA ALA A 63 18.99 101.98 -0.96
C ALA A 63 18.42 102.55 0.35
N ILE A 64 19.08 102.27 1.48
CA ILE A 64 19.42 103.23 2.54
C ILE A 64 20.12 102.49 3.70
N ASP A 65 21.22 103.11 4.11
CA ASP A 65 21.89 103.16 5.40
C ASP A 65 22.96 102.14 5.84
N LEU A 66 24.18 102.68 5.93
CA LEU A 66 25.48 102.08 6.21
C LEU A 66 25.88 102.22 7.69
N GLY A 67 24.92 102.34 8.61
CA GLY A 67 25.14 102.19 10.05
C GLY A 67 24.87 100.76 10.56
N LEU A 68 24.21 99.94 9.73
CA LEU A 68 23.85 98.55 10.06
C LEU A 68 24.86 97.54 9.51
N THR A 69 25.76 97.92 8.60
CA THR A 69 26.57 96.97 7.81
C THR A 69 27.68 96.25 8.57
N ALA A 70 28.26 96.83 9.62
CA ALA A 70 29.27 96.14 10.45
C ALA A 70 28.63 95.17 11.46
N SER A 71 27.52 95.57 12.10
CA SER A 71 26.73 94.69 12.99
C SER A 71 25.99 93.60 12.20
N LEU A 72 25.47 93.92 11.02
CA LEU A 72 24.84 92.96 10.11
C LEU A 72 25.88 92.00 9.51
N ALA A 73 27.13 92.41 9.27
CA ALA A 73 28.19 91.49 8.82
C ALA A 73 28.58 90.48 9.91
N ASP A 74 28.71 90.91 11.17
CA ASP A 74 28.96 89.99 12.31
C ASP A 74 27.75 89.09 12.59
N VAL A 75 26.52 89.61 12.48
CA VAL A 75 25.29 88.81 12.58
C VAL A 75 25.17 87.84 11.40
N ILE A 76 25.53 88.22 10.18
CA ILE A 76 25.57 87.33 9.01
C ILE A 76 26.67 86.27 9.18
N ALA A 77 27.83 86.61 9.73
CA ALA A 77 28.90 85.65 10.02
C ALA A 77 28.49 84.65 11.11
N GLN A 78 27.82 85.11 12.18
CA GLN A 78 27.24 84.24 13.21
C GLN A 78 26.10 83.38 12.65
N ILE A 79 25.23 83.92 11.81
CA ILE A 79 24.17 83.17 11.12
C ILE A 79 24.77 82.12 10.18
N ASN A 80 25.86 82.42 9.46
CA ASN A 80 26.54 81.47 8.60
C ASN A 80 27.27 80.37 9.40
N ALA A 81 27.88 80.70 10.54
CA ALA A 81 28.47 79.73 11.45
C ALA A 81 27.39 78.83 12.09
N ILE A 82 26.26 79.41 12.52
CA ILE A 82 25.09 78.67 13.02
C ILE A 82 24.49 77.79 11.92
N ASN A 83 24.38 78.28 10.68
CA ASN A 83 23.90 77.48 9.55
C ASN A 83 24.85 76.32 9.23
N ALA A 84 26.17 76.53 9.29
CA ALA A 84 27.15 75.45 9.13
C ALA A 84 27.04 74.41 10.27
N GLN A 85 26.79 74.85 11.51
CA GLN A 85 26.51 73.95 12.64
C GLN A 85 25.18 73.20 12.47
N ILE A 86 24.12 73.86 11.96
CA ILE A 86 22.83 73.23 11.67
C ILE A 86 22.95 72.20 10.54
N VAL A 87 23.73 72.50 9.50
CA VAL A 87 24.01 71.55 8.41
C VAL A 87 24.80 70.36 8.95
N ASN A 88 25.83 70.57 9.77
CA ASN A 88 26.59 69.49 10.39
C ASN A 88 25.69 68.64 11.33
N LEU A 89 24.85 69.28 12.14
CA LEU A 89 23.90 68.60 13.00
C LEU A 89 22.84 67.84 12.20
N SER A 90 22.37 68.37 11.08
CA SER A 90 21.45 67.70 10.15
C SER A 90 22.09 66.46 9.52
N THR A 91 23.37 66.55 9.13
CA THR A 91 24.15 65.40 8.63
C THR A 91 24.33 64.35 9.74
N GLN A 92 24.64 64.75 10.97
CA GLN A 92 24.73 63.83 12.12
C GLN A 92 23.39 63.18 12.47
N ILE A 93 22.28 63.93 12.41
CA ILE A 93 20.91 63.40 12.62
C ILE A 93 20.55 62.42 11.50
N THR A 94 20.91 62.72 10.26
CA THR A 94 20.68 61.83 9.11
C THR A 94 21.48 60.54 9.27
N GLN A 95 22.76 60.63 9.64
CA GLN A 95 23.61 59.47 9.94
C GLN A 95 23.04 58.64 11.10
N THR A 96 22.55 59.31 12.16
CA THR A 96 21.94 58.66 13.32
C THR A 96 20.64 57.95 12.94
N ASN A 97 19.79 58.56 12.11
CA ASN A 97 18.57 57.94 11.60
C ASN A 97 18.87 56.74 10.70
N THR A 98 19.88 56.83 9.84
CA THR A 98 20.34 55.68 9.04
C THR A 98 20.83 54.54 9.94
N ASN A 99 21.62 54.85 10.97
CA ASN A 99 22.06 53.85 11.96
C ASN A 99 20.88 53.25 12.74
N LEU A 100 19.87 54.07 13.07
CA LEU A 100 18.65 53.63 13.76
C LEU A 100 17.83 52.69 12.88
N VAL A 101 17.71 52.98 11.58
CA VAL A 101 17.03 52.11 10.60
C VAL A 101 17.77 50.78 10.45
N THR A 102 19.11 50.80 10.34
CA THR A 102 19.92 49.57 10.29
C THR A 102 19.79 48.75 11.58
N THR A 103 19.74 49.41 12.72
CA THR A 103 19.52 48.76 14.03
C THR A 103 18.11 48.18 14.13
N ASN A 104 17.09 48.90 13.64
CA ASN A 104 15.71 48.45 13.66
C ASN A 104 15.47 47.27 12.70
N ASN A 105 16.13 47.28 11.54
CA ASN A 105 16.15 46.13 10.62
C ASN A 105 16.83 44.93 11.28
N SER A 106 17.98 45.13 11.95
CA SER A 106 18.67 44.07 12.70
C SER A 106 17.82 43.52 13.84
N LEU A 107 17.05 44.38 14.53
CA LEU A 107 16.12 43.98 15.59
C LEU A 107 14.91 43.23 15.04
N THR A 108 14.46 43.59 13.83
CA THR A 108 13.39 42.87 13.12
C THR A 108 13.87 41.49 12.70
N THR A 109 15.08 41.37 12.15
CA THR A 109 15.72 40.09 11.83
C THR A 109 15.89 39.23 13.09
N LEU A 110 16.34 39.83 14.19
CA LEU A 110 16.45 39.13 15.48
C LEU A 110 15.08 38.68 16.00
N SER A 111 14.04 39.50 15.84
CA SER A 111 12.65 39.15 16.19
C SER A 111 12.14 37.96 15.37
N THR A 112 12.40 37.92 14.06
CA THR A 112 12.09 36.76 13.22
C THR A 112 12.90 35.52 13.61
N THR A 113 14.17 35.67 13.97
CA THR A 113 15.00 34.56 14.47
C THR A 113 14.48 34.04 15.81
N VAL A 114 14.06 34.92 16.72
CA VAL A 114 13.43 34.56 18.00
C VAL A 114 12.04 33.92 17.79
N GLY A 115 11.28 34.35 16.78
CA GLY A 115 10.05 33.69 16.35
C GLY A 115 10.30 32.29 15.78
N GLY A 116 11.36 32.12 14.98
CA GLY A 116 11.86 30.81 14.52
C GLY A 116 12.32 29.92 15.66
N LEU A 117 12.97 30.50 16.68
CA LEU A 117 13.39 29.78 17.88
C LEU A 117 12.20 29.40 18.76
N SER A 118 11.19 30.26 18.86
CA SER A 118 9.93 30.00 19.59
C SER A 118 9.11 28.89 18.94
N THR A 119 9.01 28.87 17.61
CA THR A 119 8.37 27.78 16.86
C THR A 119 9.17 26.48 16.96
N THR A 120 10.51 26.55 16.90
CA THR A 120 11.38 25.39 17.16
C THR A 120 11.22 24.87 18.59
N THR A 121 11.06 25.75 19.58
CA THR A 121 10.84 25.39 20.99
C THR A 121 9.44 24.79 21.20
N ALA A 122 8.42 25.29 20.50
CA ALA A 122 7.07 24.71 20.51
C ALA A 122 7.04 23.33 19.84
N LYS A 123 7.79 23.15 18.74
CA LYS A 123 7.99 21.85 18.10
C LYS A 123 8.73 20.89 19.02
N LEU A 124 9.83 21.32 19.66
CA LEU A 124 10.55 20.53 20.66
C LEU A 124 9.66 20.17 21.87
N THR A 125 8.77 21.06 22.30
CA THR A 125 7.81 20.79 23.38
C THR A 125 6.79 19.73 22.95
N THR A 126 6.34 19.78 21.69
CA THR A 126 5.42 18.80 21.10
C THR A 126 6.11 17.46 20.88
N ASP A 127 7.34 17.47 20.35
CA ASP A 127 8.17 16.28 20.19
C ASP A 127 8.50 15.64 21.54
N LEU A 128 8.73 16.44 22.59
CA LEU A 128 8.92 15.98 23.96
C LEU A 128 7.63 15.40 24.55
N ALA A 129 6.47 16.02 24.30
CA ALA A 129 5.17 15.49 24.70
C ALA A 129 4.85 14.16 24.01
N ASN A 130 5.14 14.04 22.71
CA ASN A 130 5.02 12.81 21.93
C ASN A 130 6.00 11.74 22.43
N THR A 131 7.23 12.13 22.76
CA THR A 131 8.22 11.22 23.38
C THR A 131 7.73 10.76 24.75
N ASN A 132 7.13 11.63 25.56
CA ASN A 132 6.55 11.26 26.85
C ASN A 132 5.33 10.34 26.70
N ALA A 133 4.51 10.54 25.68
CA ALA A 133 3.39 9.66 25.34
C ALA A 133 3.89 8.28 24.86
N ASN A 134 4.96 8.25 24.08
CA ASN A 134 5.63 7.01 23.66
C ASN A 134 6.29 6.30 24.85
N ILE A 135 6.91 7.02 25.78
CA ILE A 135 7.44 6.46 27.03
C ILE A 135 6.31 5.92 27.91
N THR A 136 5.18 6.62 27.98
CA THR A 136 4.00 6.14 28.72
C THR A 136 3.45 4.86 28.09
N THR A 137 3.32 4.82 26.76
CA THR A 137 2.92 3.62 26.01
C THR A 137 3.93 2.48 26.16
N THR A 138 5.23 2.79 26.15
CA THR A 138 6.30 1.83 26.40
C THR A 138 6.25 1.32 27.84
N ASN A 139 5.93 2.16 28.83
CA ASN A 139 5.73 1.75 30.22
C ASN A 139 4.46 0.92 30.41
N THR A 140 3.39 1.20 29.67
CA THR A 140 2.18 0.35 29.64
C THR A 140 2.48 -0.99 28.99
N ASN A 141 3.21 -1.02 27.88
CA ASN A 141 3.66 -2.25 27.23
C ASN A 141 4.65 -3.02 28.11
N LEU A 142 5.51 -2.33 28.85
CA LEU A 142 6.40 -2.93 29.84
C LEU A 142 5.61 -3.46 31.04
N GLY A 143 4.53 -2.79 31.45
CA GLY A 143 3.60 -3.27 32.47
C GLY A 143 2.83 -4.51 32.01
N ASN A 144 2.36 -4.53 30.76
CA ASN A 144 1.73 -5.70 30.12
C ASN A 144 2.74 -6.84 29.95
N LEU A 145 3.98 -6.54 29.58
CA LEU A 145 5.07 -7.51 29.52
C LEU A 145 5.43 -8.00 30.92
N THR A 146 5.41 -7.14 31.95
CA THR A 146 5.62 -7.54 33.34
C THR A 146 4.47 -8.43 33.81
N GLY A 147 3.22 -8.15 33.43
CA GLY A 147 2.07 -9.02 33.69
C GLY A 147 2.15 -10.35 32.93
N THR A 148 2.62 -10.33 31.68
CA THR A 148 2.86 -11.52 30.87
C THR A 148 4.00 -12.36 31.44
N VAL A 149 5.10 -11.73 31.85
CA VAL A 149 6.23 -12.35 32.56
C VAL A 149 5.79 -12.86 33.93
N THR A 150 4.89 -12.18 34.63
CA THR A 150 4.32 -12.67 35.90
C THR A 150 3.42 -13.88 35.66
N GLY A 151 2.62 -13.87 34.58
CA GLY A 151 1.84 -15.03 34.14
C GLY A 151 2.73 -16.19 33.72
N LEU A 152 3.78 -15.93 32.96
CA LEU A 152 4.79 -16.91 32.56
C LEU A 152 5.54 -17.43 33.78
N ASN A 153 5.88 -16.57 34.75
CA ASN A 153 6.54 -16.98 36.00
C ASN A 153 5.59 -17.82 36.86
N ASN A 154 4.28 -17.54 36.88
CA ASN A 154 3.29 -18.40 37.54
C ASN A 154 3.14 -19.75 36.81
N THR A 155 3.16 -19.77 35.47
CA THR A 155 3.15 -21.00 34.66
C THR A 155 4.44 -21.79 34.86
N VAL A 156 5.60 -21.14 34.93
CA VAL A 156 6.91 -21.74 35.25
C VAL A 156 6.91 -22.23 36.69
N THR A 157 6.28 -21.53 37.62
CA THR A 157 6.12 -21.98 39.01
C THR A 157 5.21 -23.22 39.08
N GLY A 158 4.14 -23.25 38.27
CA GLY A 158 3.24 -24.40 38.10
C GLY A 158 3.91 -25.60 37.40
N LEU A 159 4.76 -25.34 36.41
CA LEU A 159 5.61 -26.35 35.77
C LEU A 159 6.68 -26.83 36.74
N ASN A 160 7.25 -25.97 37.57
CA ASN A 160 8.26 -26.34 38.56
C ASN A 160 7.65 -27.15 39.73
N THR A 161 6.39 -26.90 40.11
CA THR A 161 5.65 -27.78 41.02
C THR A 161 5.25 -29.09 40.36
N THR A 162 4.92 -29.09 39.06
CA THR A 162 4.66 -30.33 38.29
C THR A 162 5.92 -31.16 38.09
N VAL A 163 7.07 -30.53 37.79
CA VAL A 163 8.41 -31.14 37.70
C VAL A 163 8.89 -31.55 39.09
N GLY A 164 8.56 -30.82 40.14
CA GLY A 164 8.75 -31.24 41.54
C GLY A 164 7.93 -32.49 41.90
N GLY A 165 6.68 -32.55 41.42
CA GLY A 165 5.79 -33.73 41.49
C GLY A 165 6.32 -34.91 40.66
N LEU A 166 6.88 -34.65 39.48
CA LEU A 166 7.47 -35.65 38.62
C LEU A 166 8.82 -36.14 39.18
N SER A 167 9.61 -35.26 39.80
CA SER A 167 10.87 -35.57 40.50
C SER A 167 10.61 -36.41 41.75
N THR A 168 9.57 -36.09 42.54
CA THR A 168 9.13 -36.93 43.65
C THR A 168 8.56 -38.26 43.17
N THR A 169 7.81 -38.29 42.06
CA THR A 169 7.35 -39.54 41.43
C THR A 169 8.52 -40.38 40.90
N THR A 170 9.55 -39.75 40.32
CA THR A 170 10.76 -40.42 39.82
C THR A 170 11.64 -40.91 40.98
N ALA A 171 11.71 -40.18 42.09
CA ALA A 171 12.37 -40.61 43.33
C ALA A 171 11.63 -41.76 44.01
N THR A 172 10.29 -41.74 43.96
CA THR A 172 9.44 -42.84 44.45
C THR A 172 9.61 -44.07 43.56
N LEU A 173 9.57 -43.92 42.23
CA LEU A 173 9.88 -44.99 41.27
C LEU A 173 11.31 -45.53 41.42
N THR A 174 12.30 -44.68 41.73
CA THR A 174 13.68 -45.11 41.99
C THR A 174 13.78 -45.88 43.31
N THR A 175 13.00 -45.50 44.32
CA THR A 175 12.89 -46.19 45.61
C THR A 175 12.14 -47.51 45.48
N ASP A 176 11.07 -47.54 44.68
CA ASP A 176 10.30 -48.74 44.35
C ASP A 176 11.12 -49.70 43.47
N LEU A 177 11.94 -49.18 42.55
CA LEU A 177 12.88 -49.97 41.76
C LEU A 177 14.00 -50.53 42.65
N ALA A 178 14.52 -49.75 43.60
CA ALA A 178 15.50 -50.23 44.59
C ALA A 178 14.91 -51.29 45.54
N SER A 179 13.64 -51.11 45.96
CA SER A 179 12.86 -52.08 46.74
C SER A 179 12.57 -53.35 45.93
N THR A 180 12.23 -53.21 44.64
CA THR A 180 12.05 -54.33 43.72
C THR A 180 13.36 -55.07 43.48
N ASN A 181 14.49 -54.37 43.37
CA ASN A 181 15.82 -54.97 43.21
C ASN A 181 16.29 -55.65 44.51
N ALA A 182 15.93 -55.11 45.68
CA ALA A 182 16.17 -55.73 46.99
C ALA A 182 15.28 -56.97 47.21
N ASN A 183 14.01 -56.93 46.77
CA ASN A 183 13.11 -58.07 46.75
C ASN A 183 13.57 -59.15 45.75
N LEU A 184 14.14 -58.76 44.61
CA LEU A 184 14.74 -59.68 43.65
C LEU A 184 16.03 -60.31 44.21
N ALA A 185 16.87 -59.55 44.93
CA ALA A 185 18.04 -60.08 45.63
C ALA A 185 17.66 -61.01 46.81
N SER A 186 16.58 -60.70 47.53
CA SER A 186 15.98 -61.54 48.58
C SER A 186 15.36 -62.83 47.99
N THR A 187 14.68 -62.71 46.84
CA THR A 187 14.16 -63.86 46.08
C THR A 187 15.30 -64.73 45.55
N ASN A 188 16.40 -64.13 45.10
CA ASN A 188 17.58 -64.85 44.63
C ASN A 188 18.27 -65.58 45.79
N THR A 189 18.41 -64.96 46.97
CA THR A 189 18.93 -65.61 48.19
C THR A 189 17.99 -66.69 48.75
N ASN A 190 16.67 -66.50 48.65
CA ASN A 190 15.68 -67.54 48.97
C ASN A 190 15.72 -68.70 47.96
N LEU A 191 16.05 -68.46 46.69
CA LEU A 191 16.26 -69.49 45.67
C LEU A 191 17.57 -70.26 45.89
N THR A 192 18.64 -69.60 46.38
CA THR A 192 19.89 -70.24 46.84
C THR A 192 19.69 -71.07 48.13
N ASN A 193 18.84 -70.59 49.04
CA ASN A 193 18.45 -71.35 50.23
C ASN A 193 17.52 -72.52 49.90
N LEU A 194 16.59 -72.36 48.95
CA LEU A 194 15.70 -73.43 48.47
C LEU A 194 16.48 -74.54 47.76
N THR A 195 17.54 -74.20 46.99
CA THR A 195 18.47 -75.19 46.41
C THR A 195 19.30 -75.93 47.49
N GLY A 196 19.63 -75.26 48.61
CA GLY A 196 20.20 -75.90 49.81
C GLY A 196 19.20 -76.75 50.61
N THR A 197 17.92 -76.40 50.61
CA THR A 197 16.85 -77.13 51.31
C THR A 197 16.41 -78.37 50.51
N VAL A 198 16.39 -78.29 49.17
CA VAL A 198 16.12 -79.40 48.24
C VAL A 198 17.23 -80.47 48.29
N THR A 199 18.48 -80.07 48.54
CA THR A 199 19.58 -81.02 48.79
C THR A 199 19.50 -81.70 50.17
N GLY A 200 18.85 -81.05 51.16
CA GLY A 200 18.53 -81.65 52.47
C GLY A 200 17.28 -82.55 52.47
N LEU A 201 16.22 -82.16 51.77
CA LEU A 201 14.98 -82.95 51.62
C LEU A 201 15.21 -84.28 50.88
N ASN A 202 16.17 -84.32 49.95
CA ASN A 202 16.54 -85.54 49.22
C ASN A 202 17.13 -86.63 50.15
N ASN A 203 17.67 -86.25 51.31
CA ASN A 203 18.18 -87.19 52.34
C ASN A 203 17.12 -87.60 53.39
N ILE A 204 15.95 -86.95 53.41
CA ILE A 204 14.82 -87.27 54.31
C ILE A 204 13.80 -88.18 53.60
N VAL A 205 13.64 -88.02 52.28
CA VAL A 205 12.74 -88.82 51.42
C VAL A 205 13.15 -90.30 51.33
N THR A 206 14.44 -90.62 51.53
CA THR A 206 14.93 -92.01 51.64
C THR A 206 14.55 -92.70 52.95
N GLY A 207 14.10 -91.95 53.97
CA GLY A 207 13.64 -92.48 55.25
C GLY A 207 12.13 -92.70 55.36
N LEU A 208 11.31 -91.89 54.66
CA LEU A 208 9.84 -91.99 54.71
C LEU A 208 9.25 -93.17 53.91
N ASP A 209 10.06 -93.81 53.07
CA ASP A 209 9.66 -94.94 52.19
C ASP A 209 9.28 -96.22 52.98
N THR A 210 9.62 -96.29 54.27
CA THR A 210 9.31 -97.45 55.13
C THR A 210 7.99 -97.34 55.91
N SER A 211 7.30 -96.20 55.85
CA SER A 211 6.07 -95.97 56.65
C SER A 211 4.76 -95.98 55.85
N VAL A 212 4.80 -96.13 54.52
CA VAL A 212 3.63 -96.05 53.62
C VAL A 212 3.03 -97.44 53.30
N GLY A 213 3.33 -98.48 54.09
CA GLY A 213 2.77 -99.82 53.94
C GLY A 213 1.35 -100.02 54.53
N GLY A 214 0.84 -99.10 55.34
CA GLY A 214 -0.39 -99.29 56.13
C GLY A 214 -1.67 -98.62 55.60
N LEU A 215 -1.58 -97.73 54.62
CA LEU A 215 -2.68 -96.83 54.23
C LEU A 215 -3.38 -97.22 52.91
N SER A 216 -3.32 -98.51 52.52
CA SER A 216 -3.74 -98.97 51.20
C SER A 216 -5.20 -99.47 51.10
N THR A 217 -5.94 -99.61 52.20
CA THR A 217 -7.29 -100.24 52.18
C THR A 217 -8.46 -99.26 52.37
N THR A 218 -8.20 -98.00 52.70
CA THR A 218 -9.25 -96.95 52.80
C THR A 218 -9.45 -96.20 51.47
N THR A 219 -8.45 -96.24 50.60
CA THR A 219 -8.39 -95.46 49.33
C THR A 219 -9.23 -96.05 48.20
N ALA A 220 -9.66 -97.31 48.31
CA ALA A 220 -10.42 -97.98 47.25
C ALA A 220 -11.89 -97.55 47.18
N THR A 221 -12.50 -97.14 48.30
CA THR A 221 -13.90 -96.67 48.32
C THR A 221 -14.01 -95.21 47.89
N LEU A 222 -13.01 -94.38 48.22
CA LEU A 222 -12.95 -92.95 47.85
C LEU A 222 -12.73 -92.72 46.34
N ALA A 223 -12.09 -93.67 45.65
CA ALA A 223 -11.78 -93.58 44.23
C ALA A 223 -13.03 -93.65 43.31
N THR A 224 -14.12 -94.27 43.78
CA THR A 224 -15.34 -94.46 42.97
C THR A 224 -16.24 -93.21 42.99
N ASP A 225 -16.31 -92.52 44.13
CA ASP A 225 -17.03 -91.23 44.26
C ASP A 225 -16.25 -90.09 43.57
N LEU A 226 -14.91 -90.17 43.57
CA LEU A 226 -14.04 -89.21 42.89
C LEU A 226 -14.16 -89.28 41.37
N ALA A 227 -14.40 -90.46 40.78
CA ALA A 227 -14.57 -90.63 39.33
C ALA A 227 -15.85 -89.94 38.79
N THR A 228 -16.94 -89.99 39.54
CA THR A 228 -18.21 -89.31 39.18
C THR A 228 -18.10 -87.79 39.35
N THR A 229 -17.38 -87.34 40.38
CA THR A 229 -17.09 -85.91 40.62
C THR A 229 -16.13 -85.35 39.56
N ASN A 230 -15.13 -86.12 39.12
CA ASN A 230 -14.20 -85.71 38.06
C ASN A 230 -14.86 -85.56 36.68
N ALA A 231 -15.89 -86.35 36.35
CA ALA A 231 -16.62 -86.22 35.08
C ALA A 231 -17.46 -84.93 35.01
N ASN A 232 -18.09 -84.54 36.13
CA ASN A 232 -18.81 -83.28 36.25
C ASN A 232 -17.85 -82.08 36.31
N LEU A 233 -16.71 -82.24 36.96
CA LEU A 233 -15.65 -81.22 37.03
C LEU A 233 -14.97 -81.03 35.66
N ALA A 234 -14.79 -82.09 34.87
CA ALA A 234 -14.26 -81.99 33.51
C ALA A 234 -15.20 -81.20 32.59
N THR A 235 -16.51 -81.46 32.66
CA THR A 235 -17.54 -80.73 31.89
C THR A 235 -17.59 -79.26 32.30
N THR A 236 -17.53 -78.99 33.61
CA THR A 236 -17.44 -77.63 34.18
C THR A 236 -16.13 -76.94 33.78
N ASN A 237 -15.00 -77.65 33.74
CA ASN A 237 -13.72 -77.12 33.27
C ASN A 237 -13.75 -76.80 31.78
N THR A 238 -14.36 -77.61 30.91
CA THR A 238 -14.53 -77.24 29.48
C THR A 238 -15.41 -76.01 29.31
N ASN A 239 -16.49 -75.88 30.08
CA ASN A 239 -17.34 -74.68 30.06
C ASN A 239 -16.60 -73.45 30.62
N LEU A 240 -15.79 -73.64 31.67
CA LEU A 240 -14.96 -72.59 32.24
C LEU A 240 -13.82 -72.21 31.28
N THR A 241 -13.21 -73.15 30.57
CA THR A 241 -12.17 -72.88 29.56
C THR A 241 -12.75 -72.15 28.35
N ASN A 242 -13.95 -72.53 27.91
CA ASN A 242 -14.68 -71.80 26.87
C ASN A 242 -15.05 -70.40 27.34
N LEU A 243 -15.59 -70.24 28.55
CA LEU A 243 -15.88 -68.94 29.15
C LEU A 243 -14.61 -68.10 29.34
N THR A 244 -13.49 -68.72 29.71
CA THR A 244 -12.18 -68.06 29.80
C THR A 244 -11.72 -67.63 28.42
N GLY A 245 -11.90 -68.45 27.38
CA GLY A 245 -11.65 -68.07 25.99
C GLY A 245 -12.53 -66.90 25.51
N THR A 246 -13.83 -66.91 25.84
CA THR A 246 -14.75 -65.80 25.54
C THR A 246 -14.40 -64.54 26.31
N VAL A 247 -14.02 -64.66 27.59
CA VAL A 247 -13.57 -63.54 28.44
C VAL A 247 -12.22 -63.02 27.97
N THR A 248 -11.29 -63.88 27.52
CA THR A 248 -10.00 -63.45 26.95
C THR A 248 -10.20 -62.78 25.60
N GLY A 249 -11.14 -63.27 24.78
CA GLY A 249 -11.58 -62.61 23.55
C GLY A 249 -12.21 -61.25 23.81
N LEU A 250 -13.15 -61.17 24.76
CA LEU A 250 -13.74 -59.90 25.19
C LEU A 250 -12.68 -58.97 25.78
N ASN A 251 -11.75 -59.47 26.58
CA ASN A 251 -10.69 -58.66 27.19
C ASN A 251 -9.74 -58.14 26.12
N ASN A 252 -9.40 -58.93 25.09
CA ASN A 252 -8.64 -58.47 23.94
C ASN A 252 -9.42 -57.45 23.10
N THR A 253 -10.73 -57.62 22.93
CA THR A 253 -11.60 -56.61 22.26
C THR A 253 -11.71 -55.33 23.09
N VAL A 254 -11.84 -55.43 24.41
CA VAL A 254 -11.84 -54.30 25.34
C VAL A 254 -10.48 -53.63 25.36
N THR A 255 -9.36 -54.37 25.32
CA THR A 255 -8.01 -53.80 25.24
C THR A 255 -7.78 -53.14 23.88
N GLY A 256 -8.32 -53.71 22.79
CA GLY A 256 -8.33 -53.10 21.46
C GLY A 256 -9.18 -51.83 21.38
N LEU A 257 -10.34 -51.82 22.04
CA LEU A 257 -11.19 -50.64 22.18
C LEU A 257 -10.52 -49.61 23.09
N ASN A 258 -9.86 -50.02 24.17
CA ASN A 258 -9.16 -49.11 25.09
C ASN A 258 -7.95 -48.49 24.40
N THR A 259 -7.19 -49.24 23.61
CA THR A 259 -6.12 -48.68 22.77
C THR A 259 -6.65 -47.78 21.66
N THR A 260 -7.83 -48.08 21.10
CA THR A 260 -8.51 -47.19 20.15
C THR A 260 -9.02 -45.92 20.82
N VAL A 261 -9.56 -46.00 22.03
CA VAL A 261 -10.04 -44.88 22.85
C VAL A 261 -8.87 -44.07 23.39
N ASP A 262 -7.76 -44.69 23.76
CA ASP A 262 -6.50 -44.04 24.15
C ASP A 262 -5.91 -43.31 22.93
N GLY A 263 -5.98 -43.93 21.74
CA GLY A 263 -5.63 -43.33 20.45
C GLY A 263 -6.54 -42.17 20.07
N LEU A 264 -7.85 -42.30 20.29
CA LEU A 264 -8.82 -41.23 20.08
C LEU A 264 -8.66 -40.12 21.11
N SER A 265 -8.31 -40.44 22.35
CA SER A 265 -8.07 -39.50 23.45
C SER A 265 -6.75 -38.74 23.24
N THR A 266 -5.70 -39.41 22.76
CA THR A 266 -4.48 -38.72 22.30
C THR A 266 -4.76 -37.88 21.07
N THR A 267 -5.49 -38.38 20.07
CA THR A 267 -5.89 -37.59 18.90
C THR A 267 -6.75 -36.39 19.29
N THR A 268 -7.66 -36.56 20.25
CA THR A 268 -8.52 -35.47 20.77
C THR A 268 -7.71 -34.49 21.61
N ALA A 269 -6.72 -34.95 22.39
CA ALA A 269 -5.81 -34.08 23.12
C ALA A 269 -4.87 -33.31 22.18
N THR A 270 -4.39 -33.95 21.10
CA THR A 270 -3.62 -33.30 20.03
C THR A 270 -4.49 -32.31 19.30
N LEU A 271 -5.71 -32.66 18.88
CA LEU A 271 -6.67 -31.73 18.28
C LEU A 271 -7.07 -30.58 19.23
N THR A 272 -7.18 -30.83 20.53
CA THR A 272 -7.46 -29.79 21.54
C THR A 272 -6.26 -28.86 21.70
N THR A 273 -5.05 -29.40 21.64
CA THR A 273 -3.79 -28.63 21.67
C THR A 273 -3.60 -27.85 20.37
N ASP A 274 -3.88 -28.45 19.22
CA ASP A 274 -3.84 -27.82 17.90
C ASP A 274 -4.92 -26.76 17.77
N LEU A 275 -6.12 -26.97 18.34
CA LEU A 275 -7.19 -25.97 18.40
C LEU A 275 -6.84 -24.83 19.38
N ALA A 276 -6.19 -25.14 20.52
CA ALA A 276 -5.68 -24.12 21.44
C ALA A 276 -4.53 -23.32 20.81
N ASN A 277 -3.64 -23.97 20.08
CA ASN A 277 -2.55 -23.33 19.32
C ASN A 277 -3.11 -22.54 18.14
N THR A 278 -4.14 -23.04 17.45
CA THR A 278 -4.83 -22.31 16.37
C THR A 278 -5.57 -21.10 16.94
N ASN A 279 -6.26 -21.23 18.07
CA ASN A 279 -6.92 -20.10 18.75
C ASN A 279 -5.90 -19.09 19.31
N ALA A 280 -4.75 -19.55 19.81
CA ALA A 280 -3.65 -18.68 20.22
C ALA A 280 -3.04 -17.97 18.99
N ASN A 281 -2.82 -18.68 17.89
CA ASN A 281 -2.34 -18.11 16.63
C ASN A 281 -3.36 -17.13 16.03
N VAL A 282 -4.67 -17.39 16.14
CA VAL A 282 -5.74 -16.47 15.74
C VAL A 282 -5.79 -15.26 16.66
N ALA A 283 -5.59 -15.43 17.97
CA ALA A 283 -5.51 -14.31 18.93
C ALA A 283 -4.26 -13.45 18.70
N THR A 284 -3.11 -14.07 18.43
CA THR A 284 -1.87 -13.40 18.02
C THR A 284 -2.03 -12.74 16.66
N THR A 285 -2.71 -13.37 15.70
CA THR A 285 -3.01 -12.78 14.39
C THR A 285 -3.96 -11.61 14.52
N ASN A 286 -5.01 -11.69 15.35
CA ASN A 286 -5.91 -10.57 15.64
C ASN A 286 -5.19 -9.43 16.37
N THR A 287 -4.27 -9.75 17.27
CA THR A 287 -3.42 -8.75 17.95
C THR A 287 -2.45 -8.11 16.96
N ASN A 288 -1.83 -8.89 16.06
CA ASN A 288 -0.98 -8.39 14.98
C ASN A 288 -1.78 -7.57 13.97
N LEU A 289 -3.03 -7.94 13.69
CA LEU A 289 -3.93 -7.20 12.80
C LEU A 289 -4.40 -5.89 13.45
N SER A 290 -4.63 -5.88 14.77
CA SER A 290 -4.90 -4.67 15.55
C SER A 290 -3.68 -3.75 15.60
N ASN A 291 -2.49 -4.31 15.85
CA ASN A 291 -1.23 -3.57 15.83
C ASN A 291 -0.89 -3.06 14.41
N LEU A 292 -1.22 -3.83 13.37
CA LEU A 292 -1.09 -3.42 11.98
C LEU A 292 -2.11 -2.33 11.63
N ALA A 293 -3.33 -2.39 12.14
CA ALA A 293 -4.34 -1.35 11.96
C ALA A 293 -3.94 -0.04 12.66
N GLU A 294 -3.38 -0.12 13.88
CA GLU A 294 -2.81 1.03 14.59
C GLU A 294 -1.56 1.56 13.87
N ALA A 295 -0.67 0.69 13.38
CA ALA A 295 0.50 1.08 12.59
C ALA A 295 0.10 1.69 11.24
N MET A 296 -0.95 1.20 10.58
CA MET A 296 -1.52 1.80 9.36
C MET A 296 -2.18 3.15 9.64
N THR A 297 -2.81 3.33 10.81
CA THR A 297 -3.35 4.61 11.24
C THR A 297 -2.24 5.61 11.57
N SER A 298 -1.16 5.16 12.22
CA SER A 298 0.04 5.95 12.46
C SER A 298 0.77 6.28 11.16
N LEU A 299 0.84 5.35 10.20
CA LEU A 299 1.44 5.56 8.88
C LEU A 299 0.58 6.49 8.02
N SER A 300 -0.74 6.43 8.14
CA SER A 300 -1.67 7.41 7.55
C SER A 300 -1.47 8.80 8.16
N GLY A 301 -1.27 8.90 9.47
CA GLY A 301 -0.89 10.14 10.15
C GLY A 301 0.47 10.68 9.69
N VAL A 302 1.47 9.81 9.54
CA VAL A 302 2.80 10.16 8.99
C VAL A 302 2.68 10.58 7.53
N ASN A 303 1.89 9.90 6.69
CA ASN A 303 1.63 10.32 5.31
C ASN A 303 0.92 11.66 5.24
N THR A 304 -0.03 11.93 6.14
CA THR A 304 -0.71 13.23 6.22
C THR A 304 0.28 14.33 6.62
N SER A 305 1.18 14.05 7.57
CA SER A 305 2.28 14.95 7.94
C SER A 305 3.26 15.15 6.80
N LEU A 306 3.63 14.09 6.09
CA LEU A 306 4.57 14.13 4.97
C LEU A 306 3.98 14.87 3.76
N ILE A 307 2.68 14.69 3.49
CA ILE A 307 1.93 15.48 2.49
C ILE A 307 1.91 16.95 2.89
N THR A 308 1.71 17.25 4.18
CA THR A 308 1.75 18.63 4.70
C THR A 308 3.15 19.24 4.55
N ASP A 309 4.19 18.47 4.87
CA ASP A 309 5.59 18.87 4.72
C ASP A 309 5.96 19.03 3.23
N LEU A 310 5.51 18.14 2.35
CA LEU A 310 5.67 18.24 0.89
C LEU A 310 4.97 19.48 0.32
N THR A 311 3.77 19.80 0.83
CA THR A 311 3.04 21.02 0.45
C THR A 311 3.79 22.27 0.93
N SER A 312 4.31 22.27 2.15
CA SER A 312 5.15 23.37 2.67
C SER A 312 6.48 23.50 1.93
N ILE A 313 7.10 22.39 1.51
CA ILE A 313 8.28 22.37 0.66
C ILE A 313 7.95 22.89 -0.74
N GLN A 314 6.79 22.55 -1.32
CA GLN A 314 6.32 23.10 -2.60
C GLN A 314 6.07 24.61 -2.51
N ASP A 315 5.47 25.09 -1.42
CA ASP A 315 5.28 26.53 -1.18
C ASP A 315 6.62 27.25 -1.01
N ASN A 316 7.56 26.67 -0.26
CA ASN A 316 8.92 27.19 -0.14
C ASN A 316 9.66 27.16 -1.47
N LEU A 317 9.48 26.13 -2.29
CA LEU A 317 10.06 26.02 -3.63
C LEU A 317 9.45 27.06 -4.57
N ALA A 318 8.15 27.37 -4.45
CA ALA A 318 7.49 28.44 -5.20
C ALA A 318 8.02 29.83 -4.79
N ILE A 319 8.26 30.05 -3.49
CA ILE A 319 8.90 31.27 -2.98
C ILE A 319 10.36 31.37 -3.47
N ILE A 320 11.11 30.27 -3.41
CA ILE A 320 12.49 30.22 -3.94
C ILE A 320 12.49 30.48 -5.44
N ASN A 321 11.58 29.90 -6.21
CA ASN A 321 11.48 30.12 -7.65
C ASN A 321 11.14 31.60 -7.94
N THR A 322 10.26 32.21 -7.13
CA THR A 322 9.96 33.66 -7.20
C THR A 322 11.21 34.51 -6.88
N ASN A 323 12.01 34.10 -5.90
CA ASN A 323 13.26 34.78 -5.55
C ASN A 323 14.34 34.58 -6.63
N VAL A 324 14.40 33.41 -7.27
CA VAL A 324 15.30 33.12 -8.39
C VAL A 324 14.91 33.93 -9.62
N THR A 325 13.61 34.10 -9.89
CA THR A 325 13.15 35.04 -10.93
C THR A 325 13.49 36.49 -10.59
N GLY A 326 13.31 36.93 -9.33
CA GLY A 326 13.72 38.27 -8.92
C GLY A 326 15.24 38.49 -8.96
N LEU A 327 16.03 37.46 -8.68
CA LEU A 327 17.48 37.48 -8.84
C LEU A 327 17.87 37.50 -10.33
N THR A 328 17.13 36.79 -11.18
CA THR A 328 17.31 36.83 -12.64
C THR A 328 17.02 38.23 -13.18
N ASP A 329 15.97 38.91 -12.70
CA ASP A 329 15.69 40.30 -13.04
C ASP A 329 16.81 41.24 -12.55
N THR A 330 17.32 41.03 -11.33
CA THR A 330 18.47 41.78 -10.79
C THR A 330 19.74 41.56 -11.63
N VAL A 331 19.98 40.33 -12.10
CA VAL A 331 21.11 39.99 -12.98
C VAL A 331 20.92 40.63 -14.36
N ASN A 332 19.69 40.68 -14.87
CA ASN A 332 19.37 41.38 -16.12
C ASN A 332 19.57 42.90 -15.97
N ASP A 333 19.16 43.50 -14.85
CA ASP A 333 19.41 44.91 -14.54
C ASP A 333 20.91 45.21 -14.41
N LEU A 334 21.68 44.31 -13.78
CA LEU A 334 23.13 44.43 -13.66
C LEU A 334 23.82 44.25 -15.03
N SER A 335 23.31 43.37 -15.89
CA SER A 335 23.77 43.21 -17.26
C SER A 335 23.51 44.46 -18.10
N ASN A 336 22.33 45.07 -17.96
CA ASN A 336 21.97 46.34 -18.59
C ASN A 336 22.83 47.50 -18.08
N LEU A 337 23.12 47.54 -16.77
CA LEU A 337 24.05 48.49 -16.19
C LEU A 337 25.47 48.29 -16.73
N THR A 338 25.91 47.04 -16.90
CA THR A 338 27.22 46.70 -17.48
C THR A 338 27.30 47.10 -18.94
N THR A 339 26.22 46.93 -19.71
CA THR A 339 26.13 47.42 -21.10
C THR A 339 26.20 48.95 -21.14
N THR A 340 25.49 49.63 -20.23
CA THR A 340 25.55 51.09 -20.10
C THR A 340 26.95 51.57 -19.72
N LEU A 341 27.61 50.89 -18.79
CA LEU A 341 28.98 51.19 -18.37
C LEU A 341 29.98 50.97 -19.51
N ASN A 342 29.84 49.88 -20.27
CA ASN A 342 30.64 49.62 -21.47
C ASN A 342 30.42 50.69 -22.55
N THR A 343 29.20 51.19 -22.71
CA THR A 343 28.89 52.28 -23.65
C THR A 343 29.56 53.58 -23.19
N ASN A 344 29.52 53.89 -21.89
CA ASN A 344 30.21 55.04 -21.30
C ASN A 344 31.74 54.91 -21.39
N LEU A 345 32.28 53.70 -21.24
CA LEU A 345 33.70 53.39 -21.45
C LEU A 345 34.10 53.58 -22.91
N GLN A 346 33.28 53.14 -23.88
CA GLN A 346 33.52 53.42 -25.31
C GLN A 346 33.47 54.92 -25.63
N LEU A 347 32.56 55.68 -25.01
CA LEU A 347 32.55 57.15 -25.10
C LEU A 347 33.81 57.76 -24.49
N THR A 348 34.30 57.21 -23.39
CA THR A 348 35.55 57.64 -22.74
C THR A 348 36.76 57.31 -23.62
N ASP A 349 36.82 56.13 -24.23
CA ASP A 349 37.86 55.72 -25.17
C ASP A 349 37.83 56.57 -26.45
N ALA A 350 36.66 56.95 -26.95
CA ALA A 350 36.52 57.88 -28.06
C ALA A 350 37.01 59.29 -27.70
N THR A 351 36.73 59.73 -26.46
CA THR A 351 37.24 61.00 -25.93
C THR A 351 38.76 60.95 -25.79
N LEU A 352 39.30 59.84 -25.26
CA LEU A 352 40.74 59.61 -25.10
C LEU A 352 41.45 59.50 -26.45
N ALA A 353 40.82 58.89 -27.46
CA ALA A 353 41.33 58.85 -28.84
C ALA A 353 41.38 60.26 -29.46
N THR A 354 40.39 61.10 -29.16
CA THR A 354 40.38 62.51 -29.58
C THR A 354 41.52 63.29 -28.90
N THR A 355 41.69 63.14 -27.59
CA THR A 355 42.82 63.73 -26.84
C THR A 355 44.17 63.19 -27.32
N ASN A 356 44.26 61.91 -27.70
CA ASN A 356 45.47 61.31 -28.24
C ASN A 356 45.79 61.86 -29.65
N ASN A 357 44.78 62.14 -30.47
CA ASN A 357 44.95 62.83 -31.76
C ASN A 357 45.38 64.30 -31.58
N GLU A 358 44.84 65.00 -30.57
CA GLU A 358 45.32 66.33 -30.18
C GLU A 358 46.78 66.28 -29.72
N LEU A 359 47.18 65.26 -28.94
CA LEU A 359 48.55 65.04 -28.51
C LEU A 359 49.49 64.67 -29.67
N VAL A 360 49.03 63.92 -30.67
CA VAL A 360 49.76 63.65 -31.92
C VAL A 360 49.94 64.94 -32.73
N THR A 361 48.96 65.84 -32.72
CA THR A 361 49.08 67.17 -33.33
C THR A 361 50.14 68.01 -32.60
N VAL A 362 50.12 68.04 -31.26
CA VAL A 362 51.17 68.68 -30.44
C VAL A 362 52.56 68.06 -30.69
N LYS A 363 52.64 66.73 -30.85
CA LYS A 363 53.89 66.02 -31.21
C LYS A 363 54.38 66.41 -32.61
N THR A 364 53.46 66.63 -33.54
CA THR A 364 53.77 67.11 -34.89
C THR A 364 54.27 68.55 -34.86
N ASP A 365 53.64 69.43 -34.08
CA ASP A 365 54.10 70.80 -33.84
C ASP A 365 55.49 70.84 -33.18
N LEU A 366 55.76 69.94 -32.22
CA LEU A 366 57.07 69.79 -31.59
C LEU A 366 58.15 69.25 -32.56
N SER A 367 57.76 68.39 -33.51
CA SER A 367 58.62 67.94 -34.61
C SER A 367 58.90 69.07 -35.62
N GLY A 368 57.93 69.96 -35.86
CA GLY A 368 58.10 71.19 -36.64
C GLY A 368 59.12 72.14 -36.00
N LEU A 369 59.09 72.28 -34.67
CA LEU A 369 60.10 73.05 -33.91
C LEU A 369 61.51 72.43 -34.01
N THR A 370 61.59 71.09 -34.09
CA THR A 370 62.85 70.36 -34.36
C THR A 370 63.36 70.64 -35.78
N GLY A 371 62.46 70.77 -36.76
CA GLY A 371 62.76 71.25 -38.11
C GLY A 371 63.28 72.69 -38.16
N THR A 372 62.71 73.59 -37.36
CA THR A 372 63.21 74.98 -37.22
C THR A 372 64.59 75.03 -36.57
N VAL A 373 64.84 74.21 -35.55
CA VAL A 373 66.16 74.07 -34.89
C VAL A 373 67.20 73.44 -35.82
N ASN A 374 66.82 72.45 -36.64
CA ASN A 374 67.69 71.92 -37.69
C ASN A 374 67.95 72.93 -38.81
N GLY A 375 66.97 73.77 -39.15
CA GLY A 375 67.11 74.91 -40.07
C GLY A 375 68.17 75.92 -39.59
N LEU A 376 68.11 76.30 -38.31
CA LEU A 376 69.13 77.14 -37.66
C LEU A 376 70.51 76.48 -37.64
N ASN A 377 70.57 75.15 -37.43
CA ASN A 377 71.81 74.38 -37.46
C ASN A 377 72.41 74.30 -38.89
N THR A 378 71.58 74.17 -39.93
CA THR A 378 72.02 74.27 -41.33
C THR A 378 72.49 75.67 -41.71
N SER A 379 71.89 76.74 -41.17
CA SER A 379 72.39 78.11 -41.35
C SER A 379 73.76 78.30 -40.69
N PHE A 380 73.98 77.75 -39.49
CA PHE A 380 75.31 77.73 -38.84
C PHE A 380 76.34 76.95 -39.65
N ASN A 381 75.97 75.79 -40.20
CA ASN A 381 76.84 75.00 -41.09
C ASN A 381 77.12 75.68 -42.44
N THR A 382 76.19 76.52 -42.94
CA THR A 382 76.38 77.32 -44.17
C THR A 382 77.38 78.46 -43.95
N ILE A 383 77.42 79.04 -42.74
CA ILE A 383 78.42 80.02 -42.33
C ILE A 383 79.80 79.35 -42.19
N ASP A 384 79.86 78.14 -41.61
CA ASP A 384 81.10 77.35 -41.44
C ASP A 384 81.69 76.86 -42.78
N SER A 385 80.83 76.48 -43.73
CA SER A 385 81.21 76.09 -45.10
C SER A 385 81.58 77.29 -45.99
N SER A 386 81.06 78.48 -45.72
CA SER A 386 81.50 79.73 -46.39
C SER A 386 82.92 80.14 -45.97
N ILE A 387 83.29 79.92 -44.71
CA ILE A 387 84.64 80.14 -44.18
C ILE A 387 85.63 79.08 -44.72
N THR A 388 85.15 77.85 -44.97
CA THR A 388 85.92 76.77 -45.62
C THR A 388 86.10 76.97 -47.13
N GLY A 389 85.10 77.54 -47.82
CA GLY A 389 85.13 77.85 -49.26
C GLY A 389 86.12 78.96 -49.65
N ILE A 390 86.39 79.92 -48.77
CA ILE A 390 87.42 80.94 -49.01
C ILE A 390 88.83 80.32 -48.96
N ASN A 391 89.07 79.32 -48.09
CA ASN A 391 90.34 78.60 -48.01
C ASN A 391 90.52 77.54 -49.13
N GLY A 392 89.43 77.01 -49.70
CA GLY A 392 89.46 76.05 -50.83
C GLY A 392 89.65 76.68 -52.22
N ASN A 393 89.20 77.93 -52.43
CA ASN A 393 89.45 78.67 -53.67
C ASN A 393 90.95 78.93 -53.93
N LEU A 394 91.82 78.79 -52.93
CA LEU A 394 93.26 79.00 -53.02
C LEU A 394 94.06 77.75 -53.44
N SER A 395 93.48 76.53 -53.45
CA SER A 395 94.22 75.28 -53.75
C SER A 395 93.75 74.51 -55.00
N GLY A 396 92.51 74.67 -55.46
CA GLY A 396 91.99 73.99 -56.66
C GLY A 396 92.39 74.61 -58.01
N LEU A 397 92.81 75.87 -57.99
CA LEU A 397 93.41 76.59 -59.13
C LEU A 397 94.71 75.94 -59.63
N THR A 398 95.26 74.95 -58.90
CA THR A 398 96.56 74.32 -59.18
C THR A 398 96.49 72.91 -59.78
N LEU A 399 95.33 72.23 -59.85
CA LEU A 399 95.26 70.86 -60.44
C LEU A 399 94.25 70.69 -61.59
N ARG A 400 93.30 71.63 -61.75
CA ARG A 400 92.31 71.60 -62.86
C ARG A 400 92.87 72.06 -64.20
N THR A 401 94.16 72.40 -64.24
CA THR A 401 94.93 72.68 -65.45
C THR A 401 95.24 71.43 -66.29
N ASN A 402 95.26 70.20 -65.75
CA ASN A 402 95.98 69.13 -66.49
C ASN A 402 95.18 67.86 -66.84
N ALA A 403 93.87 67.77 -66.62
CA ALA A 403 93.11 66.56 -67.02
C ALA A 403 91.71 66.79 -67.62
N LEU A 404 91.18 68.02 -67.59
CA LEU A 404 89.93 68.37 -68.27
C LEU A 404 90.18 68.87 -69.72
N GLU A 405 91.44 68.82 -70.18
CA GLU A 405 91.88 69.17 -71.53
C GLU A 405 91.62 68.06 -72.57
N GLU A 406 91.10 66.88 -72.21
CA GLU A 406 90.93 65.78 -73.19
C GLU A 406 89.54 65.11 -73.23
N SER A 407 88.52 65.63 -72.55
CA SER A 407 87.13 65.14 -72.77
C SER A 407 86.04 66.20 -72.79
N ILE A 408 86.40 67.49 -72.69
CA ILE A 408 85.66 68.56 -73.38
C ILE A 408 85.98 68.43 -74.87
N SER A 409 85.32 67.50 -75.58
CA SER A 409 85.36 67.53 -77.06
C SER A 409 84.23 66.77 -77.74
N THR A 410 83.38 66.02 -77.05
CA THR A 410 82.23 65.38 -77.72
C THR A 410 80.96 65.45 -76.85
N THR A 411 80.47 66.68 -76.67
CA THR A 411 79.29 67.22 -77.37
C THR A 411 78.01 66.97 -76.55
N ASP A 412 77.37 67.96 -75.90
CA ASP A 412 77.26 69.39 -76.22
C ASP A 412 76.88 69.68 -77.69
N GLU A 413 75.94 68.91 -78.23
CA GLU A 413 75.33 69.21 -79.54
C GLU A 413 73.82 68.93 -79.64
N SER A 414 73.06 68.87 -78.53
CA SER A 414 71.58 68.98 -78.59
C SER A 414 70.95 69.54 -77.30
N LEU A 415 71.73 70.37 -76.61
CA LEU A 415 71.28 71.44 -75.75
C LEU A 415 70.07 72.17 -76.38
N ALA A 416 69.07 72.47 -75.55
CA ALA A 416 68.20 73.63 -75.69
C ALA A 416 67.70 73.94 -77.11
N SER A 417 66.95 73.00 -77.69
CA SER A 417 65.71 73.41 -78.34
C SER A 417 64.69 73.57 -77.20
N ILE A 418 64.51 74.78 -76.71
CA ILE A 418 63.46 75.58 -77.36
C ILE A 418 62.16 74.80 -77.12
N LEU A 419 61.77 74.67 -75.85
CA LEU A 419 61.55 75.81 -74.94
C LEU A 419 60.67 76.83 -75.67
N ALA A 420 59.53 77.08 -75.05
CA ALA A 420 58.46 77.95 -75.48
C ALA A 420 57.40 77.25 -76.34
N THR A 421 56.15 77.47 -75.92
CA THR A 421 54.92 77.26 -76.68
C THR A 421 54.65 75.78 -76.97
N MET A 422 53.77 75.11 -76.24
CA MET A 422 52.34 75.36 -76.40
C MET A 422 51.59 75.12 -75.08
N ASN A 423 51.29 76.24 -74.42
CA ASN A 423 50.04 76.56 -73.72
C ASN A 423 49.39 75.54 -72.79
N ASP A 424 49.34 75.94 -71.52
CA ASP A 424 48.12 75.92 -70.69
C ASP A 424 46.83 75.60 -71.47
N LEU A 425 46.12 74.52 -71.09
CA LEU A 425 44.69 74.63 -70.78
C LEU A 425 44.13 73.40 -70.05
N ASN A 426 43.87 73.60 -68.75
CA ASN A 426 42.67 73.24 -68.00
C ASN A 426 42.07 71.82 -68.03
N ASN A 427 41.90 71.30 -66.80
CA ASN A 427 40.84 70.40 -66.31
C ASN A 427 40.88 68.96 -66.86
N VAL A 428 40.76 67.89 -66.05
CA VAL A 428 39.76 67.63 -65.01
C VAL A 428 40.35 66.63 -63.98
N THR A 429 39.96 66.85 -62.72
CA THR A 429 40.13 66.07 -61.49
C THR A 429 39.66 64.60 -61.51
N GLY A 430 40.31 63.76 -60.68
CA GLY A 430 39.61 62.81 -59.79
C GLY A 430 39.77 61.30 -60.05
N ASP A 431 40.28 60.59 -59.03
CA ASP A 431 40.06 59.17 -58.72
C ASP A 431 40.81 58.06 -59.48
N TYR A 432 42.12 57.88 -59.20
CA TYR A 432 42.79 56.60 -59.49
C TYR A 432 43.86 56.13 -58.48
N SER A 433 44.04 56.81 -57.33
CA SER A 433 44.91 56.28 -56.26
C SER A 433 44.23 55.22 -55.37
N SER A 434 42.91 55.02 -55.52
CA SER A 434 42.11 53.99 -54.82
C SER A 434 42.38 52.55 -55.29
N LEU A 435 43.13 52.36 -56.39
CA LEU A 435 43.38 51.04 -56.98
C LEU A 435 44.65 50.35 -56.43
N VAL A 436 45.49 51.04 -55.67
CA VAL A 436 46.80 50.50 -55.26
C VAL A 436 46.83 49.94 -53.82
N SER A 437 45.79 50.16 -53.00
CA SER A 437 45.64 49.54 -51.67
C SER A 437 44.84 48.22 -51.65
N ALA A 438 44.31 47.76 -52.79
CA ALA A 438 43.40 46.60 -52.84
C ALA A 438 44.08 45.21 -52.97
N ILE A 439 45.41 45.11 -53.04
CA ILE A 439 46.10 43.86 -53.47
C ILE A 439 47.12 43.29 -52.46
N ALA A 440 47.23 43.82 -51.23
CA ALA A 440 48.19 43.33 -50.23
C ALA A 440 47.58 42.75 -48.93
N GLY A 441 46.32 42.29 -48.96
CA GLY A 441 45.64 41.56 -47.87
C GLY A 441 45.37 40.07 -48.18
N ILE A 442 45.92 39.56 -49.28
CA ILE A 442 45.77 38.19 -49.77
C ILE A 442 46.75 37.26 -49.04
N ASN A 443 46.55 37.04 -47.72
CA ASN A 443 47.05 35.82 -47.03
C ASN A 443 46.56 35.59 -45.57
N LEU A 444 45.49 36.26 -45.11
CA LEU A 444 44.85 35.97 -43.81
C LEU A 444 43.35 35.63 -43.94
N THR A 445 42.84 35.51 -45.18
CA THR A 445 41.43 35.27 -45.54
C THR A 445 41.17 33.88 -46.12
N THR A 446 42.06 32.91 -45.89
CA THR A 446 41.88 31.51 -46.35
C THR A 446 41.31 30.57 -45.27
N THR A 447 41.34 30.96 -43.99
CA THR A 447 40.76 30.16 -42.88
C THR A 447 39.33 30.61 -42.52
N GLN A 448 38.98 31.87 -42.76
CA GLN A 448 37.59 32.36 -42.58
C GLN A 448 36.68 31.90 -43.74
N LEU A 449 37.20 31.84 -44.97
CA LEU A 449 36.45 31.35 -46.13
C LEU A 449 36.14 29.83 -46.06
N SER A 450 36.99 29.03 -45.39
CA SER A 450 36.74 27.60 -45.19
C SER A 450 35.62 27.31 -44.17
N ASN A 451 35.43 28.21 -43.19
CA ASN A 451 34.36 28.08 -42.19
C ASN A 451 33.02 28.63 -42.72
N ASP A 452 33.05 29.68 -43.55
CA ASP A 452 31.85 30.21 -44.21
C ASP A 452 31.32 29.28 -45.32
N ILE A 453 32.20 28.49 -45.99
CA ILE A 453 31.79 27.45 -46.95
C ILE A 453 31.11 26.25 -46.27
N ALA A 454 31.50 25.85 -45.06
CA ALA A 454 30.86 24.76 -44.31
C ALA A 454 29.47 25.13 -43.75
N ALA A 455 29.27 26.39 -43.36
CA ALA A 455 27.96 26.92 -42.98
C ALA A 455 27.02 27.07 -44.19
N THR A 456 27.55 27.44 -45.36
CA THR A 456 26.77 27.54 -46.60
C THR A 456 26.39 26.16 -47.16
N ASN A 457 27.22 25.13 -47.00
CA ASN A 457 26.88 23.76 -47.44
C ASN A 457 25.76 23.09 -46.61
N SER A 458 25.60 23.48 -45.34
CA SER A 458 24.50 22.99 -44.48
C SER A 458 23.15 23.65 -44.86
N GLY A 459 23.18 24.90 -45.31
CA GLY A 459 22.02 25.60 -45.87
C GLY A 459 21.66 25.15 -47.29
N VAL A 460 22.65 24.80 -48.12
CA VAL A 460 22.44 24.28 -49.49
C VAL A 460 21.94 22.84 -49.49
N SER A 461 22.26 22.01 -48.50
CA SER A 461 21.63 20.68 -48.32
C SER A 461 20.14 20.80 -47.98
N LEU A 462 19.78 21.72 -47.07
CA LEU A 462 18.38 21.98 -46.70
C LEU A 462 17.60 22.66 -47.84
N LEU A 463 18.27 23.50 -48.64
CA LEU A 463 17.70 24.09 -49.85
C LEU A 463 17.61 23.07 -51.00
N SER A 464 18.52 22.10 -51.09
CA SER A 464 18.48 21.00 -52.06
C SER A 464 17.35 20.01 -51.75
N ASP A 465 17.09 19.71 -50.48
CA ASP A 465 15.96 18.87 -50.07
C ASP A 465 14.62 19.59 -50.25
N ASN A 466 14.58 20.91 -49.96
CA ASN A 466 13.42 21.74 -50.27
C ASN A 466 13.22 21.95 -51.78
N VAL A 467 14.28 22.04 -52.59
CA VAL A 467 14.21 22.13 -54.06
C VAL A 467 13.86 20.77 -54.67
N SER A 468 14.25 19.64 -54.08
CA SER A 468 13.77 18.30 -54.48
C SER A 468 12.29 18.10 -54.16
N ALA A 469 11.82 18.53 -52.98
CA ALA A 469 10.41 18.50 -52.60
C ALA A 469 9.56 19.50 -53.42
N ILE A 470 10.11 20.68 -53.73
CA ILE A 470 9.49 21.64 -54.66
C ILE A 470 9.54 21.10 -56.09
N SER A 471 10.57 20.38 -56.53
CA SER A 471 10.60 19.77 -57.87
C SER A 471 9.65 18.59 -58.01
N ALA A 472 9.41 17.82 -56.94
CA ALA A 472 8.39 16.77 -56.90
C ALA A 472 6.98 17.37 -56.86
N ASN A 473 6.77 18.44 -56.09
CA ASN A 473 5.52 19.19 -56.10
C ASN A 473 5.30 19.95 -57.41
N VAL A 474 6.34 20.46 -58.07
CA VAL A 474 6.30 21.07 -59.41
C VAL A 474 6.10 20.00 -60.48
N ALA A 475 6.60 18.76 -60.34
CA ALA A 475 6.27 17.66 -61.25
C ALA A 475 4.81 17.19 -61.09
N VAL A 476 4.25 17.25 -59.88
CA VAL A 476 2.81 17.05 -59.62
C VAL A 476 1.99 18.24 -60.12
N LEU A 477 2.50 19.48 -59.99
CA LEU A 477 1.85 20.68 -60.51
C LEU A 477 1.96 20.78 -62.04
N ASP A 478 2.99 20.22 -62.65
CA ASP A 478 3.20 20.13 -64.10
C ASP A 478 2.38 18.98 -64.68
N THR A 479 2.22 17.86 -63.97
CA THR A 479 1.23 16.82 -64.32
C THR A 479 -0.21 17.34 -64.13
N ALA A 480 -0.46 18.16 -63.11
CA ALA A 480 -1.74 18.85 -62.92
C ALA A 480 -1.94 19.98 -63.94
N ASN A 481 -0.91 20.69 -64.39
CA ASN A 481 -0.97 21.69 -65.47
C ASN A 481 -1.03 21.05 -66.86
N VAL A 482 -0.50 19.85 -67.05
CA VAL A 482 -0.69 19.03 -68.26
C VAL A 482 -2.11 18.47 -68.30
N ASN A 483 -2.69 18.09 -67.15
CA ASN A 483 -4.10 17.69 -67.06
C ASN A 483 -5.06 18.90 -67.10
N LEU A 484 -4.65 20.06 -66.57
CA LEU A 484 -5.41 21.30 -66.64
C LEU A 484 -5.28 21.92 -68.03
N SER A 485 -4.16 21.79 -68.74
CA SER A 485 -4.00 22.19 -70.14
C SER A 485 -4.62 21.19 -71.10
N ALA A 486 -4.66 19.89 -70.81
CA ALA A 486 -5.51 18.94 -71.52
C ALA A 486 -7.00 19.23 -71.27
N GLY A 487 -7.37 19.61 -70.04
CA GLY A 487 -8.70 20.09 -69.67
C GLY A 487 -9.04 21.45 -70.28
N LEU A 488 -8.07 22.35 -70.44
CA LEU A 488 -8.21 23.65 -71.09
C LEU A 488 -8.21 23.51 -72.61
N VAL A 489 -7.54 22.51 -73.17
CA VAL A 489 -7.61 22.12 -74.59
C VAL A 489 -8.93 21.40 -74.89
N GLN A 490 -9.47 20.61 -73.96
CA GLN A 490 -10.82 20.04 -74.06
C GLN A 490 -11.90 21.11 -73.87
N ALA A 491 -11.71 22.06 -72.94
CA ALA A 491 -12.58 23.22 -72.75
C ALA A 491 -12.47 24.20 -73.91
N ASN A 492 -11.29 24.39 -74.51
CA ASN A 492 -11.09 25.21 -75.70
C ASN A 492 -11.60 24.50 -76.97
N ALA A 493 -11.56 23.16 -77.04
CA ALA A 493 -12.23 22.38 -78.09
C ALA A 493 -13.75 22.44 -77.94
N ASN A 494 -14.27 22.42 -76.71
CA ASN A 494 -15.69 22.63 -76.43
C ASN A 494 -16.11 24.09 -76.66
N ILE A 495 -15.25 25.08 -76.38
CA ILE A 495 -15.48 26.50 -76.69
C ILE A 495 -15.35 26.75 -78.20
N VAL A 496 -14.51 26.02 -78.93
CA VAL A 496 -14.45 26.03 -80.40
C VAL A 496 -15.70 25.36 -80.99
N ASP A 497 -16.21 24.28 -80.41
CA ASP A 497 -17.49 23.64 -80.82
C ASP A 497 -18.71 24.49 -80.44
N THR A 498 -18.63 25.25 -79.34
CA THR A 498 -19.63 26.24 -78.93
C THR A 498 -19.54 27.50 -79.79
N ASN A 499 -18.35 27.94 -80.20
CA ASN A 499 -18.15 29.06 -81.13
C ASN A 499 -18.53 28.67 -82.58
N LEU A 500 -18.37 27.41 -83.00
CA LEU A 500 -18.93 26.89 -84.25
C LEU A 500 -20.47 26.75 -84.22
N ARG A 501 -21.08 26.62 -83.03
CA ARG A 501 -22.54 26.71 -82.84
C ARG A 501 -23.05 28.15 -82.68
N VAL A 502 -22.22 29.07 -82.18
CA VAL A 502 -22.51 30.51 -82.12
C VAL A 502 -22.34 31.16 -83.49
N ASP A 503 -21.40 30.74 -84.34
CA ASP A 503 -21.31 31.21 -85.74
C ASP A 503 -22.48 30.72 -86.61
N ASN A 504 -23.03 29.54 -86.33
CA ASN A 504 -24.29 29.09 -86.94
C ASN A 504 -25.52 29.85 -86.37
N LEU A 505 -25.51 30.26 -85.10
CA LEU A 505 -26.58 31.05 -84.50
C LEU A 505 -26.53 32.54 -84.91
N VAL A 506 -25.35 33.10 -85.14
CA VAL A 506 -25.15 34.46 -85.69
C VAL A 506 -25.55 34.52 -87.17
N THR A 507 -25.42 33.41 -87.91
CA THR A 507 -25.90 33.29 -89.29
C THR A 507 -27.43 33.10 -89.35
N GLU A 508 -28.07 32.54 -88.32
CA GLU A 508 -29.54 32.38 -88.25
C GLU A 508 -30.24 33.65 -87.68
N VAL A 509 -29.64 34.34 -86.70
CA VAL A 509 -30.13 35.63 -86.16
C VAL A 509 -29.99 36.78 -87.16
N GLY A 510 -29.00 36.73 -88.06
CA GLY A 510 -28.87 37.67 -89.18
C GLY A 510 -30.00 37.60 -90.22
N SER A 511 -30.76 36.50 -90.26
CA SER A 511 -31.90 36.32 -91.16
C SER A 511 -33.27 36.70 -90.55
N VAL A 512 -33.35 36.94 -89.24
CA VAL A 512 -34.60 37.30 -88.53
C VAL A 512 -34.69 38.81 -88.21
N SER A 513 -33.57 39.53 -88.24
CA SER A 513 -33.56 40.99 -87.96
C SER A 513 -34.07 41.87 -89.10
N GLN A 514 -34.38 41.31 -90.29
CA GLN A 514 -34.84 42.08 -91.45
C GLN A 514 -36.35 41.94 -91.77
N ASP A 515 -37.10 41.11 -91.03
CA ASP A 515 -38.54 40.91 -91.24
C ASP A 515 -39.44 41.56 -90.16
N LEU A 516 -38.88 42.20 -89.13
CA LEU A 516 -39.69 42.77 -88.02
C LEU A 516 -39.99 44.28 -88.14
N LEU A 517 -39.69 44.90 -89.28
CA LEU A 517 -40.04 46.29 -89.59
C LEU A 517 -40.86 46.39 -90.88
N GLY A 518 -42.05 45.76 -90.89
CA GLY A 518 -43.02 46.01 -91.94
C GLY A 518 -44.27 45.12 -91.95
N ILE A 519 -45.38 45.68 -91.46
CA ILE A 519 -46.78 45.40 -91.85
C ILE A 519 -47.47 44.16 -91.22
N THR A 520 -48.52 44.43 -90.43
CA THR A 520 -49.59 43.57 -89.84
C THR A 520 -50.48 42.86 -90.89
N PRO A 521 -51.46 41.95 -90.58
CA PRO A 521 -51.93 41.39 -89.29
C PRO A 521 -52.12 39.83 -89.24
N ALA A 522 -52.49 39.33 -88.05
CA ALA A 522 -53.22 38.08 -87.75
C ALA A 522 -52.41 36.79 -87.44
N LEU A 523 -52.15 36.56 -86.15
CA LEU A 523 -52.57 35.31 -85.49
C LEU A 523 -52.70 35.52 -83.97
N ASP A 524 -53.86 35.12 -83.46
CA ASP A 524 -54.35 35.23 -82.09
C ASP A 524 -53.71 34.17 -81.18
N VAL A 525 -53.68 34.47 -79.88
CA VAL A 525 -53.35 33.60 -78.72
C VAL A 525 -51.86 33.34 -78.38
N ILE A 526 -51.13 34.38 -77.97
CA ILE A 526 -50.36 34.34 -76.70
C ILE A 526 -50.55 35.71 -76.01
N ASN A 527 -51.38 35.76 -74.98
CA ASN A 527 -51.60 36.96 -74.17
C ASN A 527 -50.38 37.22 -73.27
N THR A 528 -49.36 37.89 -73.79
CA THR A 528 -48.24 38.43 -73.02
C THR A 528 -48.49 39.90 -72.67
N SER A 529 -48.57 40.21 -71.38
CA SER A 529 -48.69 41.58 -70.87
C SER A 529 -47.29 42.10 -70.55
N ILE A 530 -46.76 43.02 -71.36
CA ILE A 530 -45.52 43.74 -71.05
C ILE A 530 -45.90 45.12 -70.48
N VAL A 531 -45.53 45.37 -69.22
CA VAL A 531 -45.67 46.66 -68.55
C VAL A 531 -44.27 47.22 -68.33
N ILE A 532 -44.01 48.38 -68.92
CA ILE A 532 -42.77 49.14 -68.71
C ILE A 532 -43.17 50.39 -67.93
N ASP A 533 -42.61 50.57 -66.74
CA ASP A 533 -42.78 51.79 -65.96
C ASP A 533 -41.55 52.71 -66.16
N PRO A 534 -41.66 53.77 -66.97
CA PRO A 534 -40.55 54.67 -67.23
C PRO A 534 -40.18 55.54 -66.03
N ILE A 535 -41.04 55.68 -65.00
CA ILE A 535 -40.71 56.45 -63.79
C ILE A 535 -39.75 55.65 -62.92
N ASN A 536 -40.05 54.36 -62.72
CA ASN A 536 -39.22 53.47 -61.91
C ASN A 536 -38.14 52.75 -62.75
N SER A 537 -38.09 52.93 -64.07
CA SER A 537 -37.21 52.14 -64.98
C SER A 537 -37.39 50.63 -64.81
N SER A 538 -38.61 50.15 -64.51
CA SER A 538 -38.91 48.74 -64.26
C SER A 538 -39.66 48.07 -65.41
N ILE A 539 -39.51 46.75 -65.52
CA ILE A 539 -40.11 45.92 -66.57
C ILE A 539 -40.83 44.73 -65.93
N ALA A 540 -42.13 44.58 -66.22
CA ALA A 540 -42.92 43.41 -65.83
C ALA A 540 -43.50 42.71 -67.07
N ILE A 541 -43.24 41.40 -67.21
CA ILE A 541 -43.68 40.56 -68.33
C ILE A 541 -44.50 39.39 -67.77
N GLY A 542 -45.82 39.47 -67.89
CA GLY A 542 -46.73 38.39 -67.49
C GLY A 542 -47.08 37.48 -68.66
N ILE A 543 -47.16 36.17 -68.40
CA ILE A 543 -47.67 35.16 -69.34
C ILE A 543 -48.96 34.62 -68.72
N GLY A 544 -50.13 34.91 -69.31
CA GLY A 544 -51.40 34.48 -68.74
C GLY A 544 -52.61 34.67 -69.65
N ASP A 545 -53.56 33.74 -69.55
CA ASP A 545 -54.74 33.65 -70.42
C ASP A 545 -55.82 34.68 -70.05
N GLY A 546 -55.66 35.94 -70.48
CA GLY A 546 -56.74 36.92 -70.68
C GLY A 546 -57.45 37.49 -69.43
N ILE A 547 -57.45 38.83 -69.31
CA ILE A 547 -58.33 39.76 -68.55
C ILE A 547 -58.55 39.52 -67.02
N THR A 548 -58.29 38.35 -66.46
CA THR A 548 -58.29 38.06 -65.01
C THR A 548 -57.08 37.25 -64.55
N GLY A 549 -56.10 37.03 -65.43
CA GLY A 549 -54.91 36.23 -65.16
C GLY A 549 -53.85 36.96 -64.31
N PRO A 550 -53.02 36.22 -63.56
CA PRO A 550 -52.04 36.77 -62.64
C PRO A 550 -50.96 37.64 -63.32
N ILE A 551 -50.92 38.93 -63.00
CA ILE A 551 -50.01 39.91 -63.61
C ILE A 551 -48.66 39.89 -62.88
N ALA A 552 -47.55 39.93 -63.64
CA ALA A 552 -46.22 40.18 -63.07
C ALA A 552 -46.16 41.60 -62.49
N THR A 553 -45.52 41.78 -61.35
CA THR A 553 -45.42 43.05 -60.62
C THR A 553 -43.95 43.45 -60.46
N ALA A 554 -43.55 44.58 -61.05
CA ALA A 554 -42.20 45.14 -60.91
C ALA A 554 -42.28 46.57 -60.33
N THR A 555 -42.32 46.70 -59.00
CA THR A 555 -42.52 48.00 -58.31
C THR A 555 -41.24 48.65 -57.83
N GLY A 556 -40.13 47.91 -57.78
CA GLY A 556 -38.83 48.46 -57.41
C GLY A 556 -38.22 49.30 -58.54
N GLU A 557 -37.44 50.32 -58.19
CA GLU A 557 -36.67 51.08 -59.18
C GLU A 557 -35.65 50.17 -59.87
N SER A 558 -35.53 50.21 -61.20
CA SER A 558 -34.67 49.33 -62.02
C SER A 558 -34.94 47.82 -61.83
N SER A 559 -36.19 47.43 -61.51
CA SER A 559 -36.56 46.04 -61.27
C SER A 559 -37.08 45.30 -62.53
N LEU A 560 -36.96 43.97 -62.55
CA LEU A 560 -37.38 43.09 -63.64
C LEU A 560 -38.22 41.93 -63.12
N ALA A 561 -39.49 41.83 -63.52
CA ALA A 561 -40.36 40.69 -63.22
C ALA A 561 -40.78 39.97 -64.51
N ILE A 562 -40.55 38.66 -64.63
CA ILE A 562 -40.93 37.85 -65.81
C ILE A 562 -41.61 36.55 -65.34
N GLY A 563 -42.85 36.30 -65.75
CA GLY A 563 -43.65 35.12 -65.36
C GLY A 563 -44.97 35.49 -64.67
N GLY A 564 -45.99 34.63 -64.77
CA GLY A 564 -47.29 34.89 -64.11
C GLY A 564 -47.13 35.03 -62.59
N ASN A 565 -47.67 36.08 -61.96
CA ASN A 565 -47.46 36.42 -60.54
C ASN A 565 -45.99 36.63 -60.11
N ALA A 566 -45.02 36.80 -61.02
CA ALA A 566 -43.67 37.17 -60.62
C ALA A 566 -43.66 38.56 -59.95
N GLN A 567 -42.95 38.75 -58.86
CA GLN A 567 -42.94 39.97 -58.05
C GLN A 567 -41.51 40.45 -57.80
N ALA A 568 -41.07 41.49 -58.52
CA ALA A 568 -39.82 42.20 -58.26
C ALA A 568 -40.13 43.51 -57.51
N LEU A 569 -40.12 43.43 -56.17
CA LEU A 569 -40.64 44.51 -55.30
C LEU A 569 -39.56 45.50 -54.86
N GLY A 570 -38.31 45.05 -54.72
CA GLY A 570 -37.19 45.89 -54.28
C GLY A 570 -36.45 46.59 -55.41
N THR A 571 -35.75 47.69 -55.12
CA THR A 571 -34.88 48.40 -56.07
C THR A 571 -33.81 47.46 -56.63
N GLY A 572 -33.65 47.37 -57.95
CA GLY A 572 -32.72 46.47 -58.63
C GLY A 572 -33.08 44.98 -58.55
N ALA A 573 -34.27 44.64 -58.05
CA ALA A 573 -34.70 43.25 -57.90
C ALA A 573 -35.04 42.61 -59.25
N THR A 574 -34.69 41.34 -59.42
CA THR A 574 -35.02 40.54 -60.61
C THR A 574 -35.76 39.27 -60.20
N ALA A 575 -37.02 39.12 -60.59
CA ALA A 575 -37.85 37.94 -60.38
C ALA A 575 -38.21 37.30 -61.72
N ILE A 576 -37.73 36.10 -62.01
CA ILE A 576 -37.96 35.38 -63.27
C ILE A 576 -38.47 33.97 -62.96
N GLY A 577 -39.74 33.70 -63.28
CA GLY A 577 -40.44 32.44 -63.00
C GLY A 577 -41.85 32.68 -62.49
N THR A 578 -42.78 31.77 -62.77
CA THR A 578 -44.16 31.87 -62.26
C THR A 578 -44.15 31.90 -60.73
N GLY A 579 -44.73 32.95 -60.13
CA GLY A 579 -44.75 33.15 -58.68
C GLY A 579 -43.39 33.43 -58.03
N ALA A 580 -42.34 33.72 -58.79
CA ALA A 580 -41.04 34.12 -58.23
C ALA A 580 -41.16 35.47 -57.50
N ILE A 581 -40.53 35.61 -56.35
CA ILE A 581 -40.58 36.82 -55.52
C ILE A 581 -39.16 37.29 -55.22
N ALA A 582 -38.82 38.48 -55.67
CA ALA A 582 -37.59 39.20 -55.35
C ALA A 582 -38.00 40.46 -54.56
N ALA A 583 -38.09 40.33 -53.23
CA ALA A 583 -38.80 41.28 -52.37
C ALA A 583 -37.94 42.47 -51.90
N ALA A 584 -36.61 42.32 -51.91
CA ALA A 584 -35.67 43.25 -51.29
C ALA A 584 -34.67 43.85 -52.30
N VAL A 585 -33.79 44.76 -51.85
CA VAL A 585 -32.92 45.54 -52.74
C VAL A 585 -31.86 44.63 -53.40
N ASN A 586 -31.65 44.78 -54.71
CA ASN A 586 -30.68 44.06 -55.54
C ASN A 586 -30.77 42.53 -55.41
N THR A 587 -31.99 42.01 -55.32
CA THR A 587 -32.25 40.57 -55.19
C THR A 587 -32.43 39.87 -56.53
N LEU A 588 -32.14 38.57 -56.59
CA LEU A 588 -32.40 37.72 -57.75
C LEU A 588 -33.22 36.49 -57.33
N ALA A 589 -34.43 36.34 -57.85
CA ALA A 589 -35.24 35.14 -57.75
C ALA A 589 -35.45 34.53 -59.14
N LEU A 590 -34.87 33.37 -59.42
CA LEU A 590 -34.92 32.71 -60.73
C LEU A 590 -35.42 31.26 -60.59
N GLY A 591 -36.66 31.00 -61.00
CA GLY A 591 -37.31 29.68 -60.91
C GLY A 591 -38.77 29.80 -60.48
N GLU A 592 -39.59 28.76 -60.76
CA GLU A 592 -40.99 28.74 -60.30
C GLU A 592 -41.06 28.81 -58.77
N GLY A 593 -41.73 29.83 -58.23
CA GLY A 593 -41.84 30.06 -56.79
C GLY A 593 -40.52 30.34 -56.06
N ALA A 594 -39.44 30.67 -56.77
CA ALA A 594 -38.18 31.09 -56.13
C ALA A 594 -38.40 32.37 -55.32
N ASN A 595 -37.83 32.47 -54.12
CA ASN A 595 -38.13 33.53 -53.16
C ASN A 595 -36.86 34.12 -52.55
N ALA A 596 -36.47 35.31 -53.00
CA ALA A 596 -35.34 36.09 -52.50
C ALA A 596 -35.85 37.30 -51.68
N GLN A 597 -35.74 37.23 -50.36
CA GLN A 597 -36.36 38.18 -49.43
C GLN A 597 -35.39 39.12 -48.71
N GLY A 598 -34.10 38.78 -48.62
CA GLY A 598 -33.11 39.64 -47.97
C GLY A 598 -32.37 40.53 -48.95
N ASP A 599 -31.87 41.69 -48.52
CA ASP A 599 -31.07 42.57 -49.40
C ASP A 599 -29.86 41.82 -49.99
N PHE A 600 -29.61 41.99 -51.29
CA PHE A 600 -28.56 41.32 -52.05
C PHE A 600 -28.64 39.78 -52.08
N SER A 601 -29.80 39.20 -51.73
CA SER A 601 -29.99 37.74 -51.75
C SER A 601 -30.26 37.19 -53.15
N THR A 602 -29.91 35.92 -53.35
CA THR A 602 -30.08 35.20 -54.62
C THR A 602 -30.74 33.85 -54.37
N ALA A 603 -31.91 33.61 -54.95
CA ALA A 603 -32.63 32.34 -54.96
C ALA A 603 -32.74 31.83 -56.40
N ILE A 604 -32.11 30.71 -56.72
CA ILE A 604 -32.11 30.10 -58.07
C ILE A 604 -32.55 28.64 -57.97
N GLY A 605 -33.67 28.30 -58.62
CA GLY A 605 -34.26 26.96 -58.61
C GLY A 605 -35.72 26.99 -58.15
N THR A 606 -36.50 25.99 -58.56
CA THR A 606 -37.92 25.86 -58.18
C THR A 606 -38.06 25.86 -56.66
N ARG A 607 -38.86 26.80 -56.13
CA ARG A 607 -39.12 26.98 -54.68
C ARG A 607 -37.86 27.16 -53.82
N SER A 608 -36.76 27.62 -54.41
CA SER A 608 -35.58 28.03 -53.65
C SER A 608 -35.89 29.26 -52.79
N GLU A 609 -35.26 29.37 -51.63
CA GLU A 609 -35.57 30.40 -50.63
C GLU A 609 -34.29 31.01 -50.04
N ALA A 610 -34.06 32.29 -50.30
CA ALA A 610 -32.97 33.07 -49.73
C ALA A 610 -33.57 34.18 -48.85
N SER A 611 -33.64 33.94 -47.53
CA SER A 611 -34.52 34.71 -46.63
C SER A 611 -33.90 35.96 -46.03
N THR A 612 -32.58 36.08 -46.03
CA THR A 612 -31.83 37.08 -45.24
C THR A 612 -30.76 37.78 -46.08
N MET A 613 -30.16 38.85 -45.53
CA MET A 613 -29.17 39.65 -46.25
C MET A 613 -27.98 38.79 -46.72
N PHE A 614 -27.55 38.98 -47.97
CA PHE A 614 -26.46 38.24 -48.62
C PHE A 614 -26.62 36.72 -48.70
N SER A 615 -27.83 36.19 -48.46
CA SER A 615 -28.08 34.75 -48.55
C SER A 615 -28.18 34.27 -50.01
N ILE A 616 -27.63 33.09 -50.30
CA ILE A 616 -27.63 32.48 -51.64
C ILE A 616 -28.19 31.07 -51.54
N ALA A 617 -29.31 30.81 -52.20
CA ALA A 617 -29.93 29.49 -52.31
C ALA A 617 -29.95 29.06 -53.77
N ILE A 618 -29.24 28.00 -54.13
CA ILE A 618 -29.19 27.45 -55.50
C ILE A 618 -29.51 25.95 -55.48
N GLY A 619 -30.61 25.59 -56.14
CA GLY A 619 -31.15 24.23 -56.19
C GLY A 619 -32.65 24.21 -55.87
N GLU A 620 -33.36 23.21 -56.39
CA GLU A 620 -34.77 22.99 -56.06
C GLU A 620 -34.95 22.84 -54.54
N GLU A 621 -35.91 23.58 -53.97
CA GLU A 621 -36.20 23.65 -52.53
C GLU A 621 -34.98 23.94 -51.63
N SER A 622 -33.89 24.50 -52.17
CA SER A 622 -32.74 24.95 -51.37
C SER A 622 -33.14 26.15 -50.50
N LYS A 623 -32.64 26.21 -49.27
CA LYS A 623 -33.02 27.22 -48.27
C LYS A 623 -31.80 27.82 -47.60
N ALA A 624 -31.50 29.08 -47.91
CA ALA A 624 -30.51 29.89 -47.21
C ALA A 624 -31.24 30.81 -46.22
N LEU A 625 -31.33 30.38 -44.96
CA LEU A 625 -32.15 31.02 -43.92
C LEU A 625 -31.33 31.86 -42.93
N GLY A 626 -30.03 31.59 -42.77
CA GLY A 626 -29.12 32.41 -41.96
C GLY A 626 -28.56 33.59 -42.74
N GLU A 627 -28.14 34.66 -42.07
CA GLU A 627 -27.49 35.83 -42.72
C GLU A 627 -26.15 35.42 -43.37
N ALA A 628 -25.86 35.95 -44.56
CA ALA A 628 -24.64 35.66 -45.33
C ALA A 628 -24.35 34.16 -45.52
N THR A 629 -25.41 33.37 -45.73
CA THR A 629 -25.30 31.92 -45.94
C THR A 629 -25.33 31.52 -47.41
N ILE A 630 -24.79 30.34 -47.70
CA ILE A 630 -24.83 29.75 -49.03
C ILE A 630 -25.36 28.32 -48.92
N ALA A 631 -26.47 28.02 -49.60
CA ALA A 631 -27.07 26.69 -49.70
C ALA A 631 -27.07 26.22 -51.17
N LEU A 632 -26.25 25.23 -51.50
CA LEU A 632 -26.06 24.71 -52.85
C LEU A 632 -26.45 23.22 -52.93
N GLY A 633 -27.53 22.91 -53.65
CA GLY A 633 -28.02 21.55 -53.89
C GLY A 633 -29.52 21.39 -53.62
N LEU A 634 -30.11 20.31 -54.16
CA LEU A 634 -31.50 19.94 -53.93
C LEU A 634 -31.78 19.78 -52.43
N MET A 635 -32.75 20.52 -51.89
CA MET A 635 -33.12 20.54 -50.47
C MET A 635 -31.96 20.88 -49.49
N ALA A 636 -30.91 21.56 -49.95
CA ALA A 636 -29.83 22.04 -49.06
C ALA A 636 -30.35 23.15 -48.13
N LYS A 637 -30.05 23.09 -46.84
CA LYS A 637 -30.56 24.03 -45.84
C LYS A 637 -29.47 24.64 -44.98
N ALA A 638 -29.20 25.93 -45.18
CA ALA A 638 -28.22 26.70 -44.40
C ALA A 638 -28.91 27.62 -43.38
N ASN A 639 -28.97 27.21 -42.09
CA ASN A 639 -29.66 27.99 -41.06
C ASN A 639 -28.72 28.85 -40.20
N GLY A 640 -27.51 28.39 -39.92
CA GLY A 640 -26.55 29.14 -39.10
C GLY A 640 -25.99 30.31 -39.88
N ASN A 641 -25.84 31.49 -39.26
CA ASN A 641 -25.24 32.66 -39.92
C ASN A 641 -23.82 32.34 -40.42
N ASN A 642 -23.41 32.94 -41.54
CA ASN A 642 -22.10 32.75 -42.18
C ASN A 642 -21.78 31.27 -42.49
N SER A 643 -22.80 30.43 -42.68
CA SER A 643 -22.62 29.02 -42.98
C SER A 643 -22.69 28.69 -44.47
N LEU A 644 -21.95 27.66 -44.87
CA LEU A 644 -21.93 27.12 -46.23
C LEU A 644 -22.40 25.68 -46.21
N VAL A 645 -23.34 25.36 -47.09
CA VAL A 645 -23.95 24.05 -47.22
C VAL A 645 -23.87 23.61 -48.67
N LEU A 646 -23.22 22.47 -48.94
CA LEU A 646 -22.99 21.94 -50.27
C LEU A 646 -23.36 20.46 -50.36
N GLY A 647 -24.39 20.14 -51.16
CA GLY A 647 -24.83 18.78 -51.46
C GLY A 647 -26.33 18.57 -51.24
N ASN A 648 -26.88 17.47 -51.77
CA ASN A 648 -28.30 17.15 -51.59
C ASN A 648 -28.65 16.90 -50.12
N ASN A 649 -29.74 17.50 -49.64
CA ASN A 649 -30.27 17.28 -48.29
C ASN A 649 -29.23 17.51 -47.17
N THR A 650 -28.39 18.53 -47.34
CA THR A 650 -27.35 18.92 -46.38
C THR A 650 -27.85 20.02 -45.45
N LEU A 651 -27.35 20.06 -44.22
CA LEU A 651 -27.91 20.93 -43.18
C LEU A 651 -26.82 21.58 -42.32
N THR A 652 -26.90 22.90 -42.15
CA THR A 652 -26.38 23.56 -40.95
C THR A 652 -27.54 23.91 -40.03
N THR A 653 -27.45 23.51 -38.76
CA THR A 653 -28.44 23.89 -37.74
C THR A 653 -28.33 25.40 -37.42
N LEU A 654 -29.32 25.98 -36.72
CA LEU A 654 -29.27 27.40 -36.34
C LEU A 654 -28.03 27.73 -35.49
N GLU A 655 -27.58 26.78 -34.67
CA GLU A 655 -26.41 26.93 -33.79
C GLU A 655 -25.06 26.81 -34.54
N ALA A 656 -25.06 26.33 -35.80
CA ALA A 656 -23.85 26.10 -36.58
C ALA A 656 -23.36 27.36 -37.31
N VAL A 657 -23.13 28.43 -36.55
CA VAL A 657 -22.56 29.70 -37.05
C VAL A 657 -21.11 29.48 -37.54
N ASN A 658 -20.70 30.17 -38.59
CA ASN A 658 -19.35 30.07 -39.20
C ASN A 658 -18.94 28.62 -39.58
N SER A 659 -19.89 27.80 -40.00
CA SER A 659 -19.66 26.37 -40.22
C SER A 659 -19.95 25.94 -41.64
N VAL A 660 -19.34 24.85 -42.06
CA VAL A 660 -19.46 24.29 -43.41
C VAL A 660 -19.96 22.86 -43.33
N ALA A 661 -21.00 22.50 -44.09
CA ALA A 661 -21.44 21.12 -44.26
C ALA A 661 -21.25 20.70 -45.73
N ILE A 662 -20.45 19.64 -45.98
CA ILE A 662 -20.06 19.21 -47.32
C ILE A 662 -20.45 17.75 -47.57
N GLY A 663 -21.16 17.51 -48.67
CA GLY A 663 -21.55 16.20 -49.18
C GLY A 663 -22.95 15.77 -48.74
N ALA A 664 -23.70 15.07 -49.60
CA ALA A 664 -25.10 14.71 -49.38
C ALA A 664 -25.42 14.15 -47.98
N GLY A 665 -26.42 14.71 -47.31
CA GLY A 665 -26.80 14.30 -45.94
C GLY A 665 -25.85 14.74 -44.81
N SER A 666 -24.78 15.51 -45.08
CA SER A 666 -23.92 16.07 -44.02
C SER A 666 -24.65 17.07 -43.15
N VAL A 667 -24.36 17.03 -41.85
CA VAL A 667 -24.95 17.93 -40.85
C VAL A 667 -23.85 18.61 -40.03
N ALA A 668 -23.83 19.95 -40.04
CA ALA A 668 -23.07 20.74 -39.08
C ALA A 668 -23.99 21.20 -37.93
N ASP A 669 -23.63 20.81 -36.71
CA ASP A 669 -24.47 20.90 -35.50
C ASP A 669 -23.97 21.92 -34.46
N ARG A 670 -22.78 22.51 -34.67
CA ARG A 670 -22.09 23.40 -33.74
C ARG A 670 -21.28 24.45 -34.49
N GLN A 671 -20.79 25.47 -33.79
CA GLN A 671 -20.05 26.59 -34.38
C GLN A 671 -18.61 26.21 -34.82
N ASN A 672 -18.08 26.93 -35.82
CA ASN A 672 -16.70 26.84 -36.32
C ASN A 672 -16.24 25.44 -36.74
N VAL A 673 -17.10 24.66 -37.42
CA VAL A 673 -16.75 23.30 -37.89
C VAL A 673 -16.91 23.13 -39.39
N ILE A 674 -16.11 22.23 -39.96
CA ILE A 674 -16.36 21.65 -41.29
C ILE A 674 -16.83 20.21 -41.07
N SER A 675 -18.08 19.94 -41.41
CA SER A 675 -18.70 18.63 -41.29
C SER A 675 -18.74 17.92 -42.65
N PHE A 676 -18.12 16.75 -42.72
CA PHE A 676 -18.14 15.83 -43.87
C PHE A 676 -19.12 14.66 -43.66
N GLY A 677 -19.96 14.70 -42.63
CA GLY A 677 -20.88 13.62 -42.32
C GLY A 677 -22.04 14.01 -41.41
N ALA A 678 -22.89 13.05 -41.09
CA ALA A 678 -23.98 13.25 -40.13
C ALA A 678 -23.56 12.64 -38.79
N GLY A 679 -23.20 13.47 -37.81
CA GLY A 679 -22.92 13.01 -36.44
C GLY A 679 -24.11 12.24 -35.83
N THR A 680 -23.92 11.58 -34.68
CA THR A 680 -24.93 10.75 -33.99
C THR A 680 -26.10 11.52 -33.36
N ASN A 681 -26.35 12.76 -33.77
CA ASN A 681 -27.34 13.65 -33.16
C ASN A 681 -28.74 13.35 -33.69
N ALA A 682 -29.78 13.63 -32.90
CA ALA A 682 -31.18 13.36 -33.26
C ALA A 682 -31.65 13.94 -34.62
N ALA A 683 -30.99 15.00 -35.13
CA ALA A 683 -31.26 15.54 -36.46
C ALA A 683 -30.82 14.60 -37.61
N SER A 684 -29.88 13.68 -37.39
CA SER A 684 -29.41 12.71 -38.39
C SER A 684 -30.27 11.45 -38.50
N LEU A 685 -31.03 11.09 -37.45
CA LEU A 685 -31.96 9.95 -37.50
C LEU A 685 -33.17 10.22 -38.40
N ALA A 686 -33.58 11.48 -38.55
CA ALA A 686 -34.74 11.85 -39.36
C ALA A 686 -34.54 11.67 -40.87
N LEU A 687 -33.29 11.52 -41.34
CA LEU A 687 -32.94 11.51 -42.77
C LEU A 687 -32.43 10.14 -43.28
N GLY A 688 -32.37 9.12 -42.43
CA GLY A 688 -32.10 7.74 -42.83
C GLY A 688 -30.66 7.49 -43.33
N LEU A 689 -29.78 7.16 -42.38
CA LEU A 689 -28.37 6.68 -42.45
C LEU A 689 -27.32 7.76 -42.09
N PRO A 690 -26.45 7.53 -41.08
CA PRO A 690 -25.32 8.42 -40.80
C PRO A 690 -24.33 8.36 -41.97
N ALA A 691 -24.20 9.44 -42.73
CA ALA A 691 -23.20 9.54 -43.78
C ALA A 691 -21.81 9.73 -43.13
N THR A 692 -21.02 8.67 -42.99
CA THR A 692 -19.58 8.77 -42.65
C THR A 692 -18.77 8.79 -43.94
N ARG A 693 -17.77 9.68 -44.05
CA ARG A 693 -16.91 9.81 -45.23
C ARG A 693 -15.44 9.62 -44.88
N ILE A 694 -14.70 9.02 -45.80
CA ILE A 694 -13.24 8.90 -45.73
C ILE A 694 -12.64 10.18 -46.31
N LEU A 695 -11.81 10.86 -45.53
CA LEU A 695 -10.89 11.88 -46.05
C LEU A 695 -9.61 11.16 -46.49
N ALA A 696 -9.40 11.06 -47.80
CA ALA A 696 -8.23 10.41 -48.38
C ALA A 696 -7.09 11.41 -48.64
N ASN A 697 -5.87 10.90 -48.77
CA ASN A 697 -4.65 11.68 -49.08
C ASN A 697 -4.31 12.77 -48.04
N VAL A 698 -4.62 12.50 -46.77
CA VAL A 698 -4.22 13.34 -45.64
C VAL A 698 -2.76 12.99 -45.30
N SER A 699 -1.82 13.89 -45.61
CA SER A 699 -0.43 13.78 -45.16
C SER A 699 -0.33 13.84 -43.65
N ALA A 700 0.80 13.44 -43.09
CA ALA A 700 1.01 13.51 -41.65
C ALA A 700 0.88 14.97 -41.16
N GLY A 701 -0.03 15.20 -40.22
CA GLY A 701 -0.17 16.49 -39.54
C GLY A 701 1.12 16.88 -38.80
N THR A 702 1.54 18.13 -38.97
CA THR A 702 2.75 18.72 -38.39
C THR A 702 2.43 19.72 -37.26
N GLN A 703 1.18 20.17 -37.16
CA GLN A 703 0.67 21.09 -36.15
C GLN A 703 -0.51 20.47 -35.40
N LEU A 704 -0.83 21.02 -34.22
CA LEU A 704 -1.91 20.52 -33.34
C LEU A 704 -3.31 20.58 -33.96
N THR A 705 -3.51 21.38 -35.00
CA THR A 705 -4.80 21.59 -35.67
C THR A 705 -4.93 20.83 -36.99
N ASP A 706 -3.91 20.08 -37.40
CA ASP A 706 -3.95 19.29 -38.62
C ASP A 706 -4.82 18.04 -38.45
N ALA A 707 -5.40 17.54 -39.55
CA ALA A 707 -6.09 16.26 -39.53
C ALA A 707 -5.09 15.12 -39.37
N VAL A 708 -5.33 14.22 -38.41
CA VAL A 708 -4.49 13.05 -38.15
C VAL A 708 -4.83 11.94 -39.15
N ASN A 709 -3.82 11.39 -39.83
CA ASN A 709 -4.03 10.23 -40.71
C ASN A 709 -3.86 8.90 -39.95
N VAL A 710 -4.32 7.79 -40.55
CA VAL A 710 -4.26 6.45 -39.90
C VAL A 710 -2.82 6.02 -39.63
N GLN A 711 -1.87 6.37 -40.49
CA GLN A 711 -0.46 6.08 -40.29
C GLN A 711 0.08 6.74 -39.02
N GLN A 712 -0.22 8.02 -38.78
CA GLN A 712 0.16 8.73 -37.55
C GLN A 712 -0.47 8.12 -36.30
N LEU A 713 -1.69 7.59 -36.40
CA LEU A 713 -2.34 6.88 -35.29
C LEU A 713 -1.70 5.52 -35.02
N LEU A 714 -1.28 4.80 -36.06
CA LEU A 714 -0.56 3.53 -35.95
C LEU A 714 0.86 3.73 -35.39
N GLU A 715 1.54 4.79 -35.80
CA GLU A 715 2.84 5.20 -35.24
C GLU A 715 2.76 5.61 -33.75
N TYR A 716 1.55 5.95 -33.26
CA TYR A 716 1.29 6.33 -31.87
C TYR A 716 0.60 5.24 -31.01
N GLN A 717 0.44 4.00 -31.49
CA GLN A 717 -0.04 2.91 -30.65
C GLN A 717 0.94 2.67 -29.49
N THR A 718 0.51 3.07 -28.30
CA THR A 718 1.32 3.19 -27.09
C THR A 718 1.78 1.84 -26.58
N HIS A 719 3.10 1.67 -26.48
CA HIS A 719 3.73 0.72 -25.58
C HIS A 719 3.53 1.25 -24.14
N TYR A 720 2.78 0.54 -23.29
CA TYR A 720 2.57 0.94 -21.88
C TYR A 720 3.87 1.00 -21.06
N PHE A 721 4.96 0.46 -21.58
CA PHE A 721 6.28 0.46 -20.97
C PHE A 721 7.24 1.33 -21.79
N SER A 722 7.64 2.48 -21.25
CA SER A 722 8.71 3.28 -21.82
C SER A 722 10.06 2.58 -21.59
N VAL A 723 10.69 2.14 -22.68
CA VAL A 723 12.09 1.68 -22.69
C VAL A 723 12.91 2.77 -23.40
N ASN A 724 13.87 3.38 -22.71
CA ASN A 724 14.79 4.32 -23.33
C ASN A 724 16.02 3.55 -23.87
N PRO A 725 16.11 3.25 -25.17
CA PRO A 725 17.35 2.72 -25.73
C PRO A 725 18.44 3.79 -25.60
N VAL A 726 19.63 3.41 -25.15
CA VAL A 726 20.78 4.33 -25.17
C VAL A 726 20.99 4.83 -26.61
N PRO A 727 21.08 6.15 -26.85
CA PRO A 727 21.37 6.69 -28.17
C PRO A 727 22.87 6.53 -28.43
N GLU A 728 23.29 5.34 -28.89
CA GLU A 728 24.68 5.10 -29.27
C GLU A 728 24.88 5.06 -30.78
N LYS A 729 25.93 5.78 -31.16
CA LYS A 729 26.36 6.21 -32.49
C LYS A 729 27.04 5.06 -33.26
N ASP A 730 26.57 3.83 -33.12
CA ASP A 730 27.15 2.64 -33.74
C ASP A 730 26.14 1.91 -34.65
N PRO A 731 26.29 1.97 -35.99
CA PRO A 731 25.44 1.29 -36.95
C PRO A 731 25.45 -0.25 -36.81
N ALA A 732 26.40 -0.85 -36.08
CA ALA A 732 26.48 -2.30 -35.89
C ALA A 732 25.52 -2.85 -34.82
N LEU A 733 24.89 -1.99 -34.00
CA LEU A 733 23.86 -2.39 -33.03
C LEU A 733 22.43 -2.15 -33.53
N ILE A 734 22.27 -1.66 -34.77
CA ILE A 734 20.99 -1.66 -35.50
C ILE A 734 20.80 -3.05 -36.11
N GLN A 735 20.51 -4.04 -35.26
CA GLN A 735 20.04 -5.33 -35.75
C GLN A 735 19.00 -5.91 -34.79
N CYS A 736 17.84 -5.25 -34.71
CA CYS A 736 16.60 -5.99 -34.49
C CYS A 736 16.36 -6.77 -35.81
N GLY A 737 16.87 -8.00 -35.84
CA GLY A 737 17.10 -8.78 -37.05
C GLY A 737 15.83 -9.11 -37.81
N PHE A 738 15.94 -9.12 -39.14
CA PHE A 738 15.01 -9.74 -40.08
C PHE A 738 14.80 -11.22 -39.71
N LEU A 739 13.79 -11.54 -38.90
CA LEU A 739 13.17 -12.86 -38.87
C LEU A 739 11.69 -12.67 -39.22
N SER A 740 11.34 -13.13 -40.42
CA SER A 740 9.97 -13.19 -40.91
C SER A 740 9.11 -14.10 -40.01
N GLY A 741 8.27 -13.49 -39.16
CA GLY A 741 7.26 -14.14 -38.32
C GLY A 741 6.27 -13.09 -37.79
N PRO A 742 5.02 -13.46 -37.41
CA PRO A 742 3.89 -12.53 -37.33
C PRO A 742 3.81 -11.64 -36.08
N ASP A 743 4.83 -11.55 -35.21
CA ASP A 743 4.77 -10.78 -33.95
C ASP A 743 5.98 -9.83 -33.80
N THR A 744 6.02 -8.71 -34.55
CA THR A 744 7.18 -7.80 -34.56
C THR A 744 7.05 -6.47 -33.81
N ASP A 745 6.08 -6.28 -32.91
CA ASP A 745 5.97 -5.01 -32.15
C ASP A 745 6.01 -5.20 -30.62
N ASN A 746 7.22 -5.40 -30.08
CA ASN A 746 7.57 -5.15 -28.66
C ASN A 746 9.06 -4.73 -28.52
N TYR A 747 9.42 -3.64 -29.21
CA TYR A 747 10.68 -2.87 -29.18
C TYR A 747 12.00 -3.56 -28.73
N CYS A 748 12.27 -4.76 -29.27
CA CYS A 748 13.51 -5.54 -29.10
C CYS A 748 13.69 -6.24 -27.74
N ASN A 749 12.63 -6.66 -27.05
CA ASN A 749 12.72 -7.84 -26.16
C ASN A 749 12.63 -9.14 -26.99
N THR A 750 13.18 -10.25 -26.48
CA THR A 750 13.19 -11.51 -27.25
C THR A 750 11.93 -12.36 -27.04
N GLY A 751 10.92 -11.78 -26.38
CA GLY A 751 9.57 -12.31 -26.25
C GLY A 751 9.21 -12.82 -24.85
N ALA A 752 7.92 -12.67 -24.52
CA ALA A 752 7.22 -13.50 -23.55
C ALA A 752 6.68 -14.71 -24.30
N THR A 753 7.45 -15.80 -24.34
CA THR A 753 7.18 -16.97 -25.18
C THR A 753 6.43 -18.08 -24.43
N GLY A 754 6.40 -18.04 -23.10
CA GLY A 754 5.56 -18.92 -22.29
C GLY A 754 4.09 -18.49 -22.28
N ASP A 755 3.18 -19.45 -22.12
CA ASP A 755 1.75 -19.15 -21.93
C ASP A 755 1.56 -18.21 -20.73
N ASN A 756 0.78 -17.14 -20.89
CA ASN A 756 0.57 -16.07 -19.91
C ASN A 756 1.85 -15.36 -19.40
N ALA A 757 2.99 -15.49 -20.10
CA ALA A 757 4.22 -14.85 -19.68
C ALA A 757 4.20 -13.33 -19.94
N THR A 758 5.07 -12.59 -19.24
CA THR A 758 5.26 -11.15 -19.42
C THR A 758 6.74 -10.80 -19.47
N ALA A 759 7.18 -10.10 -20.52
CA ALA A 759 8.57 -9.66 -20.71
C ALA A 759 8.60 -8.14 -20.93
N ILE A 760 9.35 -7.43 -20.08
CA ILE A 760 9.44 -5.96 -20.05
C ILE A 760 10.92 -5.54 -20.03
N GLY A 761 11.39 -4.86 -21.08
CA GLY A 761 12.78 -4.34 -21.18
C GLY A 761 13.58 -4.95 -22.34
N ILE A 762 14.61 -4.23 -22.82
CA ILE A 762 15.43 -4.61 -23.99
C ILE A 762 16.06 -6.00 -23.78
N SER A 763 15.92 -6.90 -24.74
CA SER A 763 16.37 -8.30 -24.68
C SER A 763 15.88 -9.12 -23.48
N SER A 764 14.83 -8.67 -22.77
CA SER A 764 14.20 -9.48 -21.72
C SER A 764 13.52 -10.72 -22.34
N THR A 765 13.46 -11.82 -21.58
CA THR A 765 12.90 -13.09 -22.05
C THR A 765 12.15 -13.82 -20.93
N ALA A 766 10.89 -14.16 -21.16
CA ALA A 766 10.09 -14.97 -20.24
C ALA A 766 9.60 -16.24 -20.96
N TYR A 767 10.33 -17.36 -20.77
CA TYR A 767 10.08 -18.64 -21.46
C TYR A 767 9.13 -19.56 -20.71
N GLY A 768 9.13 -19.52 -19.38
CA GLY A 768 8.25 -20.38 -18.58
C GLY A 768 6.79 -19.96 -18.68
N GLN A 769 5.87 -20.91 -18.56
CA GLN A 769 4.45 -20.62 -18.35
C GLN A 769 4.28 -19.73 -17.10
N ASP A 770 3.44 -18.69 -17.18
CA ASP A 770 3.19 -17.72 -16.12
C ASP A 770 4.48 -16.98 -15.62
N ALA A 771 5.55 -16.95 -16.43
CA ALA A 771 6.82 -16.31 -16.05
C ALA A 771 6.82 -14.79 -16.27
N LEU A 772 7.57 -14.07 -15.44
CA LEU A 772 7.70 -12.61 -15.50
C LEU A 772 9.17 -12.18 -15.56
N ALA A 773 9.57 -11.54 -16.65
CA ALA A 773 10.92 -10.97 -16.83
C ALA A 773 10.85 -9.44 -16.97
N ILE A 774 11.55 -8.70 -16.10
CA ILE A 774 11.57 -7.23 -16.07
C ILE A 774 13.03 -6.73 -15.99
N GLY A 775 13.49 -6.01 -17.01
CA GLY A 775 14.81 -5.39 -17.06
C GLY A 775 15.64 -5.82 -18.26
N ASN A 776 16.66 -5.04 -18.61
CA ASN A 776 17.50 -5.34 -19.78
C ASN A 776 18.17 -6.72 -19.64
N SER A 777 18.01 -7.58 -20.65
CA SER A 777 18.56 -8.94 -20.69
C SER A 777 18.15 -9.84 -19.50
N SER A 778 17.05 -9.50 -18.81
CA SER A 778 16.47 -10.35 -17.76
C SER A 778 15.88 -11.63 -18.37
N SER A 779 16.00 -12.76 -17.68
CA SER A 779 15.54 -14.06 -18.15
C SER A 779 14.76 -14.81 -17.06
N ALA A 780 13.55 -15.26 -17.38
CA ALA A 780 12.71 -16.10 -16.53
C ALA A 780 12.36 -17.40 -17.30
N PHE A 781 13.17 -18.45 -17.10
CA PHE A 781 13.08 -19.72 -17.83
C PHE A 781 12.16 -20.75 -17.15
N GLY A 782 12.12 -20.79 -15.82
CA GLY A 782 11.29 -21.74 -15.08
C GLY A 782 9.81 -21.40 -15.14
N VAL A 783 8.94 -22.39 -14.95
CA VAL A 783 7.48 -22.18 -14.81
C VAL A 783 7.22 -21.31 -13.58
N ALA A 784 6.32 -20.32 -13.70
CA ALA A 784 5.99 -19.35 -12.66
C ALA A 784 7.22 -18.65 -12.03
N SER A 785 8.27 -18.44 -12.84
CA SER A 785 9.52 -17.79 -12.38
C SER A 785 9.49 -16.27 -12.56
N LEU A 786 10.26 -15.56 -11.75
CA LEU A 786 10.32 -14.09 -11.71
C LEU A 786 11.77 -13.60 -11.83
N GLY A 787 12.13 -13.01 -12.96
CA GLY A 787 13.43 -12.35 -13.18
C GLY A 787 13.27 -10.83 -13.21
N VAL A 788 13.87 -10.10 -12.27
CA VAL A 788 13.80 -8.62 -12.20
C VAL A 788 15.20 -8.02 -12.04
N GLY A 789 15.62 -7.17 -12.98
CA GLY A 789 16.90 -6.46 -12.98
C GLY A 789 17.79 -6.80 -14.19
N LEU A 790 18.84 -6.00 -14.41
CA LEU A 790 19.79 -6.16 -15.52
C LEU A 790 20.44 -7.56 -15.48
N ASN A 791 20.33 -8.35 -16.54
CA ASN A 791 20.91 -9.70 -16.63
C ASN A 791 20.49 -10.65 -15.48
N SER A 792 19.33 -10.44 -14.85
CA SER A 792 18.78 -11.37 -13.86
C SER A 792 18.37 -12.70 -14.52
N LYS A 793 18.52 -13.82 -13.82
CA LYS A 793 18.27 -15.18 -14.34
C LYS A 793 17.49 -16.02 -13.33
N ALA A 794 16.18 -16.17 -13.54
CA ALA A 794 15.33 -17.10 -12.80
C ALA A 794 15.18 -18.39 -13.64
N GLU A 795 16.05 -19.37 -13.41
CA GLU A 795 16.16 -20.59 -14.22
C GLU A 795 15.33 -21.76 -13.66
N GLY A 796 15.15 -21.84 -12.34
CA GLY A 796 14.34 -22.90 -11.70
C GLY A 796 12.83 -22.63 -11.72
N ASN A 797 12.01 -23.68 -11.62
CA ASN A 797 10.56 -23.51 -11.45
C ASN A 797 10.25 -22.79 -10.13
N ASN A 798 9.25 -21.91 -10.15
CA ASN A 798 8.86 -21.06 -9.01
C ASN A 798 10.01 -20.22 -8.42
N SER A 799 11.07 -19.99 -9.21
CA SER A 799 12.26 -19.28 -8.73
C SER A 799 12.12 -17.76 -8.87
N VAL A 800 12.82 -17.02 -8.01
CA VAL A 800 12.81 -15.55 -8.00
C VAL A 800 14.24 -15.03 -8.06
N ALA A 801 14.62 -14.34 -9.14
CA ALA A 801 15.89 -13.65 -9.28
C ALA A 801 15.66 -12.12 -9.33
N PHE A 802 15.97 -11.41 -8.25
CA PHE A 802 15.77 -9.97 -8.12
C PHE A 802 17.10 -9.24 -7.89
N GLY A 803 17.58 -8.50 -8.89
CA GLY A 803 18.81 -7.72 -8.83
C GLY A 803 19.67 -7.86 -10.07
N ASN A 804 20.65 -6.98 -10.23
CA ASN A 804 21.59 -7.04 -11.36
C ASN A 804 22.44 -8.32 -11.27
N GLN A 805 22.39 -9.16 -12.31
CA GLN A 805 23.03 -10.48 -12.37
C GLN A 805 22.63 -11.45 -11.24
N ALA A 806 21.49 -11.25 -10.58
CA ALA A 806 20.95 -12.24 -9.65
C ALA A 806 20.61 -13.53 -10.41
N GLN A 807 20.97 -14.70 -9.86
CA GLN A 807 20.74 -16.00 -10.48
C GLN A 807 20.06 -16.96 -9.49
N SER A 808 18.87 -17.43 -9.84
CA SER A 808 18.10 -18.41 -9.07
C SER A 808 17.88 -19.65 -9.94
N SER A 809 18.73 -20.67 -9.78
CA SER A 809 18.72 -21.86 -10.65
C SER A 809 18.06 -23.08 -10.01
N GLY A 810 17.93 -23.10 -8.68
CA GLY A 810 17.20 -24.16 -7.99
C GLY A 810 15.68 -24.02 -8.14
N GLU A 811 14.95 -25.12 -8.08
CA GLU A 811 13.49 -25.08 -7.97
C GLU A 811 13.09 -24.49 -6.60
N ASN A 812 12.02 -23.68 -6.59
CA ASN A 812 11.56 -22.93 -5.42
C ASN A 812 12.63 -22.03 -4.77
N SER A 813 13.67 -21.64 -5.53
CA SER A 813 14.79 -20.84 -5.02
C SER A 813 14.54 -19.34 -5.12
N ILE A 814 15.21 -18.57 -4.27
CA ILE A 814 15.11 -17.10 -4.24
C ILE A 814 16.52 -16.50 -4.19
N ALA A 815 16.87 -15.66 -5.16
CA ALA A 815 18.10 -14.88 -5.20
C ALA A 815 17.81 -13.38 -5.27
N VAL A 816 18.15 -12.64 -4.22
CA VAL A 816 17.92 -11.19 -4.12
C VAL A 816 19.22 -10.44 -3.85
N GLY A 817 19.63 -9.57 -4.78
CA GLY A 817 20.82 -8.71 -4.68
C GLY A 817 21.78 -8.82 -5.87
N TYR A 818 22.73 -7.89 -5.97
CA TYR A 818 23.74 -7.86 -7.03
C TYR A 818 24.58 -9.14 -7.04
N GLN A 819 24.58 -9.89 -8.15
CA GLN A 819 25.32 -11.15 -8.33
C GLN A 819 25.02 -12.21 -7.25
N SER A 820 23.83 -12.17 -6.63
CA SER A 820 23.36 -13.23 -5.72
C SER A 820 23.10 -14.53 -6.49
N LYS A 821 23.36 -15.69 -5.88
CA LYS A 821 23.27 -17.01 -6.53
C LYS A 821 22.60 -18.04 -5.62
N ALA A 822 21.33 -18.35 -5.87
CA ALA A 822 20.61 -19.44 -5.22
C ALA A 822 20.53 -20.65 -6.19
N LEU A 823 21.56 -21.50 -6.18
CA LEU A 823 21.67 -22.59 -7.15
C LEU A 823 21.02 -23.90 -6.69
N GLY A 824 20.86 -24.10 -5.37
CA GLY A 824 20.24 -25.29 -4.79
C GLY A 824 18.70 -25.20 -4.70
N GLU A 825 18.03 -26.34 -4.60
CA GLU A 825 16.56 -26.42 -4.41
C GLU A 825 16.15 -25.84 -3.05
N TYR A 826 15.04 -25.07 -3.02
CA TYR A 826 14.59 -24.32 -1.84
C TYR A 826 15.65 -23.38 -1.24
N ALA A 827 16.66 -22.99 -2.02
CA ALA A 827 17.73 -22.12 -1.55
C ALA A 827 17.28 -20.65 -1.50
N VAL A 828 17.67 -19.93 -0.46
CA VAL A 828 17.39 -18.50 -0.31
C VAL A 828 18.68 -17.70 -0.13
N THR A 829 18.98 -16.82 -1.08
CA THR A 829 20.08 -15.86 -0.97
C THR A 829 19.58 -14.42 -0.93
N LEU A 830 20.06 -13.65 0.05
CA LEU A 830 19.74 -12.23 0.19
C LEU A 830 21.03 -11.44 0.49
N GLY A 831 21.49 -10.64 -0.47
CA GLY A 831 22.69 -9.83 -0.35
C GLY A 831 23.61 -9.93 -1.56
N ALA A 832 24.43 -8.90 -1.78
CA ALA A 832 25.35 -8.90 -2.91
C ALA A 832 26.36 -10.05 -2.80
N ASN A 833 26.60 -10.78 -3.89
CA ASN A 833 27.49 -11.94 -3.95
C ASN A 833 27.17 -13.08 -2.95
N ALA A 834 25.99 -13.08 -2.31
CA ALA A 834 25.56 -14.22 -1.50
C ALA A 834 25.41 -15.45 -2.42
N THR A 835 25.93 -16.61 -2.01
CA THR A 835 25.96 -17.80 -2.87
C THR A 835 25.59 -19.04 -2.08
N ILE A 836 24.65 -19.81 -2.61
CA ILE A 836 24.37 -21.18 -2.20
C ILE A 836 24.68 -22.06 -3.40
N ASP A 837 25.50 -23.08 -3.16
CA ASP A 837 25.86 -24.07 -4.19
C ASP A 837 24.66 -24.92 -4.63
N SER A 838 24.71 -25.44 -5.86
CA SER A 838 23.67 -26.32 -6.44
C SER A 838 23.38 -27.59 -5.64
N THR A 839 24.36 -28.09 -4.88
CA THR A 839 24.25 -29.31 -4.07
C THR A 839 23.75 -29.04 -2.64
N SER A 840 23.47 -27.79 -2.29
CA SER A 840 23.14 -27.34 -0.93
C SER A 840 21.67 -26.95 -0.82
N GLN A 841 20.82 -27.98 -0.77
CA GLN A 841 19.35 -27.84 -0.72
C GLN A 841 18.88 -27.31 0.63
N ASN A 842 17.72 -26.64 0.66
CA ASN A 842 17.08 -26.08 1.87
C ASN A 842 17.98 -25.10 2.65
N SER A 843 18.94 -24.48 1.98
CA SER A 843 19.93 -23.61 2.61
C SER A 843 19.57 -22.13 2.48
N ILE A 844 20.08 -21.33 3.41
CA ILE A 844 19.82 -19.89 3.51
C ILE A 844 21.16 -19.16 3.64
N ALA A 845 21.41 -18.15 2.79
CA ALA A 845 22.59 -17.29 2.87
C ALA A 845 22.18 -15.82 2.80
N ILE A 846 22.29 -15.10 3.93
CA ILE A 846 21.84 -13.71 4.08
C ILE A 846 23.04 -12.83 4.46
N GLY A 847 23.42 -11.89 3.60
CA GLY A 847 24.51 -10.93 3.82
C GLY A 847 25.49 -10.86 2.65
N LEU A 848 26.24 -9.76 2.55
CA LEU A 848 27.29 -9.57 1.53
C LEU A 848 28.30 -10.72 1.61
N ASN A 849 28.51 -11.46 0.51
CA ASN A 849 29.39 -12.64 0.43
C ASN A 849 29.04 -13.78 1.40
N ALA A 850 27.80 -13.88 1.92
CA ALA A 850 27.39 -15.04 2.72
C ALA A 850 27.34 -16.31 1.86
N ARG A 851 27.75 -17.46 2.41
CA ARG A 851 27.94 -18.70 1.64
C ARG A 851 27.47 -19.96 2.35
N ALA A 852 26.74 -20.81 1.61
CA ALA A 852 26.66 -22.25 1.89
C ALA A 852 27.38 -22.96 0.75
N ASN A 853 28.53 -23.57 1.05
CA ASN A 853 29.38 -24.18 0.03
C ASN A 853 28.85 -25.58 -0.37
N GLN A 854 29.61 -26.36 -1.15
CA GLN A 854 29.14 -27.61 -1.75
C GLN A 854 28.71 -28.65 -0.70
N GLY A 855 27.52 -29.24 -0.88
CA GLY A 855 26.97 -30.31 -0.04
C GLY A 855 26.49 -29.89 1.35
N SER A 856 26.45 -28.58 1.64
CA SER A 856 25.98 -28.03 2.91
C SER A 856 24.45 -27.96 2.94
N THR A 857 23.78 -29.12 3.09
CA THR A 857 22.31 -29.23 3.09
C THR A 857 21.71 -28.67 4.39
N SER A 858 20.58 -27.96 4.28
CA SER A 858 19.91 -27.29 5.42
C SER A 858 20.82 -26.33 6.19
N ALA A 859 21.76 -25.71 5.47
CA ALA A 859 22.73 -24.79 6.04
C ALA A 859 22.17 -23.37 6.15
N VAL A 860 22.52 -22.65 7.21
CA VAL A 860 22.08 -21.27 7.43
C VAL A 860 23.28 -20.37 7.68
N ALA A 861 23.63 -19.50 6.74
CA ALA A 861 24.70 -18.52 6.85
C ALA A 861 24.12 -17.10 6.90
N ILE A 862 24.21 -16.42 8.05
CA ILE A 862 23.64 -15.08 8.25
C ILE A 862 24.73 -14.11 8.72
N GLY A 863 25.10 -13.14 7.89
CA GLY A 863 26.10 -12.11 8.14
C GLY A 863 27.07 -11.91 6.97
N ASN A 864 27.73 -10.75 6.90
CA ASN A 864 28.75 -10.51 5.87
C ASN A 864 29.87 -11.55 5.96
N ALA A 865 30.13 -12.27 4.87
CA ALA A 865 31.10 -13.37 4.79
C ALA A 865 30.86 -14.54 5.78
N ALA A 866 29.64 -14.69 6.32
CA ALA A 866 29.28 -15.89 7.07
C ALA A 866 29.32 -17.10 6.12
N THR A 867 29.95 -18.19 6.53
CA THR A 867 30.19 -19.36 5.67
C THR A 867 29.83 -20.66 6.40
N VAL A 868 29.07 -21.53 5.75
CA VAL A 868 28.96 -22.94 6.14
C VAL A 868 29.84 -23.74 5.18
N GLU A 869 30.81 -24.47 5.73
CA GLU A 869 31.81 -25.19 4.92
C GLU A 869 31.24 -26.41 4.19
N ASN A 870 32.03 -26.94 3.24
CA ASN A 870 31.65 -28.05 2.38
C ASN A 870 31.18 -29.27 3.19
N GLY A 871 30.04 -29.84 2.81
CA GLY A 871 29.51 -31.07 3.39
C GLY A 871 28.93 -30.93 4.80
N VAL A 872 28.86 -29.71 5.35
CA VAL A 872 28.29 -29.48 6.68
C VAL A 872 26.75 -29.45 6.60
N VAL A 873 26.10 -30.48 7.13
CA VAL A 873 24.64 -30.65 7.19
C VAL A 873 24.08 -30.04 8.46
N ASN A 874 22.97 -29.29 8.37
CA ASN A 874 22.36 -28.57 9.50
C ASN A 874 23.34 -27.60 10.20
N GLY A 875 24.34 -27.10 9.48
CA GLY A 875 25.30 -26.14 10.00
C GLY A 875 24.73 -24.73 9.97
N VAL A 876 24.84 -24.01 11.08
CA VAL A 876 24.40 -22.61 11.18
C VAL A 876 25.62 -21.73 11.48
N ALA A 877 25.89 -20.72 10.64
CA ALA A 877 26.90 -19.70 10.86
C ALA A 877 26.22 -18.33 11.06
N LEU A 878 26.25 -17.80 12.29
CA LEU A 878 25.59 -16.55 12.66
C LEU A 878 26.60 -15.45 13.00
N GLY A 879 26.53 -14.33 12.28
CA GLY A 879 27.39 -13.16 12.43
C GLY A 879 28.46 -13.02 11.33
N SER A 880 28.98 -11.80 11.15
CA SER A 880 29.94 -11.50 10.09
C SER A 880 31.24 -12.31 10.20
N GLY A 881 31.62 -13.04 9.15
CA GLY A 881 32.81 -13.89 9.14
C GLY A 881 32.72 -15.11 10.06
N SER A 882 31.54 -15.47 10.57
CA SER A 882 31.34 -16.74 11.27
C SER A 882 31.49 -17.91 10.29
N ILE A 883 32.13 -18.99 10.73
CA ILE A 883 32.35 -20.19 9.93
C ILE A 883 31.82 -21.39 10.72
N SER A 884 30.90 -22.15 10.13
CA SER A 884 30.47 -23.44 10.67
C SER A 884 31.18 -24.58 9.95
N THR A 885 31.85 -25.44 10.72
CA THR A 885 32.69 -26.56 10.24
C THR A 885 32.16 -27.92 10.68
N GLU A 886 31.05 -27.98 11.44
CA GLU A 886 30.55 -29.20 12.07
C GLU A 886 29.03 -29.36 11.88
N ASN A 887 28.59 -30.61 11.65
CA ASN A 887 27.18 -30.94 11.45
C ASN A 887 26.35 -30.69 12.72
N ASN A 888 25.11 -30.21 12.55
CA ASN A 888 24.16 -29.96 13.66
C ASN A 888 24.69 -28.97 14.71
N THR A 889 25.43 -27.94 14.28
CA THR A 889 26.00 -26.93 15.19
C THR A 889 25.64 -25.51 14.79
N VAL A 890 25.62 -24.62 15.78
CA VAL A 890 25.52 -23.16 15.58
C VAL A 890 26.87 -22.52 15.93
N SER A 891 27.54 -22.01 14.91
CA SER A 891 28.77 -21.23 15.04
C SER A 891 28.47 -19.74 15.09
N PHE A 892 28.92 -19.08 16.16
CA PHE A 892 28.85 -17.62 16.32
C PHE A 892 30.18 -16.94 15.99
N GLY A 893 31.12 -17.63 15.34
CA GLY A 893 32.48 -17.15 15.16
C GLY A 893 33.33 -18.01 14.25
N ASN A 894 34.65 -17.88 14.36
CA ASN A 894 35.64 -18.75 13.72
C ASN A 894 36.85 -18.92 14.65
N ALA A 895 37.89 -19.65 14.22
CA ALA A 895 39.09 -19.91 15.03
C ALA A 895 39.73 -18.64 15.62
N ASN A 896 39.66 -17.52 14.91
CA ASN A 896 40.28 -16.24 15.29
C ASN A 896 39.26 -15.18 15.76
N LEU A 897 37.96 -15.44 15.60
CA LEU A 897 36.88 -14.51 15.94
C LEU A 897 35.86 -15.20 16.84
N LYS A 898 35.94 -14.96 18.16
CA LYS A 898 34.98 -15.48 19.13
C LYS A 898 34.02 -14.38 19.56
N ARG A 899 32.73 -14.72 19.70
CA ARG A 899 31.69 -13.78 20.15
C ARG A 899 31.20 -14.14 21.54
N ARG A 900 30.80 -13.11 22.29
CA ARG A 900 29.98 -13.29 23.48
C ARG A 900 28.53 -13.30 23.04
N ILE A 901 27.77 -14.30 23.47
CA ILE A 901 26.32 -14.28 23.38
C ILE A 901 25.84 -13.57 24.64
N MET A 902 25.21 -12.42 24.45
CA MET A 902 24.73 -11.57 25.54
C MET A 902 23.21 -11.75 25.66
N TRP A 903 22.67 -11.46 26.85
CA TRP A 903 21.24 -11.62 27.15
C TRP A 903 20.75 -13.07 27.07
N VAL A 904 21.61 -14.01 27.49
CA VAL A 904 21.22 -15.41 27.72
C VAL A 904 20.67 -15.50 29.14
N ASP A 905 19.38 -15.81 29.29
CA ASP A 905 18.74 -16.05 30.57
C ASP A 905 19.25 -17.35 31.23
N ASN A 906 18.81 -17.63 32.45
CA ASN A 906 19.19 -18.89 33.12
C ASN A 906 18.54 -20.07 32.38
N GLY A 907 19.37 -21.00 31.88
CA GLY A 907 18.86 -22.26 31.34
C GLY A 907 18.19 -23.12 32.41
N ILE A 908 16.98 -23.59 32.16
CA ILE A 908 16.18 -24.37 33.10
C ILE A 908 16.24 -25.86 32.72
N GLU A 909 16.27 -26.16 31.42
CA GLU A 909 16.31 -27.53 30.89
C GLU A 909 17.71 -27.93 30.40
N ASN A 910 17.88 -29.23 30.13
CA ASN A 910 19.18 -29.81 29.75
C ASN A 910 19.76 -29.29 28.43
N PHE A 911 18.95 -28.67 27.57
CA PHE A 911 19.37 -28.16 26.25
C PHE A 911 19.44 -26.63 26.19
N ASP A 912 19.20 -25.95 27.31
CA ASP A 912 19.32 -24.51 27.37
C ASP A 912 20.80 -24.07 27.46
N ALA A 913 21.08 -22.89 26.90
CA ALA A 913 22.40 -22.29 27.03
C ALA A 913 22.64 -21.81 28.47
N VAL A 914 23.72 -22.29 29.10
CA VAL A 914 24.10 -21.86 30.45
C VAL A 914 24.72 -20.46 30.40
N ASN A 915 24.16 -19.53 31.17
CA ASN A 915 24.73 -18.19 31.26
C ASN A 915 25.83 -18.11 32.34
N VAL A 916 26.55 -16.99 32.33
CA VAL A 916 27.66 -16.75 33.28
C VAL A 916 27.16 -16.66 34.73
N LEU A 917 25.91 -16.25 34.96
CA LEU A 917 25.30 -16.19 36.30
C LEU A 917 25.08 -17.59 36.89
N GLN A 918 24.63 -18.57 36.10
CA GLN A 918 24.51 -19.97 36.53
C GLN A 918 25.87 -20.61 36.76
N LEU A 919 26.86 -20.29 35.92
CA LEU A 919 28.24 -20.70 36.16
C LEU A 919 28.78 -20.10 37.46
N TYR A 920 28.49 -18.83 37.76
CA TYR A 920 28.87 -18.19 39.05
C TYR A 920 28.04 -18.67 40.24
N GLY A 921 26.75 -18.98 40.09
CA GLY A 921 25.93 -19.63 41.11
C GLY A 921 26.44 -21.04 41.43
N SER A 922 26.98 -21.75 40.43
CA SER A 922 27.75 -22.98 40.66
C SER A 922 29.11 -22.71 41.31
N LYS A 923 29.71 -21.52 41.12
CA LYS A 923 30.91 -21.09 41.85
C LYS A 923 30.62 -20.72 43.30
N ASP A 924 29.41 -20.27 43.65
CA ASP A 924 29.01 -20.11 45.05
C ASP A 924 28.76 -21.46 45.73
N ASN A 925 28.27 -22.46 44.99
CA ASN A 925 28.34 -23.87 45.40
C ASN A 925 29.79 -24.41 45.41
N ALA A 926 30.68 -23.90 44.55
CA ALA A 926 32.12 -24.20 44.61
C ALA A 926 32.83 -23.44 45.76
N ILE A 927 32.28 -22.35 46.28
CA ILE A 927 32.72 -21.66 47.50
C ILE A 927 32.23 -22.42 48.73
N LEU A 928 31.11 -23.13 48.64
CA LEU A 928 30.74 -24.18 49.60
C LEU A 928 31.63 -25.44 49.49
N MET A 929 32.36 -25.62 48.37
CA MET A 929 33.45 -26.61 48.23
C MET A 929 34.85 -26.06 48.54
N GLN A 930 35.03 -24.76 48.77
CA GLN A 930 36.31 -24.19 49.23
C GLN A 930 36.54 -24.35 50.74
N ASN A 931 35.51 -24.70 51.52
CA ASN A 931 35.63 -24.99 52.95
C ASN A 931 35.71 -26.49 53.30
N LYS A 932 35.90 -27.37 52.31
CA LYS A 932 36.32 -28.75 52.55
C LYS A 932 37.40 -29.19 51.56
N ASN A 933 38.63 -29.16 52.04
CA ASN A 933 39.83 -29.77 51.46
C ASN A 933 39.57 -31.09 50.70
N VAL A 934 39.34 -31.01 49.38
CA VAL A 934 39.67 -32.11 48.47
C VAL A 934 40.65 -31.58 47.44
N ASN A 935 41.90 -31.64 47.88
CA ASN A 935 43.08 -31.64 47.05
C ASN A 935 43.06 -32.93 46.23
N LEU A 936 42.66 -32.86 44.96
CA LEU A 936 42.59 -34.00 44.01
C LEU A 936 44.00 -34.53 43.63
N PHE A 937 45.07 -34.06 44.29
CA PHE A 937 46.45 -34.51 44.08
C PHE A 937 47.08 -35.23 45.29
N THR A 938 46.38 -35.41 46.43
CA THR A 938 46.95 -36.03 47.64
C THR A 938 46.36 -37.40 48.03
N LEU A 939 45.47 -37.97 47.20
CA LEU A 939 44.90 -39.29 47.47
C LEU A 939 45.90 -40.44 47.19
N ASP A 940 46.86 -40.24 46.31
CA ASP A 940 47.90 -41.24 45.97
C ASP A 940 48.90 -41.48 47.13
N GLN A 941 49.14 -40.46 47.96
CA GLN A 941 50.10 -40.56 49.08
C GLN A 941 49.49 -41.08 50.40
N ARG A 942 48.15 -41.12 50.52
CA ARG A 942 47.46 -41.58 51.74
C ARG A 942 47.09 -43.07 51.72
N VAL A 943 47.09 -43.70 50.55
CA VAL A 943 46.88 -45.15 50.41
C VAL A 943 48.16 -45.92 50.77
N THR A 944 49.34 -45.34 50.56
CA THR A 944 50.64 -45.97 50.89
C THR A 944 50.92 -46.09 52.40
N SER A 945 50.27 -45.31 53.27
CA SER A 945 50.49 -45.36 54.73
C SER A 945 49.51 -46.23 55.51
N LEU A 946 48.56 -46.90 54.84
CA LEU A 946 47.58 -47.80 55.47
C LEU A 946 47.89 -49.30 55.28
N GLU A 947 48.91 -49.66 54.48
CA GLU A 947 49.31 -51.06 54.24
C GLU A 947 50.64 -51.47 54.88
N GLY A 948 51.29 -50.60 55.66
CA GLY A 948 52.59 -50.88 56.27
C GLY A 948 52.53 -51.04 57.79
N GLY A 949 52.06 -52.19 58.30
CA GLY A 949 52.13 -52.42 59.75
C GLY A 949 51.42 -53.65 60.30
N SER A 950 51.64 -54.83 59.70
CA SER A 950 51.36 -56.10 60.38
C SER A 950 52.68 -56.85 60.61
N GLY A 951 52.96 -57.23 61.86
CA GLY A 951 54.18 -57.95 62.19
C GLY A 951 54.50 -58.10 63.68
N GLY A 952 53.64 -58.82 64.40
CA GLY A 952 54.02 -59.87 65.38
C GLY A 952 55.06 -59.64 66.50
N SER A 953 54.57 -59.91 67.71
CA SER A 953 55.24 -60.71 68.77
C SER A 953 56.24 -60.06 69.72
N GLY A 954 55.89 -60.14 71.02
CA GLY A 954 56.85 -60.58 72.04
C GLY A 954 56.99 -59.71 73.29
N GLY A 955 56.31 -60.13 74.37
CA GLY A 955 56.88 -60.24 75.72
C GLY A 955 57.27 -59.00 76.53
N GLY A 956 56.63 -58.85 77.69
CA GLY A 956 57.36 -58.59 78.95
C GLY A 956 57.55 -57.14 79.41
N THR A 957 56.80 -56.81 80.48
CA THR A 957 57.15 -55.93 81.61
C THR A 957 57.46 -54.45 81.40
N GLY A 958 56.61 -53.61 82.03
CA GLY A 958 57.06 -52.40 82.72
C GLY A 958 56.58 -51.07 82.12
N GLY A 959 55.58 -50.46 82.77
CA GLY A 959 55.40 -49.02 82.94
C GLY A 959 55.25 -48.11 81.70
N GLY A 960 54.12 -47.43 81.60
CA GLY A 960 54.01 -46.19 80.82
C GLY A 960 52.79 -46.12 79.90
N ALA A 961 52.14 -44.96 79.92
CA ALA A 961 50.99 -44.58 79.12
C ALA A 961 51.09 -44.98 77.64
N GLY A 962 49.97 -45.43 77.07
CA GLY A 962 49.87 -45.80 75.65
C GLY A 962 48.41 -45.92 75.21
N SER A 963 47.69 -44.80 75.24
CA SER A 963 46.40 -44.64 74.56
C SER A 963 46.59 -44.70 73.05
N SER A 964 45.81 -45.55 72.39
CA SER A 964 45.62 -45.55 70.93
C SER A 964 45.24 -44.14 70.45
N PRO A 965 45.81 -43.59 69.37
CA PRO A 965 45.49 -42.24 68.90
C PRO A 965 44.04 -42.08 68.40
N PHE A 966 43.27 -43.17 68.36
CA PHE A 966 41.87 -43.17 67.92
C PHE A 966 40.84 -43.23 69.05
N PHE A 967 41.21 -43.51 70.31
CA PHE A 967 40.29 -43.44 71.47
C PHE A 967 41.01 -43.07 72.77
N ILE A 968 40.74 -41.86 73.30
CA ILE A 968 41.19 -41.40 74.61
C ILE A 968 39.99 -41.43 75.57
N ALA A 969 40.03 -42.27 76.60
CA ALA A 969 39.08 -42.24 77.69
C ALA A 969 39.79 -41.74 78.96
N ASN A 970 39.46 -40.52 79.41
CA ASN A 970 39.95 -39.95 80.67
C ASN A 970 38.98 -40.33 81.79
N THR A 971 39.21 -41.47 82.43
CA THR A 971 38.28 -42.06 83.41
C THR A 971 39.05 -42.85 84.46
N ASN A 972 38.57 -42.78 85.70
CA ASN A 972 39.01 -43.57 86.86
C ASN A 972 38.10 -44.79 87.13
N SER A 973 37.17 -45.06 86.21
CA SER A 973 36.21 -46.16 86.28
C SER A 973 36.83 -47.49 85.83
N SER A 974 36.14 -48.59 86.11
CA SER A 974 36.54 -49.95 85.69
C SER A 974 36.73 -50.07 84.18
N ASN A 975 37.37 -51.14 83.71
CA ASN A 975 37.53 -51.37 82.28
C ASN A 975 36.18 -51.57 81.58
N ALA A 976 36.11 -51.18 80.29
CA ALA A 976 34.98 -51.51 79.44
C ALA A 976 34.84 -53.04 79.30
N THR A 977 33.59 -53.54 79.26
CA THR A 977 33.26 -54.97 79.17
C THR A 977 32.30 -55.25 78.02
N ALA A 978 32.72 -56.07 77.06
CA ALA A 978 31.92 -56.50 75.91
C ALA A 978 31.73 -58.02 76.00
N THR A 979 30.57 -58.47 76.49
CA THR A 979 30.29 -59.90 76.79
C THR A 979 29.26 -60.52 75.85
N GLY A 980 28.47 -59.73 75.12
CA GLY A 980 27.62 -60.23 74.05
C GLY A 980 28.44 -60.63 72.81
N ALA A 981 28.00 -61.63 72.05
CA ALA A 981 28.68 -62.02 70.82
C ALA A 981 28.70 -60.83 69.83
N ASN A 982 29.86 -60.51 69.24
CA ASN A 982 30.05 -59.35 68.35
C ASN A 982 29.77 -57.97 68.98
N SER A 983 29.83 -57.85 70.31
CA SER A 983 29.58 -56.59 71.00
C SER A 983 30.80 -55.66 71.06
N VAL A 984 30.56 -54.35 71.24
CA VAL A 984 31.59 -53.31 71.37
C VAL A 984 31.31 -52.48 72.63
N ALA A 985 32.31 -52.32 73.51
CA ALA A 985 32.22 -51.45 74.68
C ALA A 985 33.35 -50.42 74.66
N ALA A 986 33.01 -49.12 74.63
CA ALA A 986 33.95 -48.02 74.48
C ALA A 986 33.68 -46.90 75.51
N GLY A 987 34.54 -46.81 76.54
CA GLY A 987 34.43 -45.88 77.67
C GLY A 987 34.63 -46.60 79.02
N GLY A 988 35.14 -45.92 80.04
CA GLY A 988 35.33 -46.52 81.37
C GLY A 988 34.01 -47.02 81.95
N GLY A 989 33.96 -48.25 82.43
CA GLY A 989 32.76 -48.88 82.99
C GLY A 989 31.63 -49.16 81.97
N ALA A 990 31.86 -48.97 80.67
CA ALA A 990 30.87 -49.32 79.65
C ALA A 990 30.65 -50.85 79.61
N SER A 991 29.41 -51.30 79.47
CA SER A 991 29.03 -52.72 79.47
C SER A 991 28.08 -53.05 78.30
N ALA A 992 28.56 -53.85 77.33
CA ALA A 992 27.77 -54.34 76.21
C ALA A 992 27.53 -55.85 76.37
N SER A 993 26.34 -56.22 76.87
CA SER A 993 25.97 -57.61 77.16
C SER A 993 24.96 -58.21 76.16
N GLY A 994 24.33 -57.39 75.31
CA GLY A 994 23.54 -57.87 74.17
C GLY A 994 24.41 -58.32 72.99
N ASN A 995 23.97 -59.32 72.23
CA ASN A 995 24.64 -59.74 70.99
C ASN A 995 24.58 -58.62 69.94
N ASN A 996 25.70 -58.35 69.27
CA ASN A 996 25.83 -57.29 68.28
C ASN A 996 25.47 -55.88 68.84
N ALA A 997 25.67 -55.68 70.14
CA ALA A 997 25.36 -54.42 70.82
C ALA A 997 26.60 -53.53 71.01
N VAL A 998 26.40 -52.22 71.05
CA VAL A 998 27.46 -51.21 71.26
C VAL A 998 27.14 -50.37 72.48
N ALA A 999 27.98 -50.41 73.52
CA ALA A 999 27.93 -49.48 74.65
C ALA A 999 28.98 -48.38 74.46
N LEU A 1000 28.55 -47.15 74.24
CA LEU A 1000 29.39 -46.01 73.88
C LEU A 1000 29.30 -44.89 74.94
N GLY A 1001 30.42 -44.56 75.57
CA GLY A 1001 30.52 -43.58 76.67
C GLY A 1001 30.72 -44.23 78.05
N GLU A 1002 31.25 -43.45 79.01
CA GLU A 1002 31.52 -43.93 80.37
C GLU A 1002 30.25 -44.47 81.05
N GLY A 1003 30.29 -45.67 81.63
CA GLY A 1003 29.14 -46.27 82.33
C GLY A 1003 27.93 -46.63 81.44
N SER A 1004 28.05 -46.55 80.10
CA SER A 1004 26.96 -46.91 79.19
C SER A 1004 26.64 -48.41 79.27
N VAL A 1005 25.35 -48.78 79.24
CA VAL A 1005 24.89 -50.18 79.31
C VAL A 1005 24.07 -50.52 78.07
N ALA A 1006 24.56 -51.46 77.26
CA ALA A 1006 23.89 -52.00 76.08
C ALA A 1006 23.52 -53.47 76.32
N ASN A 1007 22.37 -53.71 76.94
CA ASN A 1007 21.87 -55.04 77.33
C ASN A 1007 20.79 -55.61 76.39
N ARG A 1008 20.60 -55.01 75.22
CA ARG A 1008 19.66 -55.45 74.17
C ARG A 1008 20.43 -55.78 72.90
N ASP A 1009 20.15 -56.92 72.29
CA ASP A 1009 20.75 -57.33 71.03
C ASP A 1009 20.53 -56.28 69.92
N ASN A 1010 21.49 -56.11 69.02
CA ASN A 1010 21.44 -55.18 67.87
C ASN A 1010 21.13 -53.72 68.25
N SER A 1011 21.71 -53.21 69.33
CA SER A 1011 21.46 -51.83 69.79
C SER A 1011 22.73 -51.06 70.07
N VAL A 1012 22.67 -49.74 69.88
CA VAL A 1012 23.71 -48.81 70.33
C VAL A 1012 23.16 -48.06 71.54
N SER A 1013 23.76 -48.27 72.71
CA SER A 1013 23.47 -47.50 73.92
C SER A 1013 24.55 -46.45 74.15
N ILE A 1014 24.13 -45.21 74.34
CA ILE A 1014 25.01 -44.08 74.62
C ILE A 1014 25.00 -43.66 76.10
N GLY A 1015 24.34 -44.43 76.96
CA GLY A 1015 24.20 -44.15 78.39
C GLY A 1015 23.64 -45.33 79.16
N SER A 1016 23.06 -45.07 80.33
CA SER A 1016 22.31 -46.04 81.13
C SER A 1016 20.96 -45.45 81.51
N VAL A 1017 20.02 -46.29 81.94
CA VAL A 1017 18.75 -45.80 82.53
C VAL A 1017 19.07 -44.83 83.67
N GLY A 1018 18.51 -43.62 83.63
CA GLY A 1018 18.75 -42.54 84.59
C GLY A 1018 20.03 -41.74 84.39
N ASN A 1019 20.89 -42.11 83.42
CA ASN A 1019 22.05 -41.36 82.97
C ASN A 1019 22.09 -41.34 81.42
N GLU A 1020 20.97 -40.98 80.80
CA GLU A 1020 20.85 -40.88 79.35
C GLU A 1020 21.71 -39.72 78.81
N ARG A 1021 22.30 -39.91 77.63
CA ARG A 1021 23.07 -38.86 76.95
C ARG A 1021 22.30 -38.30 75.76
N GLN A 1022 22.50 -37.02 75.48
CA GLN A 1022 22.05 -36.43 74.22
C GLN A 1022 23.03 -36.81 73.10
N ILE A 1023 22.51 -37.11 71.92
CA ILE A 1023 23.31 -37.15 70.69
C ILE A 1023 23.27 -35.74 70.09
N THR A 1024 24.37 -35.00 70.24
CA THR A 1024 24.48 -33.65 69.72
C THR A 1024 25.12 -33.65 68.33
N ASN A 1025 24.87 -32.61 67.53
CA ASN A 1025 25.36 -32.48 66.15
C ASN A 1025 24.87 -33.58 65.19
N VAL A 1026 23.67 -34.13 65.42
CA VAL A 1026 23.00 -35.02 64.46
C VAL A 1026 22.51 -34.17 63.29
N ALA A 1027 23.00 -34.44 62.08
CA ALA A 1027 22.50 -33.81 60.85
C ALA A 1027 21.04 -34.23 60.59
N ALA A 1028 20.36 -33.52 59.69
CA ALA A 1028 19.01 -33.91 59.32
C ALA A 1028 19.04 -35.27 58.60
N GLY A 1029 18.33 -36.27 59.12
CA GLY A 1029 18.20 -37.59 58.49
C GLY A 1029 17.47 -37.50 57.15
N THR A 1030 17.96 -38.20 56.14
CA THR A 1030 17.39 -38.19 54.78
C THR A 1030 16.79 -39.54 54.38
N ASN A 1031 17.25 -40.64 54.98
CA ASN A 1031 16.71 -41.98 54.79
C ASN A 1031 15.78 -42.39 55.95
N ALA A 1032 14.92 -43.38 55.71
CA ALA A 1032 13.92 -43.83 56.69
C ALA A 1032 14.51 -44.38 58.01
N THR A 1033 15.78 -44.79 58.02
CA THR A 1033 16.50 -45.33 59.19
C THR A 1033 17.50 -44.37 59.81
N ASP A 1034 17.56 -43.11 59.34
CA ASP A 1034 18.44 -42.10 59.91
C ASP A 1034 17.85 -41.55 61.23
N ALA A 1035 18.71 -41.06 62.12
CA ALA A 1035 18.26 -40.40 63.34
C ALA A 1035 17.68 -39.01 63.02
N VAL A 1036 16.49 -38.71 63.54
CA VAL A 1036 15.85 -37.39 63.41
C VAL A 1036 16.46 -36.43 64.42
N ASN A 1037 16.93 -35.27 63.96
CA ASN A 1037 17.42 -34.22 64.87
C ASN A 1037 16.28 -33.29 65.34
N LYS A 1038 16.51 -32.51 66.40
CA LYS A 1038 15.49 -31.58 66.93
C LYS A 1038 15.03 -30.57 65.87
N GLY A 1039 15.92 -30.13 64.97
CA GLY A 1039 15.60 -29.21 63.88
C GLY A 1039 14.58 -29.77 62.89
N GLN A 1040 14.71 -31.03 62.47
CA GLN A 1040 13.73 -31.69 61.59
C GLN A 1040 12.37 -31.86 62.27
N LEU A 1041 12.35 -32.17 63.56
CA LEU A 1041 11.11 -32.24 64.33
C LEU A 1041 10.47 -30.87 64.50
N ASP A 1042 11.26 -29.83 64.82
CA ASP A 1042 10.81 -28.45 64.93
C ASP A 1042 10.34 -27.90 63.57
N THR A 1043 11.00 -28.27 62.46
CA THR A 1043 10.59 -27.92 61.09
C THR A 1043 9.34 -28.67 60.69
N SER A 1044 9.18 -29.95 61.03
CA SER A 1044 7.96 -30.69 60.71
C SER A 1044 6.76 -30.16 61.51
N ILE A 1045 6.95 -29.92 62.81
CA ILE A 1045 5.95 -29.25 63.68
C ILE A 1045 5.73 -27.80 63.25
N GLY A 1046 6.79 -27.11 62.80
CA GLY A 1046 6.78 -25.73 62.33
C GLY A 1046 6.11 -25.57 60.98
N ASN A 1047 6.25 -26.54 60.07
CA ASN A 1047 5.56 -26.61 58.80
C ASN A 1047 4.08 -26.93 59.02
N ILE A 1048 3.75 -27.86 59.92
CA ILE A 1048 2.36 -28.10 60.34
C ILE A 1048 1.75 -26.84 60.98
N LYS A 1049 2.51 -26.13 61.82
CA LYS A 1049 2.08 -24.84 62.40
C LYS A 1049 1.98 -23.73 61.36
N ASN A 1050 2.89 -23.64 60.39
CA ASN A 1050 2.93 -22.57 59.40
C ASN A 1050 1.98 -22.81 58.23
N GLU A 1051 1.72 -24.05 57.80
CA GLU A 1051 0.61 -24.36 56.88
C GLU A 1051 -0.72 -24.04 57.55
N PHE A 1052 -0.88 -24.39 58.82
CA PHE A 1052 -2.09 -24.08 59.58
C PHE A 1052 -2.24 -22.58 59.87
N ILE A 1053 -1.16 -21.87 60.23
CA ILE A 1053 -1.17 -20.43 60.52
C ILE A 1053 -1.28 -19.59 59.23
N THR A 1054 -0.60 -19.96 58.14
CA THR A 1054 -0.71 -19.24 56.85
C THR A 1054 -2.12 -19.38 56.28
N SER A 1055 -2.73 -20.57 56.39
CA SER A 1055 -4.14 -20.79 56.03
C SER A 1055 -5.12 -19.99 56.91
N LEU A 1056 -4.75 -19.65 58.15
CA LEU A 1056 -5.54 -18.79 59.04
C LEU A 1056 -5.26 -17.29 58.90
N GLN A 1057 -4.08 -16.90 58.41
CA GLN A 1057 -3.64 -15.50 58.30
C GLN A 1057 -4.26 -14.81 57.06
N ASP A 1058 -4.44 -15.55 55.96
CA ASP A 1058 -5.19 -15.08 54.78
C ASP A 1058 -6.67 -14.79 55.07
N CYS A 1059 -7.27 -15.44 56.09
CA CYS A 1059 -8.63 -15.12 56.53
C CYS A 1059 -8.72 -13.92 57.49
N LYS A 1060 -7.61 -13.52 58.15
CA LYS A 1060 -7.59 -12.35 59.04
C LYS A 1060 -7.41 -11.02 58.28
N THR A 1061 -6.74 -11.03 57.13
CA THR A 1061 -6.51 -9.84 56.30
C THR A 1061 -7.71 -9.46 55.42
N SER A 1062 -8.61 -10.42 55.13
CA SER A 1062 -9.89 -10.20 54.43
C SER A 1062 -11.03 -9.71 55.35
N GLY A 1063 -10.85 -9.74 56.67
CA GLY A 1063 -11.84 -9.25 57.65
C GLY A 1063 -12.95 -10.26 58.05
N ASP A 1064 -12.89 -11.50 57.56
CA ASP A 1064 -13.99 -12.47 57.70
C ASP A 1064 -13.77 -13.60 58.75
N CYS A 1065 -12.64 -13.63 59.47
CA CYS A 1065 -12.40 -14.62 60.53
C CYS A 1065 -11.86 -14.01 61.84
N ASN A 1066 -12.51 -14.31 62.97
CA ASN A 1066 -11.99 -14.05 64.33
C ASN A 1066 -11.76 -15.38 65.06
N VAL A 1067 -10.51 -15.88 65.07
CA VAL A 1067 -10.14 -17.19 65.65
C VAL A 1067 -9.08 -17.02 66.74
N THR A 1068 -9.34 -17.60 67.92
CA THR A 1068 -8.42 -17.76 69.05
C THR A 1068 -8.23 -19.26 69.33
N ILE A 1069 -6.98 -19.72 69.43
CA ILE A 1069 -6.62 -21.13 69.66
C ILE A 1069 -6.08 -21.28 71.11
N THR A 1070 -6.59 -22.24 71.87
CA THR A 1070 -5.99 -22.74 73.12
C THR A 1070 -5.71 -24.24 73.01
N GLN A 1071 -4.76 -24.74 73.83
CA GLN A 1071 -3.92 -25.92 73.57
C GLN A 1071 -4.58 -27.31 73.54
N ASP A 1072 -5.91 -27.47 73.61
CA ASP A 1072 -6.51 -28.76 74.01
C ASP A 1072 -7.48 -29.46 73.01
N ASN A 1073 -7.53 -29.16 71.71
CA ASN A 1073 -8.32 -30.02 70.79
C ASN A 1073 -7.92 -29.98 69.29
N PRO A 1074 -7.75 -31.13 68.59
CA PRO A 1074 -7.23 -31.21 67.21
C PRO A 1074 -8.27 -31.39 66.08
N TYR A 1075 -9.58 -31.13 66.26
CA TYR A 1075 -10.56 -31.14 65.15
C TYR A 1075 -11.33 -29.82 65.01
N VAL A 1076 -11.54 -29.39 63.76
CA VAL A 1076 -12.09 -28.09 63.35
C VAL A 1076 -13.50 -27.87 63.90
N LYS A 1077 -13.65 -26.90 64.81
CA LYS A 1077 -14.95 -26.35 65.23
C LYS A 1077 -15.25 -25.10 64.39
N VAL A 1078 -16.28 -25.14 63.54
CA VAL A 1078 -16.85 -23.92 62.92
C VAL A 1078 -17.90 -23.35 63.86
N THR A 1079 -17.53 -22.37 64.69
CA THR A 1079 -18.51 -21.59 65.46
C THR A 1079 -19.15 -20.53 64.57
N PRO A 1080 -20.48 -20.35 64.61
CA PRO A 1080 -21.15 -19.40 63.74
C PRO A 1080 -21.12 -17.97 64.28
N LYS A 1081 -21.48 -17.01 63.41
CA LYS A 1081 -21.63 -15.59 63.72
C LYS A 1081 -22.48 -15.40 64.98
N SER A 1082 -22.07 -14.48 65.86
CA SER A 1082 -22.70 -14.21 67.16
C SER A 1082 -24.23 -14.13 67.07
N GLY A 1083 -24.92 -15.08 67.70
CA GLY A 1083 -26.39 -15.21 67.72
C GLY A 1083 -26.97 -16.45 67.02
N SER A 1084 -26.18 -17.23 66.28
CA SER A 1084 -26.62 -18.46 65.60
C SER A 1084 -26.29 -19.72 66.42
N GLN A 1085 -27.14 -20.76 66.35
CA GLN A 1085 -27.02 -22.02 67.10
C GLN A 1085 -25.87 -22.90 66.58
N ASP A 1086 -25.34 -23.84 67.38
CA ASP A 1086 -24.28 -24.75 66.94
C ASP A 1086 -24.75 -25.76 65.87
N ALA A 1087 -23.80 -26.29 65.08
CA ALA A 1087 -24.03 -27.39 64.14
C ALA A 1087 -24.39 -28.69 64.89
N LYS A 1088 -25.36 -29.46 64.38
CA LYS A 1088 -25.89 -30.69 65.00
C LYS A 1088 -25.74 -31.89 64.06
N ALA A 1089 -24.70 -32.70 64.26
CA ALA A 1089 -24.56 -34.02 63.65
C ALA A 1089 -25.12 -35.09 64.59
N ILE A 1090 -26.42 -35.41 64.46
CA ILE A 1090 -27.13 -36.30 65.39
C ILE A 1090 -27.24 -37.73 64.85
N GLY A 1091 -27.35 -37.90 63.53
CA GLY A 1091 -27.44 -39.22 62.92
C GLY A 1091 -26.14 -40.01 63.07
N SER A 1092 -26.25 -41.35 63.16
CA SER A 1092 -25.07 -42.23 63.16
C SER A 1092 -24.25 -42.01 61.88
N GLY A 1093 -22.95 -41.74 62.01
CA GLY A 1093 -22.06 -41.44 60.88
C GLY A 1093 -22.33 -40.11 60.16
N SER A 1094 -23.09 -39.19 60.78
CA SER A 1094 -23.45 -37.92 60.15
C SER A 1094 -22.36 -36.84 60.25
N VAL A 1095 -22.38 -35.88 59.32
CA VAL A 1095 -21.46 -34.73 59.26
C VAL A 1095 -22.26 -33.44 59.19
N SER A 1096 -22.01 -32.50 60.11
CA SER A 1096 -22.69 -31.19 60.12
C SER A 1096 -21.68 -30.05 60.19
N LEU A 1097 -21.71 -29.12 59.24
CA LEU A 1097 -20.74 -28.04 59.10
C LEU A 1097 -21.44 -26.70 58.80
N GLY A 1098 -21.37 -25.73 59.72
CA GLY A 1098 -22.01 -24.40 59.60
C GLY A 1098 -23.05 -24.12 60.70
N GLY A 1099 -23.27 -22.86 61.06
CA GLY A 1099 -24.19 -22.49 62.15
C GLY A 1099 -25.60 -23.00 61.96
N ASN A 1100 -26.21 -23.58 62.99
CA ASN A 1100 -27.56 -24.15 62.95
C ASN A 1100 -27.75 -25.20 61.84
N SER A 1101 -26.68 -25.79 61.31
CA SER A 1101 -26.78 -26.94 60.42
C SER A 1101 -27.24 -28.17 61.21
N GLU A 1102 -28.07 -29.03 60.62
CA GLU A 1102 -28.67 -30.19 61.29
C GLU A 1102 -28.62 -31.43 60.38
N ALA A 1103 -27.66 -32.34 60.62
CA ALA A 1103 -27.60 -33.66 59.99
C ALA A 1103 -28.25 -34.70 60.91
N LEU A 1104 -29.58 -34.86 60.81
CA LEU A 1104 -30.36 -35.61 61.79
C LEU A 1104 -30.47 -37.12 61.50
N ALA A 1105 -30.31 -37.56 60.25
CA ALA A 1105 -30.47 -38.96 59.84
C ALA A 1105 -29.15 -39.74 59.74
N GLU A 1106 -29.20 -41.07 59.78
CA GLU A 1106 -28.03 -41.93 59.59
C GLU A 1106 -27.35 -41.69 58.23
N GLY A 1107 -26.01 -41.58 58.25
CA GLY A 1107 -25.18 -41.33 57.08
C GLY A 1107 -25.41 -39.96 56.42
N SER A 1108 -26.07 -39.03 57.11
CA SER A 1108 -26.42 -37.74 56.52
C SER A 1108 -25.31 -36.69 56.58
N ILE A 1109 -25.29 -35.78 55.61
CA ILE A 1109 -24.30 -34.70 55.53
C ILE A 1109 -25.03 -33.36 55.37
N ALA A 1110 -24.86 -32.42 56.30
CA ALA A 1110 -25.41 -31.06 56.24
C ALA A 1110 -24.27 -30.03 56.25
N ILE A 1111 -24.08 -29.29 55.15
CA ILE A 1111 -22.98 -28.32 55.00
C ILE A 1111 -23.54 -26.96 54.57
N GLY A 1112 -23.32 -25.93 55.38
CA GLY A 1112 -23.83 -24.56 55.21
C GLY A 1112 -24.71 -24.13 56.39
N GLU A 1113 -24.72 -22.84 56.74
CA GLU A 1113 -25.52 -22.33 57.86
C GLU A 1113 -27.01 -22.63 57.65
N GLY A 1114 -27.69 -23.22 58.64
CA GLY A 1114 -29.10 -23.60 58.59
C GLY A 1114 -29.43 -24.77 57.67
N SER A 1115 -28.43 -25.39 57.02
CA SER A 1115 -28.64 -26.58 56.20
C SER A 1115 -29.17 -27.74 57.05
N LYS A 1116 -30.15 -28.50 56.56
CA LYS A 1116 -30.83 -29.52 57.35
C LYS A 1116 -31.11 -30.77 56.55
N VAL A 1117 -30.62 -31.90 57.03
CA VAL A 1117 -31.09 -33.23 56.63
C VAL A 1117 -32.08 -33.71 57.69
N ALA A 1118 -33.35 -33.90 57.30
CA ALA A 1118 -34.41 -34.34 58.20
C ALA A 1118 -34.14 -35.75 58.76
N ASN A 1119 -34.70 -36.09 59.92
CA ASN A 1119 -34.42 -37.35 60.63
C ASN A 1119 -34.78 -38.63 59.84
N ASN A 1120 -35.71 -38.53 58.89
CA ASN A 1120 -36.13 -39.61 58.00
C ASN A 1120 -35.39 -39.61 56.64
N ALA A 1121 -34.43 -38.72 56.44
CA ALA A 1121 -33.67 -38.57 55.20
C ALA A 1121 -32.30 -39.27 55.30
N THR A 1122 -32.30 -40.59 55.51
CA THR A 1122 -31.06 -41.39 55.61
C THR A 1122 -30.24 -41.31 54.33
N ASN A 1123 -28.91 -41.34 54.48
CA ASN A 1123 -27.95 -41.29 53.37
C ASN A 1123 -28.18 -40.07 52.44
N SER A 1124 -28.62 -38.95 52.99
CA SER A 1124 -28.90 -37.72 52.24
C SER A 1124 -27.93 -36.61 52.58
N VAL A 1125 -27.74 -35.71 51.61
CA VAL A 1125 -26.77 -34.62 51.66
C VAL A 1125 -27.50 -33.30 51.41
N ALA A 1126 -27.39 -32.34 52.32
CA ALA A 1126 -27.90 -30.98 52.17
C ALA A 1126 -26.71 -30.00 52.15
N ILE A 1127 -26.46 -29.35 51.02
CA ILE A 1127 -25.29 -28.46 50.83
C ILE A 1127 -25.74 -27.05 50.43
N GLY A 1128 -25.22 -26.03 51.10
CA GLY A 1128 -25.60 -24.63 50.95
C GLY A 1128 -26.45 -24.11 52.11
N GLN A 1129 -26.46 -22.79 52.32
CA GLN A 1129 -27.19 -22.15 53.43
C GLN A 1129 -28.68 -22.52 53.39
N ASN A 1130 -29.28 -22.95 54.50
CA ASN A 1130 -30.71 -23.32 54.58
C ASN A 1130 -31.15 -24.38 53.55
N SER A 1131 -30.23 -25.16 52.97
CA SER A 1131 -30.58 -26.28 52.11
C SER A 1131 -31.26 -27.36 52.93
N VAL A 1132 -32.34 -27.94 52.44
CA VAL A 1132 -33.09 -28.97 53.17
C VAL A 1132 -33.19 -30.24 52.35
N ALA A 1133 -32.69 -31.35 52.89
CA ALA A 1133 -32.97 -32.68 52.39
C ALA A 1133 -34.02 -33.35 53.29
N ASP A 1134 -35.22 -33.57 52.76
CA ASP A 1134 -36.41 -33.99 53.53
C ASP A 1134 -36.80 -35.47 53.32
N ARG A 1135 -36.06 -36.20 52.49
CA ARG A 1135 -36.31 -37.61 52.13
C ARG A 1135 -35.00 -38.38 51.93
N ALA A 1136 -35.02 -39.70 52.09
CA ALA A 1136 -33.83 -40.56 52.02
C ALA A 1136 -33.19 -40.59 50.63
N ASN A 1137 -31.87 -40.82 50.58
CA ASN A 1137 -31.05 -40.89 49.36
C ASN A 1137 -31.18 -39.67 48.44
N THR A 1138 -31.18 -38.46 49.01
CA THR A 1138 -31.25 -37.23 48.22
C THR A 1138 -30.07 -36.31 48.42
N PHE A 1139 -29.69 -35.64 47.33
CA PHE A 1139 -28.74 -34.55 47.34
C PHE A 1139 -29.50 -33.24 47.12
N SER A 1140 -29.55 -32.39 48.13
CA SER A 1140 -30.26 -31.11 48.10
C SER A 1140 -29.29 -29.96 48.18
N VAL A 1141 -29.44 -29.02 47.24
CA VAL A 1141 -28.65 -27.77 47.21
C VAL A 1141 -29.47 -26.54 47.62
N GLY A 1142 -30.71 -26.71 48.06
CA GLY A 1142 -31.62 -25.61 48.38
C GLY A 1142 -32.80 -26.05 49.23
N SER A 1143 -33.75 -25.15 49.45
CA SER A 1143 -35.03 -25.47 50.06
C SER A 1143 -36.16 -24.97 49.17
N LYS A 1144 -37.38 -25.46 49.40
CA LYS A 1144 -38.55 -25.08 48.61
C LYS A 1144 -38.74 -23.56 48.63
N GLY A 1145 -38.72 -22.92 47.45
CA GLY A 1145 -38.80 -21.46 47.27
C GLY A 1145 -37.45 -20.72 47.40
N ASN A 1146 -36.37 -21.44 47.69
CA ASN A 1146 -34.98 -20.95 47.71
C ASN A 1146 -34.07 -21.98 47.00
N GLU A 1147 -34.46 -22.35 45.78
CA GLU A 1147 -33.70 -23.26 44.93
C GLU A 1147 -32.40 -22.61 44.45
N ARG A 1148 -31.35 -23.43 44.25
CA ARG A 1148 -30.06 -22.96 43.75
C ARG A 1148 -29.78 -23.50 42.35
N ILE A 1149 -29.16 -22.66 41.54
CA ILE A 1149 -28.63 -23.05 40.23
C ILE A 1149 -27.37 -23.88 40.47
N ILE A 1150 -27.36 -25.09 39.94
CA ILE A 1150 -26.15 -25.91 39.84
C ILE A 1150 -25.53 -25.61 38.47
N ALA A 1151 -24.45 -24.84 38.45
CA ALA A 1151 -23.74 -24.47 37.24
C ALA A 1151 -22.68 -25.51 36.88
N ASN A 1152 -22.23 -25.53 35.61
CA ASN A 1152 -21.20 -26.43 35.09
C ASN A 1152 -21.56 -27.92 35.17
N VAL A 1153 -22.84 -28.24 35.05
CA VAL A 1153 -23.30 -29.63 34.92
C VAL A 1153 -23.03 -30.08 33.50
N ALA A 1154 -22.12 -31.06 33.36
CA ALA A 1154 -21.82 -31.70 32.09
C ALA A 1154 -23.05 -32.47 31.57
N ARG A 1155 -23.00 -32.91 30.31
CA ARG A 1155 -24.06 -33.72 29.73
C ARG A 1155 -24.17 -35.05 30.48
N GLY A 1156 -25.30 -35.34 31.10
CA GLY A 1156 -25.57 -36.63 31.74
C GLY A 1156 -25.61 -37.74 30.70
N VAL A 1157 -24.87 -38.82 30.92
CA VAL A 1157 -24.74 -39.95 29.99
C VAL A 1157 -25.48 -41.16 30.53
N ASP A 1158 -25.37 -41.42 31.83
CA ASP A 1158 -26.02 -42.52 32.51
C ASP A 1158 -27.35 -42.12 33.15
N LYS A 1159 -28.17 -43.14 33.48
CA LYS A 1159 -29.53 -42.97 34.00
C LYS A 1159 -29.62 -42.11 35.27
N TYR A 1160 -28.57 -42.07 36.08
CA TYR A 1160 -28.56 -41.39 37.37
C TYR A 1160 -27.78 -40.07 37.36
N ASP A 1161 -27.34 -39.62 36.18
CA ASP A 1161 -26.67 -38.33 36.02
C ASP A 1161 -27.67 -37.17 36.04
N ALA A 1162 -27.22 -35.99 36.46
CA ALA A 1162 -27.99 -34.78 36.33
C ALA A 1162 -28.02 -34.32 34.86
N VAL A 1163 -29.21 -34.09 34.33
CA VAL A 1163 -29.41 -33.54 32.97
C VAL A 1163 -29.16 -32.04 33.01
N ASN A 1164 -28.30 -31.53 32.12
CA ASN A 1164 -28.05 -30.10 32.03
C ASN A 1164 -29.09 -29.37 31.15
N LEU A 1165 -29.11 -28.04 31.20
CA LEU A 1165 -30.10 -27.24 30.47
C LEU A 1165 -29.99 -27.42 28.94
N GLU A 1166 -28.78 -27.64 28.43
CA GLU A 1166 -28.53 -27.89 27.01
C GLU A 1166 -29.21 -29.19 26.55
N GLN A 1167 -29.01 -30.30 27.26
CA GLN A 1167 -29.65 -31.58 26.95
C GLN A 1167 -31.17 -31.51 27.02
N PHE A 1168 -31.71 -30.77 27.99
CA PHE A 1168 -33.15 -30.55 28.07
C PHE A 1168 -33.65 -29.76 26.86
N ASN A 1169 -32.97 -28.66 26.51
CA ASN A 1169 -33.33 -27.83 25.36
C ASN A 1169 -33.21 -28.61 24.04
N GLU A 1170 -32.21 -29.46 23.87
CA GLU A 1170 -32.11 -30.37 22.73
C GLU A 1170 -33.28 -31.36 22.67
N GLY A 1171 -33.65 -31.96 23.81
CA GLY A 1171 -34.84 -32.81 23.89
C GLY A 1171 -36.11 -32.07 23.45
N ILE A 1172 -36.28 -30.82 23.89
CA ILE A 1172 -37.40 -29.96 23.49
C ILE A 1172 -37.33 -29.58 22.01
N ASN A 1173 -36.15 -29.27 21.48
CA ASN A 1173 -35.97 -28.92 20.07
C ASN A 1173 -36.26 -30.13 19.17
N ASN A 1174 -35.84 -31.33 19.56
CA ASN A 1174 -36.18 -32.57 18.87
C ASN A 1174 -37.68 -32.83 18.88
N LEU A 1175 -38.35 -32.60 20.02
CA LEU A 1175 -39.81 -32.71 20.11
C LEU A 1175 -40.53 -31.65 19.25
N LYS A 1176 -40.02 -30.41 19.23
CA LYS A 1176 -40.55 -29.33 18.38
C LYS A 1176 -40.40 -29.68 16.90
N PHE A 1177 -39.25 -30.21 16.49
CA PHE A 1177 -39.01 -30.64 15.12
C PHE A 1177 -39.99 -31.75 14.69
N ASP A 1178 -40.18 -32.79 15.52
CA ASP A 1178 -41.17 -33.85 15.25
C ASP A 1178 -42.61 -33.32 15.19
N THR A 1179 -42.94 -32.38 16.08
CA THR A 1179 -44.27 -31.75 16.12
C THR A 1179 -44.52 -30.86 14.90
N ASP A 1180 -43.54 -30.04 14.50
CA ASP A 1180 -43.63 -29.18 13.32
C ASP A 1180 -43.73 -30.03 12.03
N SER A 1181 -42.98 -31.13 11.96
CA SER A 1181 -43.09 -32.09 10.84
C SER A 1181 -44.50 -32.66 10.73
N LYS A 1182 -45.05 -33.16 11.84
CA LYS A 1182 -46.43 -33.69 11.87
C LYS A 1182 -47.48 -32.62 11.57
N LEU A 1183 -47.26 -31.38 12.01
CA LEU A 1183 -48.16 -30.26 11.73
C LEU A 1183 -48.13 -29.85 10.25
N ASN A 1184 -46.96 -29.89 9.62
CA ASN A 1184 -46.81 -29.61 8.19
C ASN A 1184 -47.43 -30.72 7.34
N ASP A 1185 -47.26 -31.99 7.72
CA ASP A 1185 -47.93 -33.12 7.06
C ASP A 1185 -49.46 -32.97 7.16
N LEU A 1186 -49.97 -32.62 8.34
CA LEU A 1186 -51.39 -32.35 8.55
C LEU A 1186 -51.87 -31.15 7.71
N ARG A 1187 -51.06 -30.09 7.60
CA ARG A 1187 -51.40 -28.91 6.79
C ARG A 1187 -51.51 -29.27 5.31
N ASN A 1188 -50.55 -30.03 4.79
CA ASN A 1188 -50.54 -30.47 3.40
C ASN A 1188 -51.73 -31.39 3.09
N ASP A 1189 -52.08 -32.30 4.02
CA ASP A 1189 -53.28 -33.14 3.87
C ASP A 1189 -54.56 -32.28 3.88
N LEU A 1190 -54.63 -31.27 4.75
CA LEU A 1190 -55.78 -30.36 4.81
C LEU A 1190 -55.92 -29.48 3.57
N GLU A 1191 -54.81 -28.97 3.02
CA GLU A 1191 -54.80 -28.23 1.75
C GLU A 1191 -55.26 -29.13 0.60
N ASN A 1192 -54.76 -30.36 0.51
CA ASN A 1192 -55.20 -31.34 -0.50
C ASN A 1192 -56.71 -31.68 -0.36
N LYS A 1193 -57.21 -31.81 0.88
CA LYS A 1193 -58.65 -31.98 1.13
C LYS A 1193 -59.47 -30.75 0.74
N THR A 1194 -58.94 -29.55 0.94
CA THR A 1194 -59.59 -28.29 0.56
C THR A 1194 -59.69 -28.18 -0.96
N ASP A 1195 -58.61 -28.51 -1.68
CA ASP A 1195 -58.57 -28.50 -3.14
C ASP A 1195 -59.57 -29.49 -3.76
N LYS A 1196 -59.62 -30.72 -3.23
CA LYS A 1196 -60.62 -31.72 -3.64
C LYS A 1196 -62.05 -31.26 -3.36
N LEU A 1197 -62.29 -30.63 -2.21
CA LEU A 1197 -63.59 -30.07 -1.89
C LEU A 1197 -63.99 -28.96 -2.88
N ALA A 1198 -63.09 -28.02 -3.18
CA ALA A 1198 -63.31 -26.95 -4.16
C ALA A 1198 -63.60 -27.52 -5.56
N ALA A 1199 -62.84 -28.52 -6.00
CA ALA A 1199 -63.05 -29.23 -7.26
C ALA A 1199 -64.39 -30.00 -7.31
N GLY A 1200 -64.82 -30.58 -6.18
CA GLY A 1200 -66.13 -31.19 -6.01
C GLY A 1200 -67.28 -30.18 -6.08
N ILE A 1201 -67.11 -28.97 -5.52
CA ILE A 1201 -68.07 -27.87 -5.65
C ILE A 1201 -68.15 -27.41 -7.11
N ALA A 1202 -67.00 -27.22 -7.78
CA ALA A 1202 -66.96 -26.91 -9.22
C ALA A 1202 -67.69 -27.97 -10.05
N SER A 1203 -67.53 -29.26 -9.71
CA SER A 1203 -68.24 -30.37 -10.36
C SER A 1203 -69.74 -30.25 -10.22
N SER A 1204 -70.21 -29.93 -9.01
CA SER A 1204 -71.63 -29.73 -8.71
C SER A 1204 -72.21 -28.52 -9.45
N MET A 1205 -71.44 -27.44 -9.59
CA MET A 1205 -71.82 -26.26 -10.38
C MET A 1205 -71.85 -26.55 -11.89
N ALA A 1206 -70.88 -27.29 -12.41
CA ALA A 1206 -70.87 -27.71 -13.82
C ALA A 1206 -72.09 -28.58 -14.12
N MET A 1207 -72.42 -29.48 -13.20
CA MET A 1207 -73.59 -30.35 -13.25
C MET A 1207 -74.93 -29.59 -13.21
N SER A 1208 -75.04 -28.50 -12.42
CA SER A 1208 -76.26 -27.69 -12.34
C SER A 1208 -76.50 -26.88 -13.62
N GLY A 1209 -75.43 -26.50 -14.32
CA GLY A 1209 -75.49 -25.79 -15.59
C GLY A 1209 -76.00 -26.62 -16.79
N ILE A 1210 -76.19 -27.93 -16.64
CA ILE A 1210 -76.70 -28.80 -17.72
C ILE A 1210 -78.20 -28.55 -17.92
N PRO A 1211 -78.66 -28.11 -19.12
CA PRO A 1211 -80.07 -27.85 -19.39
C PRO A 1211 -80.95 -29.09 -19.27
N GLN A 1212 -82.17 -28.93 -18.76
CA GLN A 1212 -83.20 -29.97 -18.80
C GLN A 1212 -83.99 -29.91 -20.12
N ALA A 1213 -84.39 -31.05 -20.65
CA ALA A 1213 -85.36 -31.13 -21.74
C ALA A 1213 -86.66 -30.41 -21.34
N PHE A 1214 -87.25 -29.64 -22.24
CA PHE A 1214 -88.35 -28.71 -21.93
C PHE A 1214 -89.68 -29.05 -22.62
N ALA A 1215 -89.73 -30.10 -23.45
CA ALA A 1215 -90.92 -30.48 -24.21
C ALA A 1215 -91.23 -31.99 -24.09
N PRO A 1216 -92.51 -32.41 -24.08
CA PRO A 1216 -92.89 -33.82 -24.04
C PRO A 1216 -92.31 -34.64 -25.20
N GLY A 1217 -91.78 -35.82 -24.90
CA GLY A 1217 -91.22 -36.75 -25.89
C GLY A 1217 -89.83 -36.39 -26.42
N THR A 1218 -89.18 -35.35 -25.88
CA THR A 1218 -87.84 -34.94 -26.31
C THR A 1218 -86.74 -35.38 -25.35
N GLY A 1219 -85.54 -35.57 -25.90
CA GLY A 1219 -84.30 -35.72 -25.15
C GLY A 1219 -83.40 -34.51 -25.34
N SER A 1220 -82.61 -34.19 -24.32
CA SER A 1220 -81.58 -33.15 -24.33
C SER A 1220 -80.26 -33.75 -23.87
N PHE A 1221 -79.18 -33.44 -24.59
CA PHE A 1221 -77.81 -33.67 -24.15
C PHE A 1221 -77.16 -32.31 -23.94
N GLY A 1222 -76.54 -32.13 -22.78
CA GLY A 1222 -75.88 -30.89 -22.40
C GLY A 1222 -74.54 -31.13 -21.77
N MET A 1223 -73.64 -30.17 -21.95
CA MET A 1223 -72.37 -30.08 -21.27
C MET A 1223 -72.36 -28.80 -20.43
N GLY A 1224 -71.97 -28.92 -19.17
CA GLY A 1224 -71.73 -27.79 -18.28
C GLY A 1224 -70.26 -27.71 -17.93
N VAL A 1225 -69.75 -26.49 -17.82
CA VAL A 1225 -68.39 -26.19 -17.34
C VAL A 1225 -68.50 -25.19 -16.21
N ALA A 1226 -67.68 -25.35 -15.17
CA ALA A 1226 -67.66 -24.40 -14.06
C ALA A 1226 -66.26 -24.31 -13.45
N GLY A 1227 -65.98 -23.18 -12.81
CA GLY A 1227 -64.80 -22.97 -11.99
C GLY A 1227 -65.19 -22.48 -10.60
N TYR A 1228 -64.46 -22.91 -9.58
CA TYR A 1228 -64.63 -22.48 -8.19
C TYR A 1228 -63.28 -22.52 -7.47
N ASP A 1229 -62.86 -21.38 -6.90
CA ASP A 1229 -61.62 -21.19 -6.13
C ASP A 1229 -60.40 -21.87 -6.80
N ASP A 1230 -60.07 -21.39 -8.01
CA ASP A 1230 -59.02 -21.90 -8.92
C ASP A 1230 -59.20 -23.31 -9.54
N LYS A 1231 -60.12 -24.13 -9.03
CA LYS A 1231 -60.42 -25.46 -9.57
C LYS A 1231 -61.47 -25.42 -10.67
N GLY A 1232 -61.33 -26.31 -11.66
CA GLY A 1232 -62.23 -26.42 -12.81
C GLY A 1232 -62.95 -27.76 -12.86
N ALA A 1233 -64.14 -27.78 -13.44
CA ALA A 1233 -64.86 -29.02 -13.69
C ALA A 1233 -65.68 -28.99 -14.98
N VAL A 1234 -65.87 -30.17 -15.55
CA VAL A 1234 -66.74 -30.40 -16.69
C VAL A 1234 -67.75 -31.49 -16.35
N ALA A 1235 -68.99 -31.28 -16.76
CA ALA A 1235 -70.07 -32.22 -16.59
C ALA A 1235 -70.82 -32.44 -17.88
N PHE A 1236 -71.30 -33.66 -18.10
CA PHE A 1236 -72.13 -34.05 -19.22
C PHE A 1236 -73.40 -34.70 -18.69
N GLY A 1237 -74.52 -34.45 -19.34
CA GLY A 1237 -75.78 -35.04 -18.91
C GLY A 1237 -76.78 -35.16 -20.02
N ILE A 1238 -77.66 -36.13 -19.84
CA ILE A 1238 -78.79 -36.41 -20.69
C ILE A 1238 -80.05 -36.24 -19.84
N SER A 1239 -81.03 -35.52 -20.36
CA SER A 1239 -82.37 -35.47 -19.77
C SER A 1239 -83.43 -35.81 -20.80
N THR A 1240 -84.52 -36.41 -20.37
CA THR A 1240 -85.64 -36.76 -21.24
C THR A 1240 -86.96 -36.46 -20.54
N ILE A 1241 -87.99 -36.10 -21.31
CA ILE A 1241 -89.38 -36.06 -20.85
C ILE A 1241 -90.16 -37.11 -21.62
N THR A 1242 -90.97 -37.88 -20.91
CA THR A 1242 -91.91 -38.85 -21.49
C THR A 1242 -92.88 -38.19 -22.47
N THR A 1243 -93.39 -38.94 -23.44
CA THR A 1243 -94.23 -38.41 -24.52
C THR A 1243 -95.56 -37.82 -24.05
N ASP A 1244 -96.06 -38.25 -22.88
CA ASP A 1244 -97.25 -37.68 -22.24
C ASP A 1244 -96.97 -36.39 -21.44
N GLY A 1245 -95.69 -36.03 -21.27
CA GLY A 1245 -95.24 -34.82 -20.60
C GLY A 1245 -95.18 -34.93 -19.08
N HIS A 1246 -95.58 -36.06 -18.49
CA HIS A 1246 -95.75 -36.17 -17.04
C HIS A 1246 -94.47 -36.56 -16.29
N TRP A 1247 -93.55 -37.34 -16.87
CA TRP A 1247 -92.29 -37.70 -16.22
C TRP A 1247 -91.09 -37.07 -16.89
N SER A 1248 -90.18 -36.47 -16.11
CA SER A 1248 -88.85 -36.06 -16.55
C SER A 1248 -87.74 -36.83 -15.84
N THR A 1249 -86.71 -37.24 -16.57
CA THR A 1249 -85.53 -37.92 -16.04
C THR A 1249 -84.26 -37.17 -16.45
N LYS A 1250 -83.24 -37.18 -15.59
CA LYS A 1250 -81.94 -36.55 -15.87
C LYS A 1250 -80.82 -37.38 -15.27
N ILE A 1251 -79.89 -37.84 -16.11
CA ILE A 1251 -78.64 -38.50 -15.72
C ILE A 1251 -77.50 -37.54 -16.06
N GLN A 1252 -76.55 -37.36 -15.17
CA GLN A 1252 -75.38 -36.53 -15.42
C GLN A 1252 -74.14 -37.07 -14.70
N GLY A 1253 -72.98 -36.87 -15.30
CA GLY A 1253 -71.67 -37.25 -14.79
C GLY A 1253 -70.69 -36.10 -14.94
N SER A 1254 -69.72 -35.99 -14.05
CA SER A 1254 -68.72 -34.92 -14.05
C SER A 1254 -67.35 -35.43 -13.70
N THR A 1255 -66.35 -34.67 -14.13
CA THR A 1255 -64.97 -34.79 -13.66
C THR A 1255 -64.37 -33.41 -13.43
N ASN A 1256 -63.32 -33.33 -12.61
CA ASN A 1256 -62.69 -32.08 -12.22
C ASN A 1256 -61.17 -32.11 -12.36
N THR A 1257 -60.53 -30.96 -12.12
CA THR A 1257 -59.08 -30.78 -12.22
C THR A 1257 -58.28 -31.62 -11.22
N GLU A 1258 -58.89 -32.09 -10.13
CA GLU A 1258 -58.29 -33.05 -9.18
C GLU A 1258 -58.49 -34.51 -9.61
N GLY A 1259 -59.10 -34.75 -10.78
CA GLY A 1259 -59.30 -36.08 -11.36
C GLY A 1259 -60.41 -36.90 -10.71
N GLU A 1260 -61.24 -36.29 -9.86
CA GLU A 1260 -62.37 -36.98 -9.22
C GLU A 1260 -63.56 -37.07 -10.17
N PHE A 1261 -64.38 -38.11 -10.01
CA PHE A 1261 -65.57 -38.35 -10.82
C PHE A 1261 -66.83 -38.38 -9.96
N GLY A 1262 -67.87 -37.67 -10.40
CA GLY A 1262 -69.17 -37.62 -9.76
C GLY A 1262 -70.28 -38.01 -10.74
N GLY A 1263 -71.37 -38.57 -10.23
CA GLY A 1263 -72.55 -38.92 -11.03
C GLY A 1263 -73.83 -38.65 -10.25
N SER A 1264 -74.88 -38.20 -10.94
CA SER A 1264 -76.20 -38.04 -10.35
C SER A 1264 -77.31 -38.44 -11.31
N PHE A 1265 -78.42 -38.87 -10.74
CA PHE A 1265 -79.63 -39.24 -11.44
C PHE A 1265 -80.85 -38.66 -10.71
N GLY A 1266 -81.73 -38.00 -11.45
CA GLY A 1266 -82.96 -37.42 -10.93
C GLY A 1266 -84.16 -37.78 -11.79
N VAL A 1267 -85.31 -37.94 -11.15
CA VAL A 1267 -86.61 -38.17 -11.79
C VAL A 1267 -87.64 -37.23 -11.15
N GLY A 1268 -88.45 -36.57 -11.97
CA GLY A 1268 -89.54 -35.70 -11.56
C GLY A 1268 -90.85 -36.08 -12.23
N TYR A 1269 -91.97 -35.87 -11.53
CA TYR A 1269 -93.32 -36.02 -12.06
C TYR A 1269 -94.03 -34.67 -12.04
N HIS A 1270 -94.64 -34.29 -13.16
CA HIS A 1270 -95.36 -33.04 -13.40
C HIS A 1270 -96.85 -33.39 -13.54
N TRP A 1271 -97.71 -32.83 -12.69
CA TRP A 1271 -99.15 -33.14 -12.62
C TRP A 1271 -100.04 -32.10 -13.28
#